data_AF-A0A1F2JMJ3-F1
#
_entry.id   AF-A0A1F2JMJ3-F1
#
_cell.length_a   1.000
_cell.length_b   1.000
_cell.length_c   1.000
_cell.angle_alpha   90.00
_cell.angle_beta   90.00
_cell.angle_gamma   90.00
#
_symmetry.space_group_name_H-M   'P 1'
#
loop_
_entity.id
_entity.type
_entity.pdbx_description
1 polymer ?
#
loop_
_entity_poly.entity_id
_entity_poly.type
_entity_poly.pdbx_seq_one_letter_code
_entity_poly.pdbx_strand_id
1 'polypeptide(L)'
;MNNINWSNFDSTDFTLFCNALLTFEIGNDFIPFSAPGKDGGIDGKYIGEYDNGSGSWRFQYKFHRVARKQAYNSLKSQLKSEILNLKNENFFVLITNIELLPQERKELEDLFSDKTSNFLGRIVFKVWDGAKLFALCVKYPLLELWLNEGFKTAQLQDYRDFFKKEMHLKEFEPGTLTNIFISRERDIDLLKEFINDNSVLALIAGEAGIGKTRLVVEFFEKYIKQTKNWIALVLVSKNIQFDILKKALSLDRNIIILIDDAHSYSSETISDLKRLAQAFEGKIKLILTARTLQANDFLRLIKEYEQEEFLKIELGNLERDETKQIFDSYLSESPYRHYINHLIELSYGRPILIVAILKAIHENIPISRIREGGFLKDYVVKYFDSFYTTVGNQTEISKLKLKRLLQNIALIEPFNYENNEIITELSTIHDIGIPEINLALKTLVDFSFVSGRFEQSIKPDFYSDILLLDINKDDASGYISQFNTLLDNIIFNLSSVDEVSNSDSSILNEILDKYVSWLLLNDDVDDLNYERKLALVVRIITTISRIVFVRPEIAKKAIEIYLKCIVDFDHPIAREAQQIKRGFRNHYASLEKISSILRDLNSLPKYYGFVLKAAAKLHELTGDKQIHNIYNYSKQDVINQFRLSMQNYFLDNMLATAKKANGENFQFLLEVLKNMLSLDFTSAEPGSANSHSFVITTYYLPKSNTVKSFRLNVIKSLVMAYDMDFLADHRKSILDLILDIPRMIFATERNEAPFRHEEEINSVLNFLEQKANSFGIAAQKETFESLYWYVQWNIGEQFISQIERIKGLMEPKTLAEELVRTFRNSEIGLRDSNDMKKEFESKISELIKDDNYDEIANALYEFLSDQEYPPFHFHDFLRQLINKSPGHGLRFHDLLLEKRDRLYYQYASSILSITYFEMKEGMEYWNRIQKLESFNNSGFDNVILSIYGARVPRAVILTERDIELILNIFNKKDPENNFQLASALQSLISVEYPDVYSIISDYLERANQGDADMFFLRLSDNKIASADLVKHLVIRHSIPFYLTHQIERILIKVLNDFGADVIFDYLIARYYYKKKYVETYRTILDYEFVPNGDRSRLFNGREDVQEGLFFRSLYWYLEEDDEGGHLYYGKDIFEYLQPANSVSDHIYDKYNKILDTYAHDVIKLARIAESLEVFHTKNSNLVSLVLKGYSFVLDFEESDDNIEALKDAHFKFYQALTSMGVKSGTAGQPFQVDLELRDLLVSELKKIPEHMESRSIVVSALNSINNEINRSDFENETW
;
A
#
# COMPACT_ATOMS: atom_id res chain seq x y z
N MET A 1 -21.34 71.37 -7.74
CA MET A 1 -20.18 70.46 -7.57
C MET A 1 -19.24 71.14 -6.60
N ASN A 2 -19.03 70.54 -5.43
CA ASN A 2 -18.19 71.10 -4.39
C ASN A 2 -16.75 70.60 -4.61
N ASN A 3 -15.75 71.49 -4.52
CA ASN A 3 -14.34 71.09 -4.53
C ASN A 3 -14.05 70.05 -3.42
N ILE A 4 -13.02 69.22 -3.58
CA ILE A 4 -12.58 68.31 -2.51
C ILE A 4 -12.23 69.15 -1.28
N ASN A 5 -12.94 68.93 -0.17
CA ASN A 5 -12.65 69.63 1.07
C ASN A 5 -11.45 68.99 1.78
N TRP A 6 -10.24 69.37 1.35
CA TRP A 6 -8.98 68.87 1.89
C TRP A 6 -8.79 69.10 3.40
N SER A 7 -9.59 69.96 4.04
CA SER A 7 -9.53 70.15 5.49
C SER A 7 -10.01 68.94 6.30
N ASN A 8 -10.79 68.04 5.68
CA ASN A 8 -11.29 66.82 6.30
C ASN A 8 -10.28 65.67 6.30
N PHE A 9 -9.16 65.80 5.59
CA PHE A 9 -8.20 64.71 5.31
C PHE A 9 -6.83 65.03 5.90
N ASP A 10 -6.04 64.02 6.23
CA ASP A 10 -4.65 64.20 6.68
C ASP A 10 -3.62 63.90 5.57
N SER A 11 -2.34 63.99 5.92
CA SER A 11 -1.25 63.71 4.97
C SER A 11 -1.21 62.25 4.53
N THR A 12 -1.65 61.32 5.38
CA THR A 12 -1.69 59.89 5.08
C THR A 12 -2.81 59.59 4.08
N ASP A 13 -3.99 60.16 4.28
CA ASP A 13 -5.11 60.09 3.33
C ASP A 13 -4.71 60.68 1.97
N PHE A 14 -4.00 61.81 1.97
CA PHE A 14 -3.51 62.44 0.74
C PHE A 14 -2.49 61.57 0.00
N THR A 15 -1.59 60.91 0.73
CA THR A 15 -0.64 59.95 0.13
C THR A 15 -1.35 58.74 -0.46
N LEU A 16 -2.33 58.15 0.24
CA LEU A 16 -3.13 57.04 -0.29
C LEU A 16 -3.90 57.46 -1.54
N PHE A 17 -4.50 58.65 -1.53
CA PHE A 17 -5.15 59.24 -2.69
C PHE A 17 -4.19 59.40 -3.88
N CYS A 18 -3.00 59.97 -3.65
CA CYS A 18 -2.02 60.17 -4.72
C CYS A 18 -1.51 58.85 -5.29
N ASN A 19 -1.25 57.85 -4.44
CA ASN A 19 -0.85 56.52 -4.87
C ASN A 19 -1.92 55.87 -5.75
N ALA A 20 -3.16 55.83 -5.26
CA ALA A 20 -4.30 55.29 -6.00
C ALA A 20 -4.53 56.02 -7.32
N LEU A 21 -4.48 57.36 -7.30
CA LEU A 21 -4.61 58.19 -8.49
C LEU A 21 -3.55 57.86 -9.55
N LEU A 22 -2.29 57.74 -9.14
CA LEU A 22 -1.21 57.43 -10.07
C LEU A 22 -1.32 56.00 -10.60
N THR A 23 -1.78 55.04 -9.81
CA THR A 23 -2.11 53.70 -10.29
C THR A 23 -3.24 53.73 -11.33
N PHE A 24 -4.29 54.54 -11.14
CA PHE A 24 -5.37 54.68 -12.13
C PHE A 24 -4.93 55.41 -13.41
N GLU A 25 -4.06 56.40 -13.29
CA GLU A 25 -3.65 57.26 -14.40
C GLU A 25 -2.48 56.68 -15.21
N ILE A 26 -1.54 55.97 -14.56
CA ILE A 26 -0.30 55.47 -15.16
C ILE A 26 -0.29 53.94 -15.26
N GLY A 27 -1.05 53.23 -14.43
CA GLY A 27 -1.15 51.77 -14.41
C GLY A 27 -0.24 51.08 -13.40
N ASN A 28 -0.15 49.75 -13.49
CA ASN A 28 0.54 48.89 -12.51
C ASN A 28 2.08 49.04 -12.49
N ASP A 29 2.65 49.74 -13.48
CA ASP A 29 4.09 50.00 -13.60
C ASP A 29 4.55 51.17 -12.69
N PHE A 30 3.61 51.86 -12.02
CA PHE A 30 3.90 52.87 -11.00
C PHE A 30 4.32 52.22 -9.68
N ILE A 31 5.42 52.70 -9.09
CA ILE A 31 6.00 52.21 -7.84
C ILE A 31 5.82 53.28 -6.74
N PRO A 32 4.89 53.09 -5.78
CA PRO A 32 4.74 53.99 -4.63
C PRO A 32 5.77 53.69 -3.54
N PHE A 33 6.27 54.74 -2.87
CA PHE A 33 7.12 54.62 -1.69
C PHE A 33 6.35 55.12 -0.45
N SER A 34 6.27 54.29 0.59
CA SER A 34 5.44 54.57 1.77
C SER A 34 6.17 54.43 3.12
N ALA A 35 7.47 54.09 3.13
CA ALA A 35 8.27 53.94 4.34
C ALA A 35 9.27 55.11 4.52
N PRO A 36 9.50 55.61 5.74
CA PRO A 36 10.59 56.53 6.03
C PRO A 36 11.94 55.76 6.04
N GLY A 37 12.54 55.56 4.87
CA GLY A 37 13.78 54.81 4.66
C GLY A 37 14.92 55.64 4.03
N LYS A 38 16.03 54.96 3.65
CA LYS A 38 17.23 55.51 2.96
C LYS A 38 16.95 56.04 1.53
N ASP A 39 15.70 56.38 1.25
CA ASP A 39 15.12 56.44 -0.10
C ASP A 39 15.25 57.85 -0.73
N GLY A 40 15.96 58.75 -0.06
CA GLY A 40 16.22 60.11 -0.55
C GLY A 40 14.99 61.03 -0.59
N GLY A 41 13.89 60.66 0.07
CA GLY A 41 12.69 61.48 0.23
C GLY A 41 11.72 61.47 -0.96
N ILE A 42 11.71 60.42 -1.78
CA ILE A 42 10.85 60.28 -2.97
C ILE A 42 9.54 59.58 -2.61
N ASP A 43 8.39 60.09 -3.09
CA ASP A 43 7.08 59.49 -2.78
C ASP A 43 6.61 58.47 -3.85
N GLY A 44 7.05 58.60 -5.11
CA GLY A 44 6.71 57.61 -6.16
C GLY A 44 7.61 57.70 -7.40
N LYS A 45 7.72 56.59 -8.16
CA LYS A 45 8.45 56.52 -9.43
C LYS A 45 7.71 55.73 -10.51
N TYR A 46 7.98 56.07 -11.77
CA TYR A 46 7.53 55.34 -12.95
C TYR A 46 8.58 55.44 -14.06
N ILE A 47 8.76 54.38 -14.86
CA ILE A 47 9.60 54.40 -16.05
C ILE A 47 8.74 53.94 -17.22
N GLY A 48 8.54 54.82 -18.20
CA GLY A 48 7.72 54.51 -19.37
C GLY A 48 7.21 55.77 -20.06
N GLU A 49 6.20 55.59 -20.90
CA GLU A 49 5.54 56.65 -21.64
C GLU A 49 4.29 57.13 -20.91
N TYR A 50 4.13 58.44 -20.74
CA TYR A 50 2.95 59.09 -20.16
C TYR A 50 2.83 60.54 -20.66
N ASP A 51 1.62 60.98 -21.04
CA ASP A 51 1.33 62.37 -21.46
C ASP A 51 2.34 62.90 -22.51
N ASN A 52 2.52 62.11 -23.59
CA ASN A 52 3.45 62.34 -24.72
C ASN A 52 4.95 62.49 -24.35
N GLY A 53 5.34 62.04 -23.16
CA GLY A 53 6.74 61.98 -22.71
C GLY A 53 7.16 60.55 -22.39
N SER A 54 8.36 60.15 -22.81
CA SER A 54 8.95 58.85 -22.48
C SER A 54 10.21 59.04 -21.63
N GLY A 55 10.31 58.29 -20.53
CA GLY A 55 11.48 58.33 -19.65
C GLY A 55 11.17 57.97 -18.21
N SER A 56 12.05 58.39 -17.30
CA SER A 56 11.90 58.22 -15.86
C SER A 56 11.15 59.39 -15.21
N TRP A 57 10.13 59.07 -14.44
CA TRP A 57 9.22 60.00 -13.77
C TRP A 57 9.36 59.88 -12.26
N ARG A 58 9.52 61.02 -11.59
CA ARG A 58 9.47 61.14 -10.13
C ARG A 58 8.23 61.90 -9.71
N PHE A 59 7.53 61.36 -8.72
CA PHE A 59 6.36 61.98 -8.10
C PHE A 59 6.69 62.37 -6.66
N GLN A 60 6.26 63.59 -6.29
CA GLN A 60 6.46 64.13 -4.96
C GLN A 60 5.16 64.76 -4.45
N TYR A 61 4.70 64.35 -3.27
CA TYR A 61 3.44 64.76 -2.67
C TYR A 61 3.69 65.83 -1.61
N LYS A 62 2.94 66.93 -1.63
CA LYS A 62 2.99 67.99 -0.62
C LYS A 62 1.57 68.37 -0.19
N PHE A 63 1.25 68.03 1.06
CA PHE A 63 -0.05 68.27 1.67
C PHE A 63 -0.01 69.41 2.69
N HIS A 64 -0.99 70.30 2.65
CA HIS A 64 -1.10 71.45 3.55
C HIS A 64 -2.53 71.67 4.05
N ARG A 65 -2.70 71.83 5.37
CA ARG A 65 -3.98 72.17 6.03
C ARG A 65 -4.15 73.66 6.37
N VAL A 66 -3.14 74.49 6.07
CA VAL A 66 -3.14 75.92 6.38
C VAL A 66 -3.79 76.73 5.26
N ALA A 67 -4.13 78.00 5.53
CA ALA A 67 -4.71 78.88 4.53
C ALA A 67 -3.83 78.96 3.26
N ARG A 68 -4.46 78.94 2.08
CA ARG A 68 -3.82 78.84 0.75
C ARG A 68 -2.55 79.69 0.60
N LYS A 69 -2.57 80.96 1.02
CA LYS A 69 -1.42 81.88 0.88
C LYS A 69 -0.21 81.46 1.72
N GLN A 70 -0.45 80.93 2.93
CA GLN A 70 0.63 80.36 3.77
C GLN A 70 1.10 79.02 3.19
N ALA A 71 0.16 78.20 2.72
CA ALA A 71 0.44 76.91 2.11
C ALA A 71 1.35 77.05 0.87
N TYR A 72 1.06 78.01 -0.01
CA TYR A 72 1.89 78.31 -1.19
C TYR A 72 3.32 78.73 -0.83
N ASN A 73 3.49 79.58 0.20
CA ASN A 73 4.82 79.97 0.66
C ASN A 73 5.63 78.77 1.20
N SER A 74 4.97 77.87 1.94
CA SER A 74 5.57 76.62 2.40
C SER A 74 5.92 75.69 1.23
N LEU A 75 5.01 75.54 0.25
CA LEU A 75 5.23 74.75 -0.97
C LEU A 75 6.44 75.27 -1.75
N LYS A 76 6.60 76.59 -1.89
CA LYS A 76 7.75 77.23 -2.55
C LYS A 76 9.06 76.93 -1.83
N SER A 77 9.05 76.87 -0.50
CA SER A 77 10.22 76.48 0.29
C SER A 77 10.54 74.99 0.14
N GLN A 78 9.52 74.13 0.13
CA GLN A 78 9.69 72.68 -0.03
C GLN A 78 10.16 72.31 -1.44
N LEU A 79 9.67 72.99 -2.48
CA LEU A 79 10.17 72.80 -3.84
C LEU A 79 11.69 73.06 -3.93
N LYS A 80 12.19 74.10 -3.25
CA LYS A 80 13.64 74.38 -3.20
C LYS A 80 14.42 73.23 -2.58
N SER A 81 13.91 72.59 -1.52
CA SER A 81 14.57 71.43 -0.91
C SER A 81 14.49 70.20 -1.79
N GLU A 82 13.37 69.97 -2.48
CA GLU A 82 13.20 68.79 -3.36
C GLU A 82 14.10 68.84 -4.59
N ILE A 83 14.33 70.03 -5.15
CA ILE A 83 15.24 70.21 -6.30
C ILE A 83 16.67 69.75 -5.97
N LEU A 84 17.13 69.92 -4.72
CA LEU A 84 18.45 69.45 -4.28
C LEU A 84 18.59 67.92 -4.29
N ASN A 85 17.47 67.21 -4.24
CA ASN A 85 17.41 65.75 -4.20
C ASN A 85 17.18 65.12 -5.58
N LEU A 86 17.10 65.91 -6.66
CA LEU A 86 17.00 65.40 -8.03
C LEU A 86 18.33 64.81 -8.49
N LYS A 87 18.26 63.72 -9.25
CA LYS A 87 19.40 62.99 -9.79
C LYS A 87 19.33 62.95 -11.32
N ASN A 88 18.86 61.84 -11.88
CA ASN A 88 18.87 61.52 -13.31
C ASN A 88 17.45 61.35 -13.89
N GLU A 89 16.43 61.88 -13.22
CA GLU A 89 15.04 61.78 -13.66
C GLU A 89 14.75 62.66 -14.88
N ASN A 90 13.92 62.19 -15.81
CA ASN A 90 13.52 62.97 -16.99
C ASN A 90 12.35 63.91 -16.68
N PHE A 91 11.46 63.49 -15.79
CA PHE A 91 10.27 64.22 -15.38
C PHE A 91 10.17 64.32 -13.86
N PHE A 92 9.93 65.53 -13.35
CA PHE A 92 9.60 65.77 -11.94
C PHE A 92 8.18 66.31 -11.82
N VAL A 93 7.33 65.59 -11.10
CA VAL A 93 5.92 65.91 -10.91
C VAL A 93 5.66 66.24 -9.44
N LEU A 94 5.36 67.51 -9.17
CA LEU A 94 4.94 67.97 -7.85
C LEU A 94 3.41 67.88 -7.75
N ILE A 95 2.92 67.06 -6.82
CA ILE A 95 1.50 66.88 -6.56
C ILE A 95 1.16 67.57 -5.23
N THR A 96 0.15 68.45 -5.24
CA THR A 96 -0.26 69.19 -4.05
C THR A 96 -1.76 69.46 -4.00
N ASN A 97 -2.31 69.51 -2.79
CA ASN A 97 -3.72 69.86 -2.57
C ASN A 97 -4.01 71.37 -2.71
N ILE A 98 -2.98 72.21 -2.86
CA ILE A 98 -3.14 73.67 -3.02
C ILE A 98 -3.58 73.97 -4.46
N GLU A 99 -4.67 74.70 -4.65
CA GLU A 99 -5.04 75.29 -5.93
C GLU A 99 -4.13 76.51 -6.23
N LEU A 100 -3.46 76.54 -7.38
CA LEU A 100 -2.50 77.60 -7.73
C LEU A 100 -3.09 78.59 -8.74
N LEU A 101 -2.77 79.89 -8.58
CA LEU A 101 -3.08 80.89 -9.61
C LEU A 101 -2.10 80.72 -10.79
N PRO A 102 -2.46 81.14 -12.01
CA PRO A 102 -1.54 81.09 -13.15
C PRO A 102 -0.19 81.78 -12.90
N GLN A 103 -0.21 82.90 -12.14
CA GLN A 103 1.00 83.62 -11.73
C GLN A 103 1.84 82.81 -10.73
N GLU A 104 1.21 82.18 -9.74
CA GLU A 104 1.89 81.32 -8.74
C GLU A 104 2.50 80.07 -9.39
N ARG A 105 1.80 79.47 -10.35
CA ARG A 105 2.32 78.34 -11.13
C ARG A 105 3.55 78.75 -11.94
N LYS A 106 3.47 79.87 -12.65
CA LYS A 106 4.60 80.42 -13.40
C LYS A 106 5.79 80.71 -12.49
N GLU A 107 5.55 81.27 -11.31
CA GLU A 107 6.60 81.48 -10.31
C GLU A 107 7.29 80.18 -9.84
N LEU A 108 6.56 79.07 -9.69
CA LEU A 108 7.17 77.77 -9.36
C LEU A 108 7.96 77.19 -10.54
N GLU A 109 7.45 77.36 -11.76
CA GLU A 109 8.12 76.94 -13.00
C GLU A 109 9.42 77.75 -13.26
N ASP A 110 9.37 79.06 -13.04
CA ASP A 110 10.53 79.96 -13.10
C ASP A 110 11.54 79.59 -12.00
N LEU A 111 11.08 79.39 -10.75
CA LEU A 111 11.92 78.96 -9.64
C LEU A 111 12.62 77.62 -9.89
N PHE A 112 11.90 76.65 -10.47
CA PHE A 112 12.47 75.35 -10.83
C PHE A 112 13.54 75.55 -11.90
N SER A 113 13.20 76.26 -12.98
CA SER A 113 14.11 76.52 -14.12
C SER A 113 15.39 77.25 -13.71
N ASP A 114 15.28 78.27 -12.87
CA ASP A 114 16.42 79.03 -12.32
C ASP A 114 17.37 78.11 -11.52
N LYS A 115 16.81 77.18 -10.74
CA LYS A 115 17.57 76.29 -9.85
C LYS A 115 18.08 75.02 -10.54
N THR A 116 17.48 74.59 -11.64
CA THR A 116 17.91 73.42 -12.42
C THR A 116 18.74 73.76 -13.67
N SER A 117 18.99 75.04 -13.93
CA SER A 117 19.78 75.54 -15.08
C SER A 117 21.17 74.92 -15.24
N ASN A 118 21.78 74.41 -14.15
CA ASN A 118 23.11 73.79 -14.14
C ASN A 118 23.09 72.24 -14.22
N PHE A 119 21.93 71.59 -14.36
CA PHE A 119 21.85 70.13 -14.48
C PHE A 119 22.22 69.68 -15.91
N LEU A 120 23.00 68.59 -16.03
CA LEU A 120 23.47 68.02 -17.30
C LEU A 120 22.35 67.48 -18.21
N GLY A 121 21.10 67.41 -17.74
CA GLY A 121 19.92 67.01 -18.49
C GLY A 121 18.73 67.95 -18.21
N ARG A 122 17.93 68.24 -19.24
CA ARG A 122 16.72 69.06 -19.10
C ARG A 122 15.60 68.24 -18.46
N ILE A 123 15.43 68.38 -17.14
CA ILE A 123 14.31 67.78 -16.40
C ILE A 123 13.03 68.58 -16.70
N VAL A 124 11.96 67.89 -17.10
CA VAL A 124 10.66 68.52 -17.35
C VAL A 124 9.88 68.59 -16.03
N PHE A 125 9.55 69.80 -15.60
CA PHE A 125 8.75 70.03 -14.40
C PHE A 125 7.25 70.07 -14.73
N LYS A 126 6.44 69.32 -13.98
CA LYS A 126 4.98 69.39 -14.02
C LYS A 126 4.43 69.60 -12.61
N VAL A 127 3.37 70.39 -12.50
CA VAL A 127 2.64 70.59 -11.24
C VAL A 127 1.22 70.06 -11.38
N TRP A 128 0.81 69.20 -10.46
CA TRP A 128 -0.55 68.73 -10.28
C TRP A 128 -1.10 69.39 -9.02
N ASP A 129 -1.75 70.53 -9.22
CA ASP A 129 -2.33 71.34 -8.16
C ASP A 129 -3.74 70.86 -7.78
N GLY A 130 -4.34 71.48 -6.76
CA GLY A 130 -5.66 71.08 -6.25
C GLY A 130 -6.75 71.04 -7.33
N ALA A 131 -6.69 71.94 -8.33
CA ALA A 131 -7.64 72.00 -9.42
C ALA A 131 -7.47 70.82 -10.39
N LYS A 132 -6.21 70.47 -10.74
CA LYS A 132 -5.93 69.27 -11.54
C LYS A 132 -6.30 67.99 -10.80
N LEU A 133 -6.02 67.92 -9.49
CA LEU A 133 -6.41 66.77 -8.66
C LEU A 133 -7.92 66.58 -8.61
N PHE A 134 -8.69 67.66 -8.50
CA PHE A 134 -10.15 67.59 -8.57
C PHE A 134 -10.61 67.05 -9.92
N ALA A 135 -10.08 67.56 -11.04
CA ALA A 135 -10.42 67.09 -12.37
C ALA A 135 -10.12 65.59 -12.56
N LEU A 136 -8.97 65.13 -12.05
CA LEU A 136 -8.60 63.72 -12.07
C LEU A 136 -9.47 62.87 -11.13
N CYS A 137 -9.84 63.38 -9.96
CA CYS A 137 -10.76 62.68 -9.06
C CYS A 137 -12.15 62.49 -9.68
N VAL A 138 -12.67 63.49 -10.41
CA VAL A 138 -13.94 63.38 -11.14
C VAL A 138 -13.85 62.36 -12.28
N LYS A 139 -12.68 62.24 -12.93
CA LYS A 139 -12.40 61.22 -13.96
C LYS A 139 -12.44 59.80 -13.38
N TYR A 140 -12.13 59.62 -12.10
CA TYR A 140 -12.06 58.31 -11.45
C TYR A 140 -13.01 58.22 -10.23
N PRO A 141 -14.31 57.91 -10.45
CA PRO A 141 -15.32 57.86 -9.39
C PRO A 141 -14.99 56.94 -8.19
N LEU A 142 -14.20 55.89 -8.40
CA LEU A 142 -13.74 55.02 -7.31
C LEU A 142 -12.80 55.73 -6.31
N LEU A 143 -12.02 56.73 -6.76
CA LEU A 143 -11.25 57.59 -5.86
C LEU A 143 -12.17 58.48 -5.01
N GLU A 144 -13.28 58.94 -5.58
CA GLU A 144 -14.29 59.71 -4.85
C GLU A 144 -14.94 58.84 -3.76
N LEU A 145 -15.22 57.56 -4.06
CA LEU A 145 -15.70 56.59 -3.08
C LEU A 145 -14.69 56.44 -1.93
N TRP A 146 -13.42 56.17 -2.23
CA TRP A 146 -12.39 55.97 -1.22
C TRP A 146 -12.07 57.21 -0.39
N LEU A 147 -12.18 58.41 -0.98
CA LEU A 147 -12.08 59.66 -0.23
C LEU A 147 -13.27 59.84 0.72
N ASN A 148 -14.50 59.52 0.30
CA ASN A 148 -15.69 59.79 1.12
C ASN A 148 -15.94 58.72 2.19
N GLU A 149 -15.74 57.44 1.86
CA GLU A 149 -15.98 56.32 2.77
C GLU A 149 -14.70 55.83 3.47
N GLY A 150 -13.52 56.30 3.04
CA GLY A 150 -12.20 55.94 3.54
C GLY A 150 -11.55 54.78 2.79
N PHE A 151 -10.26 54.89 2.50
CA PHE A 151 -9.47 53.90 1.73
C PHE A 151 -9.42 52.49 2.34
N LYS A 152 -9.76 52.34 3.64
CA LYS A 152 -9.79 51.04 4.36
C LYS A 152 -11.19 50.63 4.82
N THR A 153 -12.19 51.47 4.60
CA THR A 153 -13.54 51.33 5.15
C THR A 153 -14.63 51.43 4.08
N ALA A 154 -14.25 51.81 2.85
CA ALA A 154 -15.14 51.83 1.71
C ALA A 154 -15.74 50.45 1.42
N GLN A 155 -16.93 50.48 0.81
CA GLN A 155 -17.68 49.28 0.45
C GLN A 155 -16.93 48.40 -0.57
N LEU A 156 -16.15 49.02 -1.46
CA LEU A 156 -15.26 48.35 -2.42
C LEU A 156 -13.81 48.72 -2.10
N GLN A 157 -12.94 47.72 -1.99
CA GLN A 157 -11.50 47.91 -1.72
C GLN A 157 -10.66 47.17 -2.75
N ASP A 158 -9.43 47.62 -2.97
CA ASP A 158 -8.46 46.86 -3.75
C ASP A 158 -8.14 45.52 -3.05
N TYR A 159 -8.07 44.42 -3.81
CA TYR A 159 -7.87 43.09 -3.22
C TYR A 159 -6.56 42.97 -2.44
N ARG A 160 -5.48 43.68 -2.83
CA ARG A 160 -4.20 43.63 -2.13
C ARG A 160 -4.25 44.36 -0.79
N ASP A 161 -5.00 45.45 -0.73
CA ASP A 161 -5.19 46.18 0.51
C ASP A 161 -6.08 45.38 1.47
N PHE A 162 -7.11 44.72 0.95
CA PHE A 162 -7.99 43.85 1.73
C PHE A 162 -7.25 42.63 2.30
N PHE A 163 -6.52 41.88 1.47
CA PHE A 163 -5.77 40.69 1.87
C PHE A 163 -4.33 40.97 2.32
N LYS A 164 -4.01 42.23 2.63
CA LYS A 164 -2.63 42.65 2.93
C LYS A 164 -2.01 41.85 4.08
N LYS A 165 -2.80 41.52 5.10
CA LYS A 165 -2.29 40.76 6.25
C LYS A 165 -1.96 39.32 5.83
N GLU A 166 -2.89 38.68 5.14
CA GLU A 166 -2.84 37.29 4.68
C GLU A 166 -1.73 37.06 3.65
N MET A 167 -1.45 38.06 2.80
CA MET A 167 -0.33 38.04 1.84
C MET A 167 1.05 38.34 2.47
N HIS A 168 1.11 38.71 3.76
CA HIS A 168 2.34 38.96 4.51
C HIS A 168 2.52 38.01 5.69
N LEU A 169 1.63 37.02 5.87
CA LEU A 169 1.80 35.98 6.86
C LEU A 169 3.03 35.11 6.53
N LYS A 170 3.61 34.48 7.56
CA LYS A 170 4.68 33.50 7.36
C LYS A 170 4.15 32.26 6.64
N GLU A 171 5.05 31.53 6.00
CA GLU A 171 4.73 30.22 5.42
C GLU A 171 4.11 29.30 6.48
N PHE A 172 3.11 28.53 6.04
CA PHE A 172 2.32 27.61 6.84
C PHE A 172 1.46 28.20 7.97
N GLU A 173 1.38 29.53 8.11
CA GLU A 173 0.42 30.14 9.03
C GLU A 173 -1.02 29.96 8.53
N PRO A 174 -2.01 29.67 9.41
CA PRO A 174 -3.39 29.51 9.00
C PRO A 174 -3.94 30.75 8.29
N GLY A 175 -4.49 30.56 7.10
CA GLY A 175 -5.02 31.65 6.28
C GLY A 175 -3.97 32.40 5.47
N THR A 176 -2.70 31.97 5.47
CA THR A 176 -1.68 32.55 4.60
C THR A 176 -2.02 32.35 3.12
N LEU A 177 -1.77 33.39 2.33
CA LEU A 177 -1.90 33.37 0.87
C LEU A 177 -0.52 33.34 0.20
N THR A 178 0.54 32.98 0.92
CA THR A 178 1.92 32.97 0.40
C THR A 178 2.48 31.57 0.13
N ASN A 179 1.83 30.51 0.62
CA ASN A 179 2.25 29.13 0.35
C ASN A 179 2.25 28.84 -1.15
N ILE A 180 3.07 27.88 -1.59
CA ILE A 180 3.13 27.47 -2.99
C ILE A 180 1.72 27.05 -3.44
N PHE A 181 1.28 27.64 -4.55
CA PHE A 181 0.02 27.26 -5.19
C PHE A 181 0.30 26.16 -6.22
N ILE A 182 -0.19 24.95 -5.94
CA ILE A 182 -0.05 23.75 -6.77
C ILE A 182 -1.46 23.23 -7.03
N SER A 183 -1.68 22.69 -8.24
CA SER A 183 -2.98 22.23 -8.75
C SER A 183 -3.96 23.39 -9.04
N ARG A 184 -5.13 23.06 -9.59
CA ARG A 184 -6.23 23.96 -9.96
C ARG A 184 -5.99 24.83 -11.18
N GLU A 185 -5.06 24.43 -12.05
CA GLU A 185 -4.75 25.12 -13.31
C GLU A 185 -5.97 25.15 -14.23
N ARG A 186 -6.72 24.05 -14.29
CA ARG A 186 -8.00 23.99 -15.01
C ARG A 186 -9.02 25.00 -14.47
N ASP A 187 -9.11 25.16 -13.15
CA ASP A 187 -10.03 26.12 -12.53
C ASP A 187 -9.60 27.57 -12.80
N ILE A 188 -8.28 27.83 -12.80
CA ILE A 188 -7.73 29.13 -13.23
C ILE A 188 -8.05 29.39 -14.71
N ASP A 189 -7.95 28.39 -15.58
CA ASP A 189 -8.25 28.54 -17.00
C ASP A 189 -9.73 28.83 -17.25
N LEU A 190 -10.65 28.17 -16.52
CA LEU A 190 -12.09 28.51 -16.55
C LEU A 190 -12.35 29.97 -16.13
N LEU A 191 -11.65 30.46 -15.10
CA LEU A 191 -11.75 31.86 -14.69
C LEU A 191 -11.20 32.84 -15.74
N LYS A 192 -10.18 32.45 -16.52
CA LYS A 192 -9.67 33.25 -17.65
C LYS A 192 -10.69 33.32 -18.78
N GLU A 193 -11.35 32.22 -19.10
CA GLU A 193 -12.41 32.17 -20.11
C GLU A 193 -13.59 33.04 -19.70
N PHE A 194 -14.01 32.97 -18.44
CA PHE A 194 -15.10 33.77 -17.87
C PHE A 194 -14.96 35.29 -18.05
N ILE A 195 -13.73 35.80 -17.98
CA ILE A 195 -13.46 37.23 -18.21
C ILE A 195 -13.83 37.68 -19.62
N ASN A 196 -13.67 36.79 -20.60
CA ASN A 196 -13.88 37.08 -22.02
C ASN A 196 -15.28 36.64 -22.50
N ASP A 197 -16.00 35.86 -21.70
CA ASP A 197 -17.37 35.43 -21.96
C ASP A 197 -18.40 36.53 -21.65
N ASN A 198 -19.66 36.34 -22.03
CA ASN A 198 -20.80 37.21 -21.70
C ASN A 198 -21.33 36.99 -20.28
N SER A 199 -21.02 35.85 -19.64
CA SER A 199 -21.44 35.54 -18.26
C SER A 199 -20.96 36.60 -17.26
N VAL A 200 -21.86 37.13 -16.44
CA VAL A 200 -21.54 38.24 -15.51
C VAL A 200 -21.11 37.73 -14.13
N LEU A 201 -21.47 36.49 -13.80
CA LEU A 201 -21.31 35.90 -12.48
C LEU A 201 -20.50 34.60 -12.56
N ALA A 202 -19.63 34.37 -11.59
CA ALA A 202 -18.97 33.10 -11.34
C ALA A 202 -19.16 32.70 -9.87
N LEU A 203 -19.50 31.44 -9.62
CA LEU A 203 -19.67 30.85 -8.29
C LEU A 203 -18.61 29.78 -8.06
N ILE A 204 -17.75 30.02 -7.08
CA ILE A 204 -16.75 29.05 -6.62
C ILE A 204 -17.28 28.44 -5.32
N ALA A 205 -17.72 27.19 -5.41
CA ALA A 205 -18.26 26.42 -4.31
C ALA A 205 -17.24 25.38 -3.82
N GLY A 206 -17.25 25.09 -2.53
CA GLY A 206 -16.39 24.06 -1.95
C GLY A 206 -16.30 24.20 -0.45
N GLU A 207 -15.72 23.20 0.21
CA GLU A 207 -15.64 23.17 1.67
C GLU A 207 -14.82 24.32 2.27
N ALA A 208 -14.95 24.54 3.58
CA ALA A 208 -14.05 25.44 4.29
C ALA A 208 -12.60 24.95 4.16
N GLY A 209 -11.62 25.85 4.06
CA GLY A 209 -10.20 25.44 3.98
C GLY A 209 -9.76 24.75 2.69
N ILE A 210 -10.65 24.55 1.70
CA ILE A 210 -10.33 23.90 0.40
C ILE A 210 -9.56 24.81 -0.58
N GLY A 211 -9.40 26.10 -0.25
CA GLY A 211 -8.62 27.05 -1.05
C GLY A 211 -9.41 27.97 -1.99
N LYS A 212 -10.73 28.18 -1.78
CA LYS A 212 -11.56 29.10 -2.60
C LYS A 212 -10.96 30.51 -2.75
N THR A 213 -10.71 31.19 -1.62
CA THR A 213 -10.12 32.54 -1.60
C THR A 213 -8.71 32.52 -2.21
N ARG A 214 -7.94 31.45 -1.96
CA ARG A 214 -6.59 31.28 -2.51
C ARG A 214 -6.62 31.19 -4.04
N LEU A 215 -7.54 30.43 -4.63
CA LEU A 215 -7.73 30.32 -6.07
C LEU A 215 -8.01 31.68 -6.72
N VAL A 216 -8.93 32.47 -6.15
CA VAL A 216 -9.28 33.79 -6.68
C VAL A 216 -8.13 34.79 -6.58
N VAL A 217 -7.44 34.82 -5.43
CA VAL A 217 -6.29 35.73 -5.24
C VAL A 217 -5.14 35.33 -6.16
N GLU A 218 -4.90 34.04 -6.35
CA GLU A 218 -3.88 33.55 -7.29
C GLU A 218 -4.23 33.94 -8.74
N PHE A 219 -5.50 33.82 -9.13
CA PHE A 219 -6.01 34.32 -10.41
C PHE A 219 -5.80 35.83 -10.57
N PHE A 220 -6.06 36.63 -9.53
CA PHE A 220 -5.82 38.07 -9.56
C PHE A 220 -4.33 38.43 -9.71
N GLU A 221 -3.44 37.73 -8.99
CA GLU A 221 -1.99 37.97 -9.06
C GLU A 221 -1.36 37.49 -10.37
N LYS A 222 -1.72 36.29 -10.85
CA LYS A 222 -1.15 35.70 -12.08
C LYS A 222 -1.73 36.32 -13.34
N TYR A 223 -3.03 36.66 -13.37
CA TYR A 223 -3.71 37.04 -14.62
C TYR A 223 -4.21 38.49 -14.65
N ILE A 224 -5.04 38.91 -13.69
CA ILE A 224 -5.62 40.28 -13.69
C ILE A 224 -4.53 41.35 -13.63
N LYS A 225 -3.52 41.17 -12.78
CA LYS A 225 -2.38 42.09 -12.65
C LYS A 225 -1.67 42.37 -13.97
N GLN A 226 -1.59 41.38 -14.86
CA GLN A 226 -0.92 41.49 -16.15
C GLN A 226 -1.81 42.16 -17.21
N THR A 227 -3.12 42.25 -16.96
CA THR A 227 -4.10 42.75 -17.91
C THR A 227 -4.43 44.22 -17.62
N LYS A 228 -3.90 45.14 -18.44
CA LYS A 228 -3.97 46.61 -18.20
C LYS A 228 -5.39 47.19 -18.06
N ASN A 229 -6.41 46.48 -18.56
CA ASN A 229 -7.80 46.95 -18.59
C ASN A 229 -8.68 46.47 -17.43
N TRP A 230 -8.22 45.54 -16.58
CA TRP A 230 -9.01 44.99 -15.47
C TRP A 230 -8.53 45.46 -14.11
N ILE A 231 -9.47 45.72 -13.21
CA ILE A 231 -9.22 46.05 -11.81
C ILE A 231 -9.93 45.02 -10.92
N ALA A 232 -9.21 44.42 -9.98
CA ALA A 232 -9.76 43.48 -9.02
C ALA A 232 -10.09 44.17 -7.70
N LEU A 233 -11.35 44.08 -7.28
CA LEU A 233 -11.88 44.67 -6.05
C LEU A 233 -12.53 43.60 -5.17
N VAL A 234 -12.65 43.89 -3.88
CA VAL A 234 -13.37 43.06 -2.90
C VAL A 234 -14.53 43.87 -2.30
N LEU A 235 -15.70 43.25 -2.20
CA LEU A 235 -16.86 43.81 -1.51
C LEU A 235 -16.76 43.52 -0.01
N VAL A 236 -16.65 44.58 0.81
CA VAL A 236 -16.37 44.46 2.25
C VAL A 236 -17.59 44.78 3.11
N SER A 237 -18.47 45.68 2.64
CA SER A 237 -19.62 46.14 3.42
C SER A 237 -20.85 45.26 3.23
N LYS A 238 -21.49 44.88 4.33
CA LYS A 238 -22.81 44.22 4.32
C LYS A 238 -23.98 45.19 4.08
N ASN A 239 -23.78 46.48 4.31
CA ASN A 239 -24.81 47.50 4.11
C ASN A 239 -24.49 48.28 2.83
N ILE A 240 -24.98 47.76 1.70
CA ILE A 240 -24.59 48.22 0.37
C ILE A 240 -25.44 49.42 -0.06
N GLN A 241 -24.79 50.51 -0.44
CA GLN A 241 -25.44 51.68 -1.03
C GLN A 241 -25.31 51.63 -2.54
N PHE A 242 -26.28 50.96 -3.20
CA PHE A 242 -26.24 50.67 -4.64
C PHE A 242 -26.10 51.90 -5.55
N ASP A 243 -26.69 53.05 -5.18
CA ASP A 243 -26.56 54.28 -5.97
C ASP A 243 -25.12 54.81 -5.99
N ILE A 244 -24.43 54.72 -4.84
CA ILE A 244 -23.03 55.10 -4.72
C ILE A 244 -22.16 54.11 -5.47
N LEU A 245 -22.44 52.81 -5.34
CA LEU A 245 -21.73 51.74 -6.04
C LEU A 245 -21.84 51.91 -7.56
N LYS A 246 -23.04 52.19 -8.08
CA LYS A 246 -23.30 52.43 -9.50
C LYS A 246 -22.49 53.61 -10.04
N LYS A 247 -22.36 54.69 -9.25
CA LYS A 247 -21.52 55.85 -9.60
C LYS A 247 -20.03 55.50 -9.55
N ALA A 248 -19.58 54.76 -8.53
CA ALA A 248 -18.17 54.36 -8.40
C ALA A 248 -17.71 53.43 -9.54
N LEU A 249 -18.61 52.58 -10.04
CA LEU A 249 -18.35 51.60 -11.08
C LEU A 249 -18.47 52.15 -12.51
N SER A 250 -18.88 53.41 -12.70
CA SER A 250 -18.98 54.05 -14.04
C SER A 250 -17.62 54.47 -14.63
N LEU A 251 -16.59 53.66 -14.40
CA LEU A 251 -15.22 53.88 -14.86
C LEU A 251 -15.05 53.42 -16.31
N ASP A 252 -14.07 53.99 -17.01
CA ASP A 252 -13.68 53.55 -18.37
C ASP A 252 -12.75 52.32 -18.35
N ARG A 253 -12.84 51.50 -17.30
CA ARG A 253 -12.06 50.26 -17.12
C ARG A 253 -12.97 49.11 -16.73
N ASN A 254 -12.53 47.88 -16.98
CA ASN A 254 -13.25 46.68 -16.59
C ASN A 254 -12.96 46.36 -15.13
N ILE A 255 -13.96 45.87 -14.40
CA ILE A 255 -13.89 45.65 -12.96
C ILE A 255 -14.34 44.23 -12.65
N ILE A 256 -13.55 43.51 -11.86
CA ILE A 256 -13.93 42.23 -11.28
C ILE A 256 -14.07 42.39 -9.77
N ILE A 257 -15.21 41.97 -9.22
CA ILE A 257 -15.54 42.12 -7.80
C ILE A 257 -15.63 40.74 -7.17
N LEU A 258 -14.76 40.47 -6.20
CA LEU A 258 -14.86 39.30 -5.32
C LEU A 258 -15.82 39.61 -4.17
N ILE A 259 -16.78 38.72 -3.98
CA ILE A 259 -17.66 38.65 -2.83
C ILE A 259 -17.28 37.36 -2.08
N ASP A 260 -16.32 37.50 -1.18
CA ASP A 260 -15.82 36.37 -0.40
C ASP A 260 -16.84 35.97 0.68
N ASP A 261 -17.05 34.67 0.85
CA ASP A 261 -18.10 34.11 1.72
C ASP A 261 -19.48 34.76 1.46
N ALA A 262 -19.91 34.71 0.20
CA ALA A 262 -21.14 35.32 -0.32
C ALA A 262 -22.42 34.88 0.42
N HIS A 263 -22.39 33.71 1.06
CA HIS A 263 -23.47 33.23 1.94
C HIS A 263 -23.75 34.15 3.14
N SER A 264 -22.85 35.07 3.46
CA SER A 264 -23.01 36.04 4.53
C SER A 264 -23.87 37.26 4.15
N TYR A 265 -24.34 37.31 2.89
CA TYR A 265 -25.23 38.33 2.30
C TYR A 265 -26.62 37.74 2.01
N SER A 266 -27.65 38.59 1.95
CA SER A 266 -28.99 38.14 1.53
C SER A 266 -29.03 37.85 0.03
N SER A 267 -29.88 36.91 -0.38
CA SER A 267 -30.10 36.56 -1.79
C SER A 267 -30.57 37.76 -2.62
N GLU A 268 -31.40 38.62 -2.04
CA GLU A 268 -31.84 39.89 -2.65
C GLU A 268 -30.65 40.79 -2.98
N THR A 269 -29.71 40.94 -2.05
CA THR A 269 -28.50 41.75 -2.23
C THR A 269 -27.65 41.24 -3.40
N ILE A 270 -27.45 39.92 -3.49
CA ILE A 270 -26.68 39.32 -4.58
C ILE A 270 -27.40 39.46 -5.93
N SER A 271 -28.74 39.31 -5.94
CA SER A 271 -29.55 39.53 -7.15
C SER A 271 -29.43 40.96 -7.66
N ASP A 272 -29.50 41.95 -6.76
CA ASP A 272 -29.34 43.35 -7.12
C ASP A 272 -27.91 43.69 -7.58
N LEU A 273 -26.88 43.05 -7.01
CA LEU A 273 -25.51 43.15 -7.51
C LEU A 273 -25.36 42.57 -8.91
N LYS A 274 -25.95 41.40 -9.18
CA LYS A 274 -25.98 40.78 -10.52
C LYS A 274 -26.62 41.73 -11.54
N ARG A 275 -27.81 42.27 -11.23
CA ARG A 275 -28.51 43.24 -12.08
C ARG A 275 -27.69 44.50 -12.32
N LEU A 276 -27.03 45.00 -11.28
CA LEU A 276 -26.15 46.14 -11.38
C LEU A 276 -25.00 45.84 -12.35
N ALA A 277 -24.34 44.68 -12.23
CA ALA A 277 -23.24 44.29 -13.11
C ALA A 277 -23.70 44.08 -14.58
N GLN A 278 -24.87 43.47 -14.79
CA GLN A 278 -25.48 43.30 -16.12
C GLN A 278 -25.72 44.63 -16.83
N ALA A 279 -26.06 45.70 -16.09
CA ALA A 279 -26.29 47.02 -16.66
C ALA A 279 -25.03 47.68 -17.27
N PHE A 280 -23.84 47.10 -17.07
CA PHE A 280 -22.57 47.57 -17.63
C PHE A 280 -22.04 46.69 -18.78
N GLU A 281 -22.88 45.86 -19.39
CA GLU A 281 -22.60 45.14 -20.65
C GLU A 281 -21.25 44.39 -20.64
N GLY A 282 -20.98 43.62 -19.58
CA GLY A 282 -19.78 42.78 -19.46
C GLY A 282 -18.52 43.50 -18.96
N LYS A 283 -18.54 44.83 -18.76
CA LYS A 283 -17.43 45.57 -18.12
C LYS A 283 -17.28 45.26 -16.63
N ILE A 284 -18.31 44.71 -16.00
CA ILE A 284 -18.30 44.32 -14.59
C ILE A 284 -18.55 42.83 -14.48
N LYS A 285 -17.68 42.13 -13.75
CA LYS A 285 -17.78 40.71 -13.45
C LYS A 285 -17.82 40.48 -11.94
N LEU A 286 -18.57 39.48 -11.50
CA LEU A 286 -18.70 39.12 -10.10
C LEU A 286 -18.15 37.70 -9.88
N ILE A 287 -17.28 37.53 -8.89
CA ILE A 287 -16.86 36.21 -8.38
C ILE A 287 -17.40 36.06 -6.97
N LEU A 288 -18.19 35.01 -6.74
CA LEU A 288 -18.70 34.62 -5.44
C LEU A 288 -17.91 33.42 -4.93
N THR A 289 -17.53 33.42 -3.65
CA THR A 289 -17.11 32.19 -2.97
C THR A 289 -18.18 31.77 -1.97
N ALA A 290 -18.51 30.48 -1.92
CA ALA A 290 -19.49 29.95 -0.98
C ALA A 290 -19.13 28.53 -0.54
N ARG A 291 -19.69 28.08 0.60
CA ARG A 291 -19.61 26.67 0.98
C ARG A 291 -20.65 25.88 0.20
N THR A 292 -20.37 24.62 -0.13
CA THR A 292 -21.19 23.77 -1.03
C THR A 292 -22.68 23.78 -0.69
N LEU A 293 -23.03 23.65 0.60
CA LEU A 293 -24.43 23.65 1.05
C LEU A 293 -25.13 24.99 0.85
N GLN A 294 -24.43 26.08 1.17
CA GLN A 294 -24.95 27.44 1.03
C GLN A 294 -25.01 27.86 -0.45
N ALA A 295 -24.11 27.31 -1.27
CA ALA A 295 -24.18 27.45 -2.72
C ALA A 295 -25.47 26.81 -3.25
N ASN A 296 -25.88 25.64 -2.77
CA ASN A 296 -27.14 25.01 -3.18
C ASN A 296 -28.37 25.83 -2.77
N ASP A 297 -28.39 26.40 -1.56
CA ASP A 297 -29.47 27.30 -1.14
C ASP A 297 -29.52 28.59 -1.98
N PHE A 298 -28.35 29.12 -2.32
CA PHE A 298 -28.22 30.27 -3.23
C PHE A 298 -28.75 29.95 -4.64
N LEU A 299 -28.39 28.78 -5.18
CA LEU A 299 -28.84 28.30 -6.49
C LEU A 299 -30.36 28.15 -6.56
N ARG A 300 -31.00 27.64 -5.49
CA ARG A 300 -32.46 27.52 -5.39
C ARG A 300 -33.21 28.86 -5.48
N LEU A 301 -32.52 29.98 -5.21
CA LEU A 301 -33.10 31.33 -5.24
C LEU A 301 -32.89 32.04 -6.58
N ILE A 302 -32.03 31.51 -7.45
CA ILE A 302 -31.88 31.93 -8.84
C ILE A 302 -32.86 31.10 -9.69
N LYS A 303 -33.71 31.75 -10.48
CA LYS A 303 -34.67 31.07 -11.36
C LYS A 303 -33.92 30.16 -12.34
N GLU A 304 -34.44 28.97 -12.62
CA GLU A 304 -33.78 27.94 -13.45
C GLU A 304 -33.23 28.46 -14.79
N TYR A 305 -33.99 29.31 -15.50
CA TYR A 305 -33.54 29.88 -16.78
C TYR A 305 -32.38 30.89 -16.66
N GLU A 306 -32.08 31.40 -15.45
CA GLU A 306 -30.94 32.26 -15.17
C GLU A 306 -29.71 31.47 -14.68
N GLN A 307 -29.86 30.15 -14.47
CA GLN A 307 -28.76 29.28 -14.04
C GLN A 307 -27.82 28.90 -15.18
N GLU A 308 -28.27 28.96 -16.42
CA GLU A 308 -27.45 28.76 -17.62
C GLU A 308 -26.48 29.94 -17.91
N GLU A 309 -26.59 31.07 -17.18
CA GLU A 309 -25.86 32.31 -17.45
C GLU A 309 -24.65 32.59 -16.54
N PHE A 310 -24.23 31.65 -15.67
CA PHE A 310 -23.08 31.88 -14.78
C PHE A 310 -22.15 30.65 -14.66
N LEU A 311 -20.85 30.91 -14.50
CA LEU A 311 -19.82 29.89 -14.36
C LEU A 311 -19.87 29.26 -12.95
N LYS A 312 -19.95 27.94 -12.84
CA LYS A 312 -19.85 27.21 -11.56
C LYS A 312 -18.54 26.42 -11.52
N ILE A 313 -17.75 26.62 -10.46
CA ILE A 313 -16.55 25.83 -10.16
C ILE A 313 -16.76 25.17 -8.80
N GLU A 314 -16.70 23.84 -8.76
CA GLU A 314 -16.77 23.05 -7.52
C GLU A 314 -15.39 22.54 -7.13
N LEU A 315 -14.89 22.99 -5.99
CA LEU A 315 -13.60 22.56 -5.45
C LEU A 315 -13.78 21.36 -4.52
N GLY A 316 -13.35 20.19 -4.97
CA GLY A 316 -13.18 18.97 -4.16
C GLY A 316 -11.84 18.92 -3.41
N ASN A 317 -11.48 17.76 -2.85
CA ASN A 317 -10.14 17.53 -2.29
C ASN A 317 -9.08 17.50 -3.40
N LEU A 318 -7.81 17.72 -3.04
CA LEU A 318 -6.70 17.49 -3.96
C LEU A 318 -6.52 15.99 -4.19
N GLU A 319 -6.16 15.62 -5.41
CA GLU A 319 -5.81 14.23 -5.74
C GLU A 319 -4.51 13.83 -5.04
N ARG A 320 -4.25 12.51 -4.97
CA ARG A 320 -3.07 11.94 -4.30
C ARG A 320 -1.78 12.51 -4.88
N ASP A 321 -1.70 12.62 -6.21
CA ASP A 321 -0.53 13.12 -6.94
C ASP A 321 -0.29 14.62 -6.68
N GLU A 322 -1.37 15.42 -6.65
CA GLU A 322 -1.31 16.86 -6.35
C GLU A 322 -0.85 17.10 -4.91
N THR A 323 -1.36 16.30 -3.98
CA THR A 323 -0.98 16.32 -2.57
C THR A 323 0.49 15.94 -2.39
N LYS A 324 0.96 14.92 -3.15
CA LYS A 324 2.37 14.51 -3.19
C LYS A 324 3.26 15.66 -3.65
N GLN A 325 2.92 16.33 -4.74
CA GLN A 325 3.69 17.48 -5.26
C GLN A 325 3.86 18.59 -4.22
N ILE A 326 2.82 18.88 -3.44
CA ILE A 326 2.91 19.86 -2.34
C ILE A 326 3.90 19.38 -1.28
N PHE A 327 3.78 18.14 -0.78
CA PHE A 327 4.71 17.63 0.21
C PHE A 327 6.14 17.54 -0.32
N ASP A 328 6.36 17.09 -1.55
CA ASP A 328 7.68 17.02 -2.19
C ASP A 328 8.33 18.40 -2.30
N SER A 329 7.56 19.44 -2.66
CA SER A 329 8.08 20.81 -2.77
C SER A 329 8.67 21.36 -1.47
N TYR A 330 8.21 20.85 -0.32
CA TYR A 330 8.66 21.31 1.00
C TYR A 330 9.54 20.30 1.75
N LEU A 331 9.39 19.00 1.49
CA LEU A 331 9.96 17.92 2.31
C LEU A 331 10.98 17.03 1.56
N SER A 332 11.18 17.21 0.25
CA SER A 332 12.09 16.40 -0.58
C SER A 332 13.53 16.34 -0.05
N GLU A 333 14.02 17.43 0.53
CA GLU A 333 15.37 17.54 1.14
C GLU A 333 15.38 17.22 2.64
N SER A 334 14.28 16.72 3.19
CA SER A 334 14.12 16.46 4.62
C SER A 334 14.11 14.95 4.94
N PRO A 335 14.36 14.55 6.21
CA PRO A 335 14.17 13.18 6.66
C PRO A 335 12.73 12.66 6.48
N TYR A 336 11.76 13.58 6.29
CA TYR A 336 10.36 13.25 6.09
C TYR A 336 10.02 12.78 4.67
N ARG A 337 10.96 12.84 3.71
CA ARG A 337 10.75 12.36 2.32
C ARG A 337 10.19 10.94 2.26
N HIS A 338 10.70 10.04 3.09
CA HIS A 338 10.27 8.63 3.11
C HIS A 338 8.88 8.40 3.73
N TYR A 339 8.27 9.45 4.30
CA TYR A 339 6.96 9.41 4.95
C TYR A 339 5.88 10.11 4.13
N ILE A 340 6.20 10.66 2.95
CA ILE A 340 5.25 11.44 2.15
C ILE A 340 3.97 10.66 1.84
N ASN A 341 4.06 9.37 1.52
CA ASN A 341 2.87 8.53 1.30
C ASN A 341 1.93 8.51 2.52
N HIS A 342 2.51 8.40 3.72
CA HIS A 342 1.75 8.43 4.97
C HIS A 342 1.16 9.83 5.23
N LEU A 343 1.90 10.90 4.92
CA LEU A 343 1.42 12.27 5.08
C LEU A 343 0.25 12.59 4.12
N ILE A 344 0.29 12.04 2.89
CA ILE A 344 -0.80 12.13 1.93
C ILE A 344 -2.06 11.48 2.50
N GLU A 345 -1.96 10.25 3.00
CA GLU A 345 -3.07 9.54 3.65
C GLU A 345 -3.64 10.31 4.84
N LEU A 346 -2.77 10.85 5.71
CA LEU A 346 -3.15 11.64 6.88
C LEU A 346 -3.89 12.94 6.51
N SER A 347 -3.46 13.59 5.44
CA SER A 347 -4.06 14.86 4.98
C SER A 347 -5.36 14.68 4.21
N TYR A 348 -5.59 13.49 3.63
CA TYR A 348 -6.72 13.18 2.75
C TYR A 348 -6.89 14.19 1.59
N GLY A 349 -5.78 14.77 1.12
CA GLY A 349 -5.77 15.80 0.08
C GLY A 349 -6.45 17.11 0.48
N ARG A 350 -6.72 17.36 1.77
CA ARG A 350 -7.34 18.62 2.23
C ARG A 350 -6.26 19.69 2.44
N PRO A 351 -6.26 20.82 1.69
CA PRO A 351 -5.22 21.85 1.78
C PRO A 351 -4.98 22.37 3.19
N ILE A 352 -6.05 22.53 3.98
CA ILE A 352 -5.95 23.03 5.36
C ILE A 352 -5.18 22.08 6.29
N LEU A 353 -5.30 20.76 6.08
CA LEU A 353 -4.56 19.76 6.84
C LEU A 353 -3.13 19.62 6.34
N ILE A 354 -2.91 19.71 5.02
CA ILE A 354 -1.55 19.73 4.45
C ILE A 354 -0.75 20.87 5.09
N VAL A 355 -1.33 22.07 5.16
CA VAL A 355 -0.70 23.23 5.82
C VAL A 355 -0.45 22.98 7.31
N ALA A 356 -1.41 22.37 8.03
CA ALA A 356 -1.24 22.07 9.45
C ALA A 356 -0.11 21.04 9.70
N ILE A 357 0.00 20.02 8.86
CA ILE A 357 1.07 19.02 8.90
C ILE A 357 2.42 19.65 8.60
N LEU A 358 2.52 20.44 7.53
CA LEU A 358 3.76 21.14 7.16
C LEU A 358 4.21 22.11 8.27
N LYS A 359 3.26 22.84 8.89
CA LYS A 359 3.55 23.71 10.04
C LYS A 359 4.14 22.92 11.20
N ALA A 360 3.53 21.80 11.57
CA ALA A 360 4.02 20.98 12.68
C ALA A 360 5.40 20.39 12.40
N ILE A 361 5.65 19.93 11.18
CA ILE A 361 6.97 19.47 10.75
C ILE A 361 7.99 20.62 10.86
N HIS A 362 7.65 21.81 10.36
CA HIS A 362 8.52 22.99 10.42
C HIS A 362 8.83 23.44 11.86
N GLU A 363 7.83 23.37 12.75
CA GLU A 363 7.95 23.73 14.17
C GLU A 363 8.51 22.59 15.05
N ASN A 364 8.85 21.44 14.47
CA ASN A 364 9.27 20.21 15.17
C ASN A 364 8.25 19.73 16.23
N ILE A 365 6.97 19.92 15.96
CA ILE A 365 5.87 19.42 16.76
C ILE A 365 5.55 18.00 16.27
N PRO A 366 5.45 16.98 17.16
CA PRO A 366 5.01 15.65 16.76
C PRO A 366 3.67 15.71 16.03
N ILE A 367 3.54 14.98 14.91
CA ILE A 367 2.32 14.99 14.07
C ILE A 367 1.06 14.65 14.89
N SER A 368 1.17 13.77 15.90
CA SER A 368 0.05 13.45 16.79
C SER A 368 -0.47 14.65 17.60
N ARG A 369 0.37 15.68 17.84
CA ARG A 369 -0.02 16.91 18.55
C ARG A 369 -0.61 18.01 17.66
N ILE A 370 -0.71 17.80 16.34
CA ILE A 370 -1.38 18.76 15.43
C ILE A 370 -2.82 19.05 15.88
N ARG A 371 -3.48 18.05 16.50
CA ARG A 371 -4.86 18.08 17.03
C ARG A 371 -5.03 19.03 18.22
N GLU A 372 -3.96 19.31 18.95
CA GLU A 372 -3.96 20.26 20.08
C GLU A 372 -3.86 21.72 19.62
N GLY A 373 -3.43 21.93 18.38
CA GLY A 373 -3.32 23.26 17.79
C GLY A 373 -4.69 23.94 17.76
N GLY A 374 -4.80 25.12 18.41
CA GLY A 374 -6.07 25.85 18.51
C GLY A 374 -6.73 26.07 17.15
N PHE A 375 -5.95 26.32 16.10
CA PHE A 375 -6.47 26.53 14.76
C PHE A 375 -7.24 25.32 14.18
N LEU A 376 -6.67 24.10 14.23
CA LEU A 376 -7.33 22.93 13.65
C LEU A 376 -8.56 22.53 14.48
N LYS A 377 -8.46 22.61 15.81
CA LYS A 377 -9.60 22.40 16.71
C LYS A 377 -10.73 23.39 16.42
N ASP A 378 -10.43 24.68 16.30
CA ASP A 378 -11.40 25.72 15.96
C ASP A 378 -12.03 25.50 14.58
N TYR A 379 -11.23 25.05 13.62
CA TYR A 379 -11.70 24.70 12.27
C TYR A 379 -12.71 23.55 12.32
N VAL A 380 -12.37 22.42 12.97
CA VAL A 380 -13.27 21.25 13.07
C VAL A 380 -14.55 21.59 13.82
N VAL A 381 -14.46 22.35 14.92
CA VAL A 381 -15.64 22.81 15.67
C VAL A 381 -16.56 23.66 14.80
N LYS A 382 -16.01 24.58 13.99
CA LYS A 382 -16.78 25.38 13.04
C LYS A 382 -17.31 24.57 11.87
N TYR A 383 -16.60 23.53 11.45
CA TYR A 383 -16.95 22.67 10.33
C TYR A 383 -18.20 21.85 10.65
N PHE A 384 -18.32 21.29 11.86
CA PHE A 384 -19.53 20.58 12.31
C PHE A 384 -20.67 21.50 12.79
N ASP A 385 -20.46 22.82 12.89
CA ASP A 385 -21.50 23.75 13.34
C ASP A 385 -22.69 23.82 12.37
N SER A 386 -22.42 23.70 11.07
CA SER A 386 -23.47 23.61 10.05
C SER A 386 -24.31 22.35 10.20
N PHE A 387 -23.69 21.22 10.53
CA PHE A 387 -24.40 19.97 10.80
C PHE A 387 -25.35 20.12 11.98
N TYR A 388 -24.87 20.67 13.11
CA TYR A 388 -25.73 20.90 14.27
C TYR A 388 -26.90 21.83 13.98
N THR A 389 -26.66 22.87 13.17
CA THR A 389 -27.69 23.86 12.81
C THR A 389 -28.74 23.24 11.89
N THR A 390 -28.33 22.52 10.84
CA THR A 390 -29.26 21.91 9.87
C THR A 390 -30.12 20.84 10.53
N VAL A 391 -29.52 19.88 11.23
CA VAL A 391 -30.26 18.80 11.89
C VAL A 391 -31.15 19.38 13.00
N GLY A 392 -30.64 20.33 13.80
CA GLY A 392 -31.41 20.97 14.86
C GLY A 392 -32.64 21.73 14.34
N ASN A 393 -32.51 22.44 13.21
CA ASN A 393 -33.64 23.14 12.60
C ASN A 393 -34.71 22.20 12.03
N GLN A 394 -34.31 20.99 11.59
CA GLN A 394 -35.23 20.01 11.00
C GLN A 394 -35.87 19.06 12.03
N THR A 395 -35.28 18.91 13.21
CA THR A 395 -35.67 17.89 14.21
C THR A 395 -36.01 18.45 15.60
N GLU A 396 -35.80 19.76 15.83
CA GLU A 396 -35.89 20.41 17.14
C GLU A 396 -34.93 19.85 18.22
N ILE A 397 -33.98 18.98 17.85
CA ILE A 397 -33.00 18.41 18.78
C ILE A 397 -31.98 19.47 19.19
N SER A 398 -31.72 19.57 20.50
CA SER A 398 -30.71 20.50 21.02
C SER A 398 -29.31 20.21 20.48
N LYS A 399 -28.53 21.26 20.22
CA LYS A 399 -27.11 21.17 19.82
C LYS A 399 -26.28 20.27 20.74
N LEU A 400 -26.57 20.24 22.04
CA LEU A 400 -25.85 19.41 23.00
C LEU A 400 -26.15 17.91 22.83
N LYS A 401 -27.40 17.53 22.57
CA LYS A 401 -27.77 16.14 22.23
C LYS A 401 -27.13 15.71 20.90
N LEU A 402 -27.15 16.57 19.88
CA LEU A 402 -26.52 16.29 18.58
C LEU A 402 -24.99 16.18 18.67
N LYS A 403 -24.34 17.02 19.49
CA LYS A 403 -22.90 16.89 19.76
C LYS A 403 -22.57 15.54 20.38
N ARG A 404 -23.36 15.09 21.37
CA ARG A 404 -23.18 13.76 22.00
C ARG A 404 -23.40 12.62 21.02
N LEU A 405 -24.43 12.72 20.17
CA LEU A 405 -24.67 11.75 19.10
C LEU A 405 -23.46 11.66 18.16
N LEU A 406 -22.95 12.80 17.68
CA LEU A 406 -21.80 12.83 16.79
C LEU A 406 -20.52 12.27 17.45
N GLN A 407 -20.31 12.54 18.74
CA GLN A 407 -19.20 11.96 19.50
C GLN A 407 -19.33 10.43 19.58
N ASN A 408 -20.54 9.90 19.75
CA ASN A 408 -20.75 8.45 19.75
C ASN A 408 -20.58 7.81 18.37
N ILE A 409 -21.02 8.50 17.31
CA ILE A 409 -20.73 8.07 15.93
C ILE A 409 -19.21 8.00 15.70
N ALA A 410 -18.48 9.06 16.07
CA ALA A 410 -17.01 9.09 15.99
C ALA A 410 -16.34 8.05 16.89
N LEU A 411 -16.99 7.62 17.98
CA LEU A 411 -16.48 6.60 18.88
C LEU A 411 -16.59 5.20 18.26
N ILE A 412 -17.70 4.89 17.58
CA ILE A 412 -18.02 3.52 17.14
C ILE A 412 -17.69 3.25 15.66
N GLU A 413 -17.34 4.28 14.89
CA GLU A 413 -16.98 4.17 13.47
C GLU A 413 -15.67 3.39 13.23
N PRO A 414 -15.47 2.76 12.05
CA PRO A 414 -16.41 2.66 10.93
C PRO A 414 -17.58 1.71 11.20
N PHE A 415 -18.78 2.04 10.72
CA PHE A 415 -19.93 1.13 10.73
C PHE A 415 -20.90 1.45 9.58
N ASN A 416 -21.79 0.52 9.24
CA ASN A 416 -22.82 0.74 8.21
C ASN A 416 -23.96 1.64 8.76
N TYR A 417 -24.14 2.81 8.16
CA TYR A 417 -25.17 3.80 8.53
C TYR A 417 -26.61 3.34 8.25
N GLU A 418 -26.80 2.18 7.61
CA GLU A 418 -28.09 1.52 7.41
C GLU A 418 -28.33 0.36 8.41
N ASN A 419 -27.39 0.11 9.33
CA ASN A 419 -27.53 -0.97 10.30
C ASN A 419 -28.59 -0.62 11.37
N ASN A 420 -29.75 -1.26 11.27
CA ASN A 420 -30.88 -1.05 12.17
C ASN A 420 -30.58 -1.36 13.65
N GLU A 421 -29.69 -2.30 13.95
CA GLU A 421 -29.34 -2.63 15.35
C GLU A 421 -28.60 -1.45 15.99
N ILE A 422 -27.58 -0.93 15.32
CA ILE A 422 -26.78 0.21 15.78
C ILE A 422 -27.64 1.48 15.86
N ILE A 423 -28.50 1.73 14.85
CA ILE A 423 -29.41 2.88 14.85
C ILE A 423 -30.39 2.82 16.03
N THR A 424 -30.95 1.64 16.31
CA THR A 424 -31.87 1.44 17.45
C THR A 424 -31.16 1.69 18.78
N GLU A 425 -29.89 1.28 18.88
CA GLU A 425 -29.07 1.50 20.07
C GLU A 425 -28.71 2.98 20.26
N LEU A 426 -28.27 3.68 19.20
CA LEU A 426 -28.04 5.13 19.21
C LEU A 426 -29.31 5.91 19.58
N SER A 427 -30.47 5.49 19.05
CA SER A 427 -31.78 6.06 19.38
C SER A 427 -32.10 5.93 20.87
N THR A 428 -31.88 4.75 21.43
CA THR A 428 -32.14 4.44 22.85
C THR A 428 -31.21 5.23 23.77
N ILE A 429 -29.92 5.31 23.43
CA ILE A 429 -28.90 5.97 24.23
C ILE A 429 -29.12 7.47 24.33
N HIS A 430 -29.41 8.11 23.19
CA HIS A 430 -29.52 9.56 23.13
C HIS A 430 -30.94 10.09 23.36
N ASP A 431 -31.92 9.18 23.47
CA ASP A 431 -33.33 9.54 23.53
C ASP A 431 -33.68 10.46 22.35
N ILE A 432 -33.39 9.94 21.15
CA ILE A 432 -33.62 10.55 19.83
C ILE A 432 -34.35 9.52 18.98
N GLY A 433 -35.40 9.90 18.26
CA GLY A 433 -36.13 8.96 17.42
C GLY A 433 -35.28 8.43 16.24
N ILE A 434 -35.60 7.22 15.79
CA ILE A 434 -34.93 6.58 14.64
C ILE A 434 -34.96 7.46 13.37
N PRO A 435 -36.08 8.12 13.01
CA PRO A 435 -36.10 9.01 11.84
C PRO A 435 -35.08 10.15 11.95
N GLU A 436 -34.91 10.73 13.14
CA GLU A 436 -33.98 11.82 13.38
C GLU A 436 -32.52 11.34 13.40
N ILE A 437 -32.23 10.13 13.90
CA ILE A 437 -30.91 9.50 13.77
C ILE A 437 -30.58 9.27 12.30
N ASN A 438 -31.50 8.70 11.52
CA ASN A 438 -31.31 8.47 10.09
C ASN A 438 -31.07 9.78 9.33
N LEU A 439 -31.80 10.85 9.70
CA LEU A 439 -31.56 12.18 9.12
C LEU A 439 -30.17 12.70 9.47
N ALA A 440 -29.72 12.54 10.71
CA ALA A 440 -28.38 12.94 11.13
C ALA A 440 -27.30 12.17 10.34
N LEU A 441 -27.40 10.84 10.25
CA LEU A 441 -26.47 10.00 9.48
C LEU A 441 -26.47 10.38 7.99
N LYS A 442 -27.65 10.58 7.40
CA LYS A 442 -27.78 11.06 6.01
C LYS A 442 -27.15 12.44 5.82
N THR A 443 -27.35 13.35 6.76
CA THR A 443 -26.76 14.70 6.69
C THR A 443 -25.23 14.65 6.71
N LEU A 444 -24.63 13.72 7.46
CA LEU A 444 -23.18 13.51 7.44
C LEU A 444 -22.67 13.06 6.05
N VAL A 445 -23.43 12.20 5.37
CA VAL A 445 -23.14 11.75 3.99
C VAL A 445 -23.33 12.90 3.00
N ASP A 446 -24.46 13.58 3.04
CA ASP A 446 -24.80 14.70 2.14
C ASP A 446 -23.79 15.86 2.26
N PHE A 447 -23.16 16.01 3.43
CA PHE A 447 -22.17 17.05 3.70
C PHE A 447 -20.74 16.58 3.37
N SER A 448 -20.56 15.35 2.87
CA SER A 448 -19.25 14.74 2.61
C SER A 448 -18.34 14.71 3.84
N PHE A 449 -18.92 14.61 5.04
CA PHE A 449 -18.17 14.49 6.29
C PHE A 449 -17.62 13.08 6.50
N VAL A 450 -18.21 12.11 5.80
CA VAL A 450 -17.92 10.69 5.93
C VAL A 450 -17.48 10.11 4.59
N SER A 451 -16.70 9.04 4.64
CA SER A 451 -16.29 8.27 3.47
C SER A 451 -16.50 6.77 3.71
N GLY A 452 -16.71 6.02 2.63
CA GLY A 452 -16.83 4.56 2.65
C GLY A 452 -18.11 4.05 1.98
N ARG A 453 -18.02 2.90 1.28
CA ARG A 453 -19.12 2.32 0.49
C ARG A 453 -20.06 1.45 1.34
N PHE A 454 -19.50 0.59 2.20
CA PHE A 454 -20.26 -0.36 3.02
C PHE A 454 -20.27 0.04 4.50
N GLU A 455 -19.14 0.54 4.99
CA GLU A 455 -19.03 1.13 6.32
C GLU A 455 -18.56 2.57 6.16
N GLN A 456 -19.19 3.49 6.87
CA GLN A 456 -18.89 4.91 6.83
C GLN A 456 -18.06 5.31 8.05
N SER A 457 -17.07 6.18 7.83
CA SER A 457 -16.27 6.82 8.88
C SER A 457 -16.10 8.30 8.56
N ILE A 458 -16.08 9.14 9.59
CA ILE A 458 -15.78 10.56 9.47
C ILE A 458 -14.33 10.69 8.98
N LYS A 459 -14.15 11.43 7.89
CA LYS A 459 -12.82 11.69 7.33
C LYS A 459 -12.57 13.18 7.15
N PRO A 460 -11.35 13.64 7.44
CA PRO A 460 -10.16 12.85 7.80
C PRO A 460 -10.16 12.46 9.29
N ASP A 461 -9.40 11.41 9.67
CA ASP A 461 -9.45 10.82 11.03
C ASP A 461 -9.23 11.84 12.15
N PHE A 462 -8.42 12.86 11.88
CA PHE A 462 -8.20 14.02 12.77
C PHE A 462 -9.51 14.69 13.25
N TYR A 463 -10.58 14.65 12.46
CA TYR A 463 -11.87 15.22 12.83
C TYR A 463 -12.52 14.42 13.95
N SER A 464 -12.59 13.10 13.80
CA SER A 464 -13.09 12.17 14.81
C SER A 464 -12.28 12.29 16.09
N ASP A 465 -10.95 12.32 15.97
CA ASP A 465 -10.06 12.50 17.11
C ASP A 465 -10.33 13.81 17.86
N ILE A 466 -10.53 14.92 17.16
CA ILE A 466 -10.86 16.22 17.77
C ILE A 466 -12.24 16.22 18.43
N LEU A 467 -13.23 15.53 17.84
CA LEU A 467 -14.56 15.39 18.44
C LEU A 467 -14.51 14.60 19.75
N LEU A 468 -13.63 13.60 19.81
CA LEU A 468 -13.44 12.71 20.95
C LEU A 468 -12.55 13.33 22.06
N LEU A 469 -11.73 14.35 21.78
CA LEU A 469 -10.94 15.06 22.81
C LEU A 469 -11.79 15.58 23.99
N ASP A 470 -13.04 15.98 23.72
CA ASP A 470 -13.97 16.50 24.72
C ASP A 470 -15.04 15.46 25.13
N ILE A 471 -14.84 14.16 24.87
CA ILE A 471 -15.83 13.13 25.25
C ILE A 471 -15.92 13.01 26.78
N ASN A 472 -17.14 12.88 27.29
CA ASN A 472 -17.34 12.63 28.71
C ASN A 472 -16.90 11.20 29.05
N LYS A 473 -15.96 11.14 30.00
CA LYS A 473 -15.33 9.93 30.53
C LYS A 473 -16.31 8.88 31.06
N ASP A 474 -17.33 9.32 31.81
CA ASP A 474 -18.34 8.41 32.38
C ASP A 474 -19.25 7.86 31.27
N ASP A 475 -19.62 8.69 30.29
CA ASP A 475 -20.50 8.32 29.18
C ASP A 475 -19.82 7.27 28.27
N ALA A 476 -18.54 7.47 27.93
CA ALA A 476 -17.76 6.54 27.11
C ALA A 476 -17.70 5.12 27.70
N SER A 477 -17.61 5.00 29.03
CA SER A 477 -17.59 3.71 29.73
C SER A 477 -18.94 2.96 29.62
N GLY A 478 -20.06 3.69 29.60
CA GLY A 478 -21.40 3.13 29.40
C GLY A 478 -21.60 2.58 27.99
N TYR A 479 -21.13 3.33 26.97
CA TYR A 479 -21.31 2.97 25.56
C TYR A 479 -20.56 1.69 25.16
N ILE A 480 -19.45 1.38 25.83
CA ILE A 480 -18.68 0.14 25.62
C ILE A 480 -19.50 -1.12 25.92
N SER A 481 -20.35 -1.06 26.95
CA SER A 481 -21.21 -2.19 27.31
C SER A 481 -22.38 -2.39 26.36
N GLN A 482 -22.78 -1.33 25.66
CA GLN A 482 -23.89 -1.28 24.73
C GLN A 482 -23.41 -1.74 23.34
N PHE A 483 -22.42 -1.06 22.76
CA PHE A 483 -21.85 -1.38 21.46
C PHE A 483 -20.75 -2.46 21.50
N ASN A 484 -20.98 -3.58 22.21
CA ASN A 484 -19.98 -4.64 22.37
C ASN A 484 -19.52 -5.26 21.03
N THR A 485 -20.40 -5.26 20.02
CA THR A 485 -20.07 -5.70 18.66
C THR A 485 -19.07 -4.78 17.95
N LEU A 486 -18.95 -3.51 18.36
CA LEU A 486 -18.04 -2.50 17.81
C LEU A 486 -16.90 -2.12 18.78
N LEU A 487 -16.67 -2.92 19.81
CA LEU A 487 -15.69 -2.60 20.85
C LEU A 487 -14.27 -2.36 20.31
N ASP A 488 -13.88 -3.05 19.24
CA ASP A 488 -12.57 -2.86 18.61
C ASP A 488 -12.41 -1.44 18.05
N ASN A 489 -13.47 -0.92 17.43
CA ASN A 489 -13.52 0.43 16.88
C ASN A 489 -13.40 1.45 18.01
N ILE A 490 -14.17 1.24 19.09
CA ILE A 490 -14.14 2.10 20.28
C ILE A 490 -12.73 2.15 20.88
N ILE A 491 -12.08 0.99 21.04
CA ILE A 491 -10.71 0.92 21.57
C ILE A 491 -9.73 1.65 20.65
N PHE A 492 -9.83 1.43 19.34
CA PHE A 492 -8.96 2.08 18.37
C PHE A 492 -9.13 3.61 18.39
N ASN A 493 -10.36 4.10 18.29
CA ASN A 493 -10.69 5.53 18.25
C ASN A 493 -10.41 6.24 19.58
N LEU A 494 -10.52 5.55 20.73
CA LEU A 494 -10.08 6.13 22.00
C LEU A 494 -8.56 6.17 22.11
N SER A 495 -7.85 5.15 21.61
CA SER A 495 -6.40 5.10 21.70
C SER A 495 -5.72 6.25 20.95
N SER A 496 -6.26 6.66 19.80
CA SER A 496 -5.73 7.77 18.98
C SER A 496 -5.88 9.15 19.64
N VAL A 497 -6.90 9.34 20.48
CA VAL A 497 -7.16 10.57 21.24
C VAL A 497 -6.22 10.67 22.44
N ASP A 498 -5.92 9.53 23.04
CA ASP A 498 -5.30 9.38 24.34
C ASP A 498 -3.75 9.29 24.24
N GLU A 499 -3.18 9.27 23.03
CA GLU A 499 -1.76 9.55 22.72
C GLU A 499 -1.39 11.03 22.99
N VAL A 500 -2.40 11.91 22.92
CA VAL A 500 -2.24 13.37 22.87
C VAL A 500 -2.30 13.99 24.27
N SER A 501 -3.28 13.58 25.09
CA SER A 501 -3.42 14.09 26.45
C SER A 501 -2.49 13.35 27.42
N ASN A 502 -1.37 13.98 27.81
CA ASN A 502 -0.43 13.52 28.86
C ASN A 502 -1.08 13.38 30.28
N SER A 503 -2.41 13.30 30.38
CA SER A 503 -3.15 13.10 31.61
C SER A 503 -3.41 11.61 31.83
N ASP A 504 -3.16 11.12 33.05
CA ASP A 504 -3.50 9.79 33.52
C ASP A 504 -4.95 9.41 33.14
N SER A 505 -5.14 8.73 32.01
CA SER A 505 -6.44 8.24 31.56
C SER A 505 -6.67 6.84 32.16
N SER A 506 -7.14 6.81 33.41
CA SER A 506 -7.47 5.56 34.09
C SER A 506 -8.49 4.71 33.28
N ILE A 507 -9.38 5.36 32.52
CA ILE A 507 -10.52 4.72 31.86
C ILE A 507 -10.13 3.84 30.68
N LEU A 508 -9.34 4.35 29.71
CA LEU A 508 -8.90 3.51 28.59
C LEU A 508 -8.03 2.36 29.08
N ASN A 509 -7.18 2.59 30.08
CA ASN A 509 -6.39 1.53 30.71
C ASN A 509 -7.27 0.50 31.43
N GLU A 510 -8.33 0.90 32.14
CA GLU A 510 -9.30 0.00 32.77
C GLU A 510 -10.10 -0.82 31.73
N ILE A 511 -10.54 -0.18 30.65
CA ILE A 511 -11.23 -0.82 29.52
C ILE A 511 -10.31 -1.84 28.85
N LEU A 512 -9.10 -1.43 28.50
CA LEU A 512 -8.09 -2.28 27.87
C LEU A 512 -7.68 -3.42 28.79
N ASP A 513 -7.55 -3.17 30.08
CA ASP A 513 -7.25 -4.21 31.06
C ASP A 513 -8.37 -5.26 31.14
N LYS A 514 -9.64 -4.82 31.12
CA LYS A 514 -10.80 -5.72 31.09
C LYS A 514 -10.88 -6.46 29.75
N TYR A 515 -10.69 -5.76 28.63
CA TYR A 515 -10.74 -6.33 27.29
C TYR A 515 -9.64 -7.38 27.07
N VAL A 516 -8.40 -7.10 27.50
CA VAL A 516 -7.30 -8.07 27.47
C VAL A 516 -7.54 -9.23 28.45
N SER A 517 -8.21 -8.99 29.58
CA SER A 517 -8.55 -10.07 30.53
C SER A 517 -9.50 -11.11 29.93
N TRP A 518 -10.29 -10.77 28.90
CA TRP A 518 -11.15 -11.73 28.20
C TRP A 518 -10.37 -12.80 27.43
N LEU A 519 -9.07 -12.62 27.21
CA LEU A 519 -8.18 -13.69 26.72
C LEU A 519 -8.10 -14.88 27.68
N LEU A 520 -8.52 -14.74 28.93
CA LEU A 520 -8.59 -15.83 29.91
C LEU A 520 -9.87 -16.67 29.78
N LEU A 521 -10.89 -16.17 29.07
CA LEU A 521 -12.19 -16.85 28.84
C LEU A 521 -12.85 -17.40 30.12
N ASN A 522 -13.27 -16.51 31.04
CA ASN A 522 -13.97 -16.89 32.29
C ASN A 522 -15.35 -17.57 32.03
N ASP A 523 -15.93 -18.18 33.08
CA ASP A 523 -17.12 -19.05 33.11
C ASP A 523 -18.34 -18.63 32.23
N ASP A 524 -18.54 -17.35 31.93
CA ASP A 524 -19.64 -16.84 31.09
C ASP A 524 -19.49 -17.17 29.58
N VAL A 525 -18.39 -17.79 29.16
CA VAL A 525 -18.06 -18.11 27.75
C VAL A 525 -18.11 -19.62 27.47
N ASP A 526 -18.48 -20.45 28.46
CA ASP A 526 -18.47 -21.92 28.34
C ASP A 526 -19.47 -22.50 27.34
N ASP A 527 -20.51 -21.75 27.00
CA ASP A 527 -21.51 -22.13 25.98
C ASP A 527 -21.02 -21.91 24.53
N LEU A 528 -19.88 -21.25 24.32
CA LEU A 528 -19.30 -21.05 22.98
C LEU A 528 -18.50 -22.27 22.50
N ASN A 529 -18.70 -22.64 21.23
CA ASN A 529 -17.86 -23.64 20.58
C ASN A 529 -16.41 -23.14 20.40
N TYR A 530 -15.48 -24.09 20.16
CA TYR A 530 -14.05 -23.81 20.00
C TYR A 530 -13.76 -22.69 18.99
N GLU A 531 -14.39 -22.74 17.81
CA GLU A 531 -14.19 -21.75 16.74
C GLU A 531 -14.57 -20.33 17.18
N ARG A 532 -15.69 -20.16 17.89
CA ARG A 532 -16.11 -18.85 18.40
C ARG A 532 -15.20 -18.35 19.51
N LYS A 533 -14.72 -19.23 20.39
CA LYS A 533 -13.75 -18.88 21.44
C LYS A 533 -12.41 -18.42 20.82
N LEU A 534 -11.93 -19.11 19.78
CA LEU A 534 -10.72 -18.74 19.06
C LEU A 534 -10.90 -17.42 18.29
N ALA A 535 -12.03 -17.23 17.61
CA ALA A 535 -12.34 -15.99 16.90
C ALA A 535 -12.33 -14.77 17.83
N LEU A 536 -12.86 -14.90 19.06
CA LEU A 536 -12.80 -13.84 20.08
C LEU A 536 -11.34 -13.51 20.47
N VAL A 537 -10.52 -14.54 20.68
CA VAL A 537 -9.09 -14.35 20.99
C VAL A 537 -8.36 -13.62 19.86
N VAL A 538 -8.55 -14.06 18.62
CA VAL A 538 -7.92 -13.47 17.43
C VAL A 538 -8.36 -12.01 17.26
N ARG A 539 -9.65 -11.73 17.49
CA ARG A 539 -10.21 -10.38 17.49
C ARG A 539 -9.50 -9.48 18.51
N ILE A 540 -9.40 -9.92 19.77
CA ILE A 540 -8.72 -9.16 20.83
C ILE A 540 -7.27 -8.86 20.47
N ILE A 541 -6.51 -9.87 20.05
CA ILE A 541 -5.08 -9.69 19.72
C ILE A 541 -4.91 -8.78 18.51
N THR A 542 -5.82 -8.87 17.52
CA THR A 542 -5.80 -7.98 16.34
C THR A 542 -6.02 -6.53 16.75
N THR A 543 -6.98 -6.25 17.64
CA THR A 543 -7.19 -4.90 18.18
C THR A 543 -5.97 -4.39 18.92
N ILE A 544 -5.36 -5.23 19.79
CA ILE A 544 -4.14 -4.85 20.52
C ILE A 544 -2.95 -4.59 19.59
N SER A 545 -2.81 -5.36 18.49
CA SER A 545 -1.73 -5.16 17.51
C SER A 545 -1.78 -3.78 16.83
N ARG A 546 -2.95 -3.17 16.74
CA ARG A 546 -3.11 -1.83 16.14
C ARG A 546 -2.69 -0.69 17.07
N ILE A 547 -2.58 -0.94 18.37
CA ILE A 547 -2.35 0.11 19.39
C ILE A 547 -1.01 -0.02 20.12
N VAL A 548 -0.10 -0.90 19.67
CA VAL A 548 1.15 -1.24 20.39
C VAL A 548 2.03 -0.02 20.68
N PHE A 549 2.21 0.86 19.69
CA PHE A 549 3.03 2.07 19.86
C PHE A 549 2.43 3.07 20.84
N VAL A 550 1.10 3.08 20.97
CA VAL A 550 0.34 4.01 21.82
C VAL A 550 0.17 3.46 23.24
N ARG A 551 -0.03 2.15 23.38
CA ARG A 551 -0.25 1.45 24.66
C ARG A 551 0.65 0.21 24.82
N PRO A 552 1.97 0.39 24.87
CA PRO A 552 2.92 -0.73 24.89
C PRO A 552 2.83 -1.59 26.16
N GLU A 553 2.43 -1.03 27.32
CA GLU A 553 2.23 -1.83 28.54
C GLU A 553 1.00 -2.75 28.46
N ILE A 554 -0.08 -2.34 27.79
CA ILE A 554 -1.24 -3.19 27.53
C ILE A 554 -0.87 -4.30 26.56
N ALA A 555 -0.15 -3.97 25.48
CA ALA A 555 0.36 -4.96 24.54
C ALA A 555 1.26 -5.99 25.23
N LYS A 556 2.18 -5.53 26.08
CA LYS A 556 3.01 -6.39 26.94
C LYS A 556 2.15 -7.31 27.83
N LYS A 557 1.12 -6.78 28.50
CA LYS A 557 0.20 -7.56 29.35
C LYS A 557 -0.58 -8.61 28.53
N ALA A 558 -1.01 -8.28 27.32
CA ALA A 558 -1.67 -9.22 26.42
C ALA A 558 -0.75 -10.38 26.04
N ILE A 559 0.54 -10.11 25.74
CA ILE A 559 1.55 -11.15 25.52
C ILE A 559 1.73 -12.03 26.77
N GLU A 560 1.82 -11.43 27.96
CA GLU A 560 1.96 -12.18 29.21
C GLU A 560 0.76 -13.09 29.49
N ILE A 561 -0.47 -12.64 29.19
CA ILE A 561 -1.68 -13.47 29.31
C ILE A 561 -1.70 -14.55 28.24
N TYR A 562 -1.38 -14.22 26.99
CA TYR A 562 -1.29 -15.20 25.90
C TYR A 562 -0.32 -16.35 26.22
N LEU A 563 0.87 -16.02 26.74
CA LEU A 563 1.87 -17.00 27.17
C LEU A 563 1.42 -17.85 28.37
N LYS A 564 0.45 -17.39 29.17
CA LYS A 564 -0.19 -18.22 30.21
C LYS A 564 -1.23 -19.14 29.58
N CYS A 565 -2.09 -18.62 28.71
CA CYS A 565 -3.17 -19.37 28.07
C CYS A 565 -2.66 -20.48 27.14
N ILE A 566 -1.50 -20.31 26.49
CA ILE A 566 -0.91 -21.34 25.62
C ILE A 566 -0.43 -22.59 26.39
N VAL A 567 -0.21 -22.46 27.70
CA VAL A 567 0.20 -23.56 28.59
C VAL A 567 -1.03 -24.33 29.12
N ASP A 568 -2.20 -23.71 29.09
CA ASP A 568 -3.46 -24.31 29.53
C ASP A 568 -4.08 -25.17 28.40
N PHE A 569 -4.00 -26.49 28.52
CA PHE A 569 -4.39 -27.46 27.49
C PHE A 569 -5.86 -27.34 27.03
N ASP A 570 -6.75 -26.84 27.89
CA ASP A 570 -8.17 -26.69 27.57
C ASP A 570 -8.49 -25.36 26.89
N HIS A 571 -7.54 -24.41 26.90
CA HIS A 571 -7.70 -23.12 26.27
C HIS A 571 -7.57 -23.21 24.74
N PRO A 572 -8.38 -22.47 23.96
CA PRO A 572 -8.33 -22.50 22.49
C PRO A 572 -6.94 -22.23 21.90
N ILE A 573 -6.19 -21.29 22.49
CA ILE A 573 -4.81 -20.94 22.09
C ILE A 573 -3.87 -22.15 22.17
N ALA A 574 -3.97 -22.98 23.22
CA ALA A 574 -3.10 -24.14 23.36
C ALA A 574 -3.40 -25.20 22.29
N ARG A 575 -4.68 -25.39 21.97
CA ARG A 575 -5.10 -26.31 20.89
C ARG A 575 -4.65 -25.80 19.52
N GLU A 576 -4.79 -24.51 19.25
CA GLU A 576 -4.27 -23.87 18.03
C GLU A 576 -2.75 -24.07 17.92
N ALA A 577 -2.00 -23.83 18.99
CA ALA A 577 -0.56 -24.05 19.02
C ALA A 577 -0.16 -25.52 18.74
N GLN A 578 -0.94 -26.48 19.24
CA GLN A 578 -0.75 -27.90 18.93
C GLN A 578 -1.04 -28.24 17.46
N GLN A 579 -2.06 -27.61 16.86
CA GLN A 579 -2.36 -27.76 15.43
C GLN A 579 -1.22 -27.21 14.56
N ILE A 580 -0.66 -26.05 14.93
CA ILE A 580 0.52 -25.46 14.27
C ILE A 580 1.72 -26.40 14.35
N LYS A 581 1.99 -27.01 15.52
CA LYS A 581 3.06 -28.02 15.67
C LYS A 581 2.88 -29.24 14.75
N ARG A 582 1.63 -29.58 14.41
CA ARG A 582 1.30 -30.69 13.49
C ARG A 582 1.32 -30.28 12.02
N GLY A 583 1.73 -29.06 11.69
CA GLY A 583 1.84 -28.58 10.32
C GLY A 583 0.54 -27.99 9.75
N PHE A 584 -0.51 -27.85 10.56
CA PHE A 584 -1.72 -27.14 10.14
C PHE A 584 -1.51 -25.64 10.33
N ARG A 585 -1.29 -24.90 9.23
CA ARG A 585 -1.29 -23.44 9.24
C ARG A 585 -2.65 -22.93 8.77
N ASN A 586 -3.48 -22.47 9.70
CA ASN A 586 -4.64 -21.65 9.37
C ASN A 586 -4.18 -20.22 9.07
N HIS A 587 -4.77 -19.57 8.07
CA HIS A 587 -4.57 -18.15 7.72
C HIS A 587 -5.07 -17.16 8.81
N TYR A 588 -5.56 -17.67 9.95
CA TYR A 588 -6.13 -16.91 11.08
C TYR A 588 -5.31 -17.06 12.37
N ALA A 589 -3.99 -17.29 12.26
CA ALA A 589 -3.18 -17.67 13.41
C ALA A 589 -3.03 -16.52 14.42
N SER A 590 -3.53 -16.71 15.65
CA SER A 590 -3.32 -15.76 16.76
C SER A 590 -1.81 -15.49 16.99
N LEU A 591 -0.99 -16.50 16.72
CA LEU A 591 0.47 -16.48 16.83
C LEU A 591 1.14 -15.45 15.90
N GLU A 592 0.63 -15.25 14.69
CA GLU A 592 1.20 -14.26 13.76
C GLU A 592 0.98 -12.83 14.29
N LYS A 593 -0.21 -12.55 14.83
CA LYS A 593 -0.53 -11.25 15.44
C LYS A 593 0.29 -11.01 16.70
N ILE A 594 0.50 -12.03 17.52
CA ILE A 594 1.41 -12.00 18.69
C ILE A 594 2.85 -11.69 18.26
N SER A 595 3.31 -12.32 17.17
CA SER A 595 4.64 -12.07 16.62
C SER A 595 4.78 -10.63 16.08
N SER A 596 3.72 -10.08 15.48
CA SER A 596 3.65 -8.67 15.09
C SER A 596 3.76 -7.73 16.30
N ILE A 597 2.98 -7.98 17.35
CA ILE A 597 3.03 -7.18 18.59
C ILE A 597 4.44 -7.19 19.19
N LEU A 598 5.08 -8.36 19.25
CA LEU A 598 6.46 -8.47 19.75
C LEU A 598 7.45 -7.71 18.87
N ARG A 599 7.30 -7.72 17.54
CA ARG A 599 8.12 -6.95 16.60
C ARG A 599 7.97 -5.45 16.83
N ASP A 600 6.74 -4.97 16.98
CA ASP A 600 6.46 -3.55 17.23
C ASP A 600 7.03 -3.11 18.59
N LEU A 601 6.86 -3.92 19.65
CA LEU A 601 7.51 -3.70 20.95
C LEU A 601 9.05 -3.71 20.83
N ASN A 602 9.62 -4.53 19.95
CA ASN A 602 11.07 -4.63 19.74
C ASN A 602 11.68 -3.40 19.06
N SER A 603 10.86 -2.46 18.56
CA SER A 603 11.33 -1.17 18.08
C SER A 603 11.60 -0.17 19.22
N LEU A 604 11.11 -0.46 20.43
CA LEU A 604 11.19 0.41 21.59
C LEU A 604 12.26 -0.09 22.59
N PRO A 605 13.36 0.67 22.83
CA PRO A 605 14.49 0.23 23.67
C PRO A 605 14.12 -0.26 25.07
N LYS A 606 13.07 0.30 25.68
CA LYS A 606 12.58 -0.10 27.01
C LYS A 606 12.12 -1.56 27.04
N TYR A 607 11.69 -2.13 25.92
CA TYR A 607 11.06 -3.45 25.85
C TYR A 607 11.96 -4.55 25.28
N TYR A 608 13.18 -4.26 24.82
CA TYR A 608 14.09 -5.28 24.25
C TYR A 608 14.27 -6.49 25.16
N GLY A 609 14.45 -6.27 26.47
CA GLY A 609 14.60 -7.35 27.45
C GLY A 609 13.33 -8.16 27.70
N PHE A 610 12.15 -7.55 27.54
CA PHE A 610 10.88 -8.27 27.62
C PHE A 610 10.68 -9.13 26.36
N VAL A 611 10.87 -8.53 25.17
CA VAL A 611 10.69 -9.21 23.89
C VAL A 611 11.62 -10.43 23.78
N LEU A 612 12.89 -10.31 24.16
CA LEU A 612 13.83 -11.45 24.15
C LEU A 612 13.34 -12.64 24.98
N LYS A 613 12.80 -12.38 26.17
CA LYS A 613 12.27 -13.43 27.04
C LYS A 613 10.97 -14.01 26.49
N ALA A 614 10.07 -13.15 26.03
CA ALA A 614 8.77 -13.55 25.52
C ALA A 614 8.89 -14.34 24.21
N ALA A 615 9.73 -13.90 23.27
CA ALA A 615 9.97 -14.58 21.99
C ALA A 615 10.65 -15.94 22.20
N ALA A 616 11.66 -16.03 23.07
CA ALA A 616 12.28 -17.31 23.41
C ALA A 616 11.26 -18.28 24.04
N LYS A 617 10.43 -17.80 24.98
CA LYS A 617 9.39 -18.62 25.60
C LYS A 617 8.31 -19.03 24.61
N LEU A 618 7.91 -18.15 23.71
CA LEU A 618 6.93 -18.43 22.67
C LEU A 618 7.46 -19.51 21.73
N HIS A 619 8.72 -19.41 21.29
CA HIS A 619 9.37 -20.42 20.46
C HIS A 619 9.45 -21.78 21.15
N GLU A 620 9.79 -21.81 22.43
CA GLU A 620 9.76 -23.04 23.25
C GLU A 620 8.37 -23.68 23.27
N LEU A 621 7.32 -22.88 23.45
CA LEU A 621 5.94 -23.36 23.58
C LEU A 621 5.32 -23.77 22.25
N THR A 622 5.59 -23.06 21.15
CA THR A 622 4.96 -23.30 19.84
C THR A 622 5.81 -24.14 18.88
N GLY A 623 7.14 -24.12 19.01
CA GLY A 623 8.05 -24.67 18.00
C GLY A 623 7.99 -23.95 16.64
N ASP A 624 7.39 -22.76 16.58
CA ASP A 624 7.22 -22.03 15.33
C ASP A 624 8.54 -21.47 14.82
N LYS A 625 8.91 -21.90 13.61
CA LYS A 625 10.18 -21.57 12.97
C LYS A 625 10.28 -20.11 12.50
N GLN A 626 9.23 -19.30 12.55
CA GLN A 626 9.22 -17.91 12.06
C GLN A 626 9.34 -16.87 13.18
N ILE A 627 9.27 -17.24 14.46
CA ILE A 627 9.34 -16.29 15.59
C ILE A 627 10.64 -15.47 15.58
N HIS A 628 11.75 -16.06 15.12
CA HIS A 628 13.03 -15.36 15.00
C HIS A 628 12.98 -14.14 14.05
N ASN A 629 11.99 -14.06 13.14
CA ASN A 629 11.76 -12.91 12.25
C ASN A 629 11.39 -11.61 12.97
N ILE A 630 11.06 -11.66 14.27
CA ILE A 630 10.89 -10.47 15.14
C ILE A 630 12.14 -9.58 15.15
N TYR A 631 13.30 -10.16 14.84
CA TYR A 631 14.60 -9.51 14.87
C TYR A 631 15.16 -9.13 13.49
N ASN A 632 14.38 -9.25 12.42
CA ASN A 632 14.82 -8.92 11.08
C ASN A 632 15.10 -7.42 10.92
N TYR A 633 16.04 -7.10 10.02
CA TYR A 633 16.21 -5.73 9.56
C TYR A 633 14.93 -5.19 8.92
N SER A 634 14.71 -3.90 9.11
CA SER A 634 13.50 -3.20 8.68
C SER A 634 13.86 -1.81 8.14
N LYS A 635 12.87 -1.15 7.51
CA LYS A 635 13.01 0.27 7.11
C LYS A 635 13.41 1.17 8.28
N GLN A 636 12.99 0.83 9.50
CA GLN A 636 13.37 1.58 10.70
C GLN A 636 14.89 1.56 10.93
N ASP A 637 15.59 0.47 10.59
CA ASP A 637 17.05 0.41 10.67
C ASP A 637 17.71 1.35 9.66
N VAL A 638 17.14 1.50 8.46
CA VAL A 638 17.58 2.44 7.42
C VAL A 638 17.39 3.89 7.91
N ILE A 639 16.19 4.21 8.42
CA ILE A 639 15.86 5.51 9.00
C ILE A 639 16.82 5.85 10.14
N ASN A 640 17.13 4.87 10.98
CA ASN A 640 18.05 5.01 12.10
C ASN A 640 19.53 4.91 11.70
N GLN A 641 19.86 4.95 10.40
CA GLN A 641 21.23 4.89 9.85
C GLN A 641 22.04 3.71 10.38
N PHE A 642 21.40 2.55 10.57
CA PHE A 642 22.01 1.34 11.11
C PHE A 642 22.78 1.57 12.41
N ARG A 643 22.15 2.25 13.39
CA ARG A 643 22.67 2.36 14.77
C ARG A 643 22.75 1.01 15.50
N LEU A 644 22.00 0.01 15.04
CA LEU A 644 22.02 -1.37 15.54
C LEU A 644 21.79 -1.54 17.05
N SER A 645 20.99 -0.66 17.67
CA SER A 645 20.82 -0.67 19.14
C SER A 645 20.15 -1.95 19.66
N MET A 646 19.15 -2.46 18.94
CA MET A 646 18.44 -3.69 19.25
C MET A 646 19.35 -4.91 19.07
N GLN A 647 20.09 -4.96 17.96
CA GLN A 647 20.99 -6.05 17.61
C GLN A 647 22.16 -6.15 18.61
N ASN A 648 22.75 -5.02 19.01
CA ASN A 648 23.78 -4.99 20.05
C ASN A 648 23.22 -5.44 21.41
N TYR A 649 22.03 -4.98 21.80
CA TYR A 649 21.39 -5.43 23.05
C TYR A 649 21.15 -6.95 23.04
N PHE A 650 20.66 -7.51 21.92
CA PHE A 650 20.48 -8.94 21.77
C PHE A 650 21.79 -9.70 21.95
N LEU A 651 22.84 -9.29 21.24
CA LEU A 651 24.17 -9.91 21.26
C LEU A 651 24.78 -9.90 22.68
N ASP A 652 24.68 -8.78 23.39
CA ASP A 652 25.20 -8.65 24.75
C ASP A 652 24.49 -9.57 25.76
N ASN A 653 23.24 -9.94 25.50
CA ASN A 653 22.39 -10.70 26.42
C ASN A 653 22.15 -12.16 26.01
N MET A 654 22.51 -12.57 24.79
CA MET A 654 22.15 -13.90 24.26
C MET A 654 22.79 -15.04 25.07
N LEU A 655 24.08 -14.97 25.41
CA LEU A 655 24.79 -16.04 26.12
C LEU A 655 24.33 -16.15 27.57
N ALA A 656 24.03 -15.01 28.21
CA ALA A 656 23.44 -14.99 29.54
C ALA A 656 22.03 -15.60 29.55
N THR A 657 21.25 -15.39 28.48
CA THR A 657 19.92 -15.96 28.30
C THR A 657 20.00 -17.47 28.05
N ALA A 658 20.89 -17.91 27.18
CA ALA A 658 21.16 -19.33 26.92
C ALA A 658 21.58 -20.09 28.19
N LYS A 659 22.48 -19.48 28.99
CA LYS A 659 22.93 -20.06 30.26
C LYS A 659 21.81 -20.22 31.28
N LYS A 660 20.87 -19.25 31.36
CA LYS A 660 19.72 -19.32 32.27
C LYS A 660 18.74 -20.45 31.91
N ALA A 661 18.61 -20.76 30.62
CA ALA A 661 17.77 -21.83 30.10
C ALA A 661 18.54 -23.14 29.87
N ASN A 662 19.76 -23.28 30.41
CA ASN A 662 20.63 -24.45 30.23
C ASN A 662 20.78 -24.91 28.76
N GLY A 663 20.80 -23.97 27.82
CA GLY A 663 20.95 -24.25 26.39
C GLY A 663 19.67 -24.58 25.61
N GLU A 664 18.50 -24.74 26.26
CA GLU A 664 17.25 -25.15 25.59
C GLU A 664 16.80 -24.16 24.51
N ASN A 665 16.93 -22.85 24.77
CA ASN A 665 16.53 -21.80 23.84
C ASN A 665 17.65 -21.40 22.85
N PHE A 666 18.79 -22.08 22.84
CA PHE A 666 19.95 -21.62 22.07
C PHE A 666 19.75 -21.71 20.56
N GLN A 667 19.03 -22.72 20.07
CA GLN A 667 18.71 -22.83 18.63
C GLN A 667 17.94 -21.59 18.13
N PHE A 668 16.95 -21.12 18.88
CA PHE A 668 16.24 -19.88 18.56
C PHE A 668 17.18 -18.68 18.49
N LEU A 669 18.12 -18.57 19.44
CA LEU A 669 19.09 -17.48 19.46
C LEU A 669 20.05 -17.53 18.27
N LEU A 670 20.42 -18.73 17.79
CA LEU A 670 21.22 -18.91 16.59
C LEU A 670 20.49 -18.46 15.32
N GLU A 671 19.20 -18.79 15.17
CA GLU A 671 18.40 -18.33 14.02
C GLU A 671 18.27 -16.80 14.00
N VAL A 672 18.15 -16.16 15.17
CA VAL A 672 18.17 -14.70 15.25
C VAL A 672 19.52 -14.13 14.79
N LEU A 673 20.65 -14.70 15.24
CA LEU A 673 21.97 -14.26 14.78
C LEU A 673 22.15 -14.43 13.27
N LYS A 674 21.65 -15.52 12.70
CA LYS A 674 21.67 -15.77 11.27
C LYS A 674 20.99 -14.64 10.49
N ASN A 675 19.82 -14.19 10.95
CA ASN A 675 19.12 -13.06 10.31
C ASN A 675 19.87 -11.73 10.50
N MET A 676 20.48 -11.51 11.68
CA MET A 676 21.31 -10.32 11.93
C MET A 676 22.62 -10.31 11.11
N LEU A 677 23.09 -11.47 10.64
CA LEU A 677 24.23 -11.61 9.74
C LEU A 677 23.87 -11.42 8.26
N SER A 678 22.58 -11.25 7.90
CA SER A 678 22.21 -10.90 6.52
C SER A 678 22.81 -9.55 6.12
N LEU A 679 23.22 -9.43 4.85
CA LEU A 679 23.79 -8.19 4.28
C LEU A 679 22.79 -7.43 3.40
N ASP A 680 21.61 -8.01 3.20
CA ASP A 680 20.48 -7.40 2.54
C ASP A 680 19.15 -7.81 3.20
N PHE A 681 18.11 -7.04 2.94
CA PHE A 681 16.74 -7.38 3.26
C PHE A 681 15.78 -6.67 2.32
N THR A 682 14.57 -7.20 2.17
CA THR A 682 13.56 -6.65 1.27
C THR A 682 12.38 -6.11 2.07
N SER A 683 11.88 -4.94 1.68
CA SER A 683 10.63 -4.35 2.17
C SER A 683 9.62 -4.29 1.03
N ALA A 684 8.36 -4.60 1.29
CA ALA A 684 7.26 -4.42 0.34
C ALA A 684 6.33 -3.34 0.88
N GLU A 685 6.05 -2.31 0.09
CA GLU A 685 5.20 -1.18 0.46
C GLU A 685 4.10 -0.97 -0.58
N PRO A 686 2.89 -0.50 -0.20
CA PRO A 686 1.92 -0.03 -1.17
C PRO A 686 2.52 1.10 -2.02
N GLY A 687 2.26 1.08 -3.32
CA GLY A 687 2.77 2.07 -4.26
C GLY A 687 2.31 3.48 -3.92
N SER A 688 3.20 4.45 -4.09
CA SER A 688 2.90 5.88 -3.88
C SER A 688 1.76 6.38 -4.77
N ALA A 689 1.59 5.80 -5.95
CA ALA A 689 0.57 6.18 -6.92
C ALA A 689 -0.72 5.35 -6.82
N ASN A 690 -0.63 4.05 -6.54
CA ASN A 690 -1.78 3.14 -6.50
C ASN A 690 -1.75 2.28 -5.23
N SER A 691 -2.85 2.28 -4.46
CA SER A 691 -3.00 1.45 -3.25
C SER A 691 -2.98 -0.06 -3.51
N HIS A 692 -3.18 -0.47 -4.77
CA HIS A 692 -3.19 -1.87 -5.20
C HIS A 692 -1.86 -2.33 -5.82
N SER A 693 -0.88 -1.44 -5.98
CA SER A 693 0.47 -1.83 -6.42
C SER A 693 1.39 -1.98 -5.21
N PHE A 694 2.39 -2.85 -5.31
CA PHE A 694 3.43 -3.00 -4.30
C PHE A 694 4.79 -2.61 -4.87
N VAL A 695 5.52 -1.77 -4.15
CA VAL A 695 6.92 -1.46 -4.40
C VAL A 695 7.74 -2.37 -3.50
N ILE A 696 8.47 -3.29 -4.13
CA ILE A 696 9.42 -4.16 -3.44
C ILE A 696 10.80 -3.51 -3.55
N THR A 697 11.37 -3.11 -2.42
CA THR A 697 12.70 -2.48 -2.34
C THR A 697 13.64 -3.38 -1.56
N THR A 698 14.77 -3.72 -2.17
CA THR A 698 15.88 -4.40 -1.51
C THR A 698 16.85 -3.36 -0.95
N TYR A 699 17.10 -3.42 0.36
CA TYR A 699 18.05 -2.59 1.06
C TYR A 699 19.32 -3.38 1.34
N TYR A 700 20.47 -2.76 1.06
CA TYR A 700 21.79 -3.33 1.35
C TYR A 700 22.39 -2.68 2.60
N LEU A 701 23.01 -3.48 3.47
CA LEU A 701 23.68 -2.96 4.65
C LEU A 701 24.93 -2.16 4.27
N PRO A 702 25.15 -0.97 4.87
CA PRO A 702 26.30 -0.13 4.55
C PRO A 702 27.60 -0.70 5.14
N LYS A 703 28.72 -0.42 4.47
CA LYS A 703 30.08 -0.70 4.98
C LYS A 703 30.52 0.29 6.09
N SER A 704 29.64 0.56 7.06
CA SER A 704 29.92 1.46 8.18
C SER A 704 30.75 0.77 9.26
N ASN A 705 31.47 1.54 10.08
CA ASN A 705 32.23 0.98 11.22
C ASN A 705 31.32 0.30 12.24
N THR A 706 30.09 0.79 12.42
CA THR A 706 29.08 0.20 13.31
C THR A 706 28.70 -1.20 12.86
N VAL A 707 28.38 -1.38 11.56
CA VAL A 707 28.00 -2.69 11.00
C VAL A 707 29.18 -3.68 11.06
N LYS A 708 30.38 -3.25 10.66
CA LYS A 708 31.59 -4.10 10.73
C LYS A 708 31.90 -4.57 12.15
N SER A 709 31.85 -3.64 13.13
CA SER A 709 32.15 -3.95 14.53
C SER A 709 31.12 -4.92 15.11
N PHE A 710 29.83 -4.71 14.81
CA PHE A 710 28.76 -5.62 15.22
C PHE A 710 29.01 -7.04 14.71
N ARG A 711 29.29 -7.20 13.40
CA ARG A 711 29.52 -8.52 12.79
C ARG A 711 30.74 -9.25 13.37
N LEU A 712 31.85 -8.54 13.60
CA LEU A 712 33.01 -9.13 14.29
C LEU A 712 32.67 -9.57 15.72
N ASN A 713 31.85 -8.80 16.44
CA ASN A 713 31.39 -9.19 17.78
C ASN A 713 30.47 -10.41 17.74
N VAL A 714 29.66 -10.57 16.68
CA VAL A 714 28.87 -11.80 16.46
C VAL A 714 29.79 -13.00 16.27
N ILE A 715 30.81 -12.92 15.40
CA ILE A 715 31.79 -14.01 15.21
C ILE A 715 32.46 -14.38 16.53
N LYS A 716 32.93 -13.38 17.28
CA LYS A 716 33.57 -13.61 18.59
C LYS A 716 32.62 -14.32 19.55
N SER A 717 31.35 -13.94 19.58
CA SER A 717 30.34 -14.56 20.44
C SER A 717 30.03 -16.00 20.04
N LEU A 718 29.99 -16.31 18.74
CA LEU A 718 29.83 -17.68 18.22
C LEU A 718 31.03 -18.56 18.57
N VAL A 719 32.26 -18.05 18.41
CA VAL A 719 33.48 -18.77 18.82
C VAL A 719 33.48 -19.05 20.33
N MET A 720 33.09 -18.06 21.14
CA MET A 720 32.93 -18.26 22.59
C MET A 720 31.87 -19.30 22.92
N ALA A 721 30.73 -19.32 22.20
CA ALA A 721 29.66 -20.28 22.39
C ALA A 721 30.09 -21.71 22.06
N TYR A 722 30.89 -21.90 21.00
CA TYR A 722 31.37 -23.22 20.56
C TYR A 722 32.15 -23.96 21.66
N ASP A 723 32.90 -23.19 22.46
CA ASP A 723 33.75 -23.69 23.54
C ASP A 723 33.02 -23.88 24.88
N MET A 724 31.72 -23.56 24.98
CA MET A 724 30.94 -23.75 26.19
C MET A 724 30.36 -25.17 26.28
N ASP A 725 30.67 -25.89 27.34
CA ASP A 725 30.25 -27.29 27.52
C ASP A 725 28.73 -27.49 27.54
N PHE A 726 27.97 -26.56 28.15
CA PHE A 726 26.51 -26.64 28.19
C PHE A 726 25.84 -26.37 26.83
N LEU A 727 26.62 -26.01 25.81
CA LEU A 727 26.19 -25.83 24.41
C LEU A 727 26.79 -26.89 23.48
N ALA A 728 27.33 -27.98 24.02
CA ALA A 728 27.97 -29.04 23.23
C ALA A 728 27.05 -29.60 22.13
N ASP A 729 25.76 -29.77 22.42
CA ASP A 729 24.75 -30.28 21.48
C ASP A 729 24.50 -29.33 20.29
N HIS A 730 24.84 -28.05 20.43
CA HIS A 730 24.67 -27.02 19.40
C HIS A 730 25.94 -26.74 18.59
N ARG A 731 27.05 -27.43 18.87
CA ARG A 731 28.36 -27.17 18.21
C ARG A 731 28.29 -27.27 16.69
N LYS A 732 27.50 -28.20 16.15
CA LYS A 732 27.30 -28.33 14.71
C LYS A 732 26.66 -27.06 14.14
N SER A 733 25.51 -26.65 14.68
CA SER A 733 24.79 -25.45 14.22
C SER A 733 25.61 -24.17 14.38
N ILE A 734 26.44 -24.07 15.42
CA ILE A 734 27.39 -22.96 15.59
C ILE A 734 28.45 -22.98 14.48
N LEU A 735 29.04 -24.15 14.19
CA LEU A 735 30.04 -24.30 13.12
C LEU A 735 29.46 -23.94 11.76
N ASP A 736 28.26 -24.44 11.43
CA ASP A 736 27.59 -24.17 10.17
C ASP A 736 27.37 -22.66 9.98
N LEU A 737 26.94 -21.95 11.03
CA LEU A 737 26.77 -20.50 10.98
C LEU A 737 28.10 -19.76 10.83
N ILE A 738 29.18 -20.21 11.49
CA ILE A 738 30.53 -19.63 11.32
C ILE A 738 31.03 -19.82 9.88
N LEU A 739 30.78 -20.99 9.27
CA LEU A 739 31.17 -21.31 7.90
C LEU A 739 30.31 -20.56 6.85
N ASP A 740 29.07 -20.19 7.15
CA ASP A 740 28.23 -19.45 6.19
C ASP A 740 28.67 -17.97 6.07
N ILE A 741 29.42 -17.42 7.04
CA ILE A 741 29.80 -15.99 7.05
C ILE A 741 30.63 -15.58 5.83
N PRO A 742 31.72 -16.27 5.43
CA PRO A 742 32.43 -15.93 4.20
C PRO A 742 31.53 -16.04 2.96
N ARG A 743 30.65 -17.05 2.90
CA ARG A 743 29.68 -17.20 1.80
C ARG A 743 28.76 -15.97 1.70
N MET A 744 28.24 -15.47 2.82
CA MET A 744 27.40 -14.26 2.85
C MET A 744 28.14 -13.04 2.28
N ILE A 745 29.44 -12.91 2.56
CA ILE A 745 30.28 -11.83 2.00
C ILE A 745 30.39 -11.99 0.48
N PHE A 746 30.71 -13.18 -0.02
CA PHE A 746 30.83 -13.45 -1.47
C PHE A 746 29.51 -13.28 -2.23
N ALA A 747 28.37 -13.55 -1.59
CA ALA A 747 27.06 -13.34 -2.20
C ALA A 747 26.82 -11.87 -2.62
N THR A 748 27.49 -10.91 -1.97
CA THR A 748 27.37 -9.47 -2.29
C THR A 748 28.19 -9.02 -3.49
N GLU A 749 29.00 -9.89 -4.12
CA GLU A 749 29.84 -9.49 -5.26
C GLU A 749 29.05 -9.04 -6.49
N ARG A 750 27.78 -9.44 -6.60
CA ARG A 750 26.87 -9.02 -7.67
C ARG A 750 26.17 -7.70 -7.39
N ASN A 751 26.28 -7.17 -6.18
CA ASN A 751 25.65 -5.90 -5.79
C ASN A 751 26.44 -4.73 -6.38
N GLU A 752 25.78 -3.60 -6.63
CA GLU A 752 26.46 -2.37 -7.12
C GLU A 752 27.59 -1.92 -6.19
N ALA A 753 27.42 -2.11 -4.88
CA ALA A 753 28.42 -1.85 -3.85
C ALA A 753 28.65 -3.12 -3.00
N PRO A 754 29.60 -4.00 -3.37
CA PRO A 754 29.88 -5.22 -2.64
C PRO A 754 30.35 -4.96 -1.20
N PHE A 755 29.85 -5.75 -0.26
CA PHE A 755 30.30 -5.69 1.13
C PHE A 755 31.59 -6.49 1.26
N ARG A 756 32.72 -5.81 1.54
CA ARG A 756 34.03 -6.46 1.73
C ARG A 756 34.62 -6.17 3.09
N HIS A 757 34.94 -7.22 3.84
CA HIS A 757 35.56 -7.13 5.16
C HIS A 757 36.45 -8.33 5.48
N GLU A 758 37.74 -8.23 5.13
CA GLU A 758 38.71 -9.32 5.26
C GLU A 758 38.96 -9.78 6.70
N GLU A 759 38.73 -8.92 7.70
CA GLU A 759 38.86 -9.27 9.11
C GLU A 759 37.85 -10.34 9.55
N GLU A 760 36.66 -10.38 8.97
CA GLU A 760 35.67 -11.45 9.22
C GLU A 760 36.17 -12.80 8.71
N ILE A 761 36.66 -12.83 7.46
CA ILE A 761 37.22 -14.04 6.83
C ILE A 761 38.40 -14.56 7.64
N ASN A 762 39.33 -13.67 8.02
CA ASN A 762 40.48 -14.03 8.85
C ASN A 762 40.05 -14.59 10.21
N SER A 763 39.04 -14.00 10.85
CA SER A 763 38.51 -14.48 12.14
C SER A 763 37.93 -15.89 12.05
N VAL A 764 37.20 -16.19 10.96
CA VAL A 764 36.67 -17.53 10.68
C VAL A 764 37.82 -18.53 10.45
N LEU A 765 38.78 -18.22 9.59
CA LEU A 765 39.89 -19.14 9.29
C LEU A 765 40.79 -19.40 10.51
N ASN A 766 41.02 -18.40 11.36
CA ASN A 766 41.77 -18.58 12.60
C ASN A 766 41.07 -19.54 13.57
N PHE A 767 39.73 -19.46 13.68
CA PHE A 767 38.96 -20.42 14.47
C PHE A 767 39.10 -21.86 13.91
N LEU A 768 38.97 -22.03 12.58
CA LEU A 768 39.11 -23.34 11.95
C LEU A 768 40.50 -23.93 12.14
N GLU A 769 41.57 -23.14 11.97
CA GLU A 769 42.96 -23.59 12.16
C GLU A 769 43.22 -24.01 13.62
N GLN A 770 42.64 -23.31 14.59
CA GLN A 770 42.77 -23.68 16.00
C GLN A 770 42.03 -24.98 16.37
N LYS A 771 40.90 -25.28 15.72
CA LYS A 771 40.02 -26.42 16.07
C LYS A 771 40.13 -27.63 15.15
N ALA A 772 40.79 -27.51 14.00
CA ALA A 772 40.89 -28.56 12.97
C ALA A 772 41.22 -29.96 13.51
N ASN A 773 42.19 -30.07 14.45
CA ASN A 773 42.61 -31.35 15.03
C ASN A 773 41.56 -32.02 15.93
N SER A 774 40.56 -31.27 16.39
CA SER A 774 39.51 -31.72 17.32
C SER A 774 38.17 -31.99 16.64
N PHE A 775 38.05 -31.74 15.34
CA PHE A 775 36.82 -31.97 14.59
C PHE A 775 36.56 -33.48 14.41
N GLY A 776 35.34 -33.91 14.74
CA GLY A 776 34.82 -35.22 14.36
C GLY A 776 34.40 -35.26 12.88
N ILE A 777 33.94 -36.43 12.43
CA ILE A 777 33.60 -36.75 11.03
C ILE A 777 32.67 -35.68 10.41
N ALA A 778 31.56 -35.35 11.07
CA ALA A 778 30.60 -34.35 10.58
C ALA A 778 31.24 -32.96 10.39
N ALA A 779 31.99 -32.48 11.37
CA ALA A 779 32.62 -31.15 11.35
C ALA A 779 33.75 -31.07 10.31
N GLN A 780 34.51 -32.15 10.12
CA GLN A 780 35.53 -32.22 9.07
C GLN A 780 34.91 -32.09 7.69
N LYS A 781 33.81 -32.81 7.42
CA LYS A 781 33.10 -32.76 6.14
C LYS A 781 32.64 -31.35 5.77
N GLU A 782 31.87 -30.70 6.65
CA GLU A 782 31.34 -29.33 6.42
C GLU A 782 32.48 -28.32 6.21
N THR A 783 33.56 -28.46 6.98
CA THR A 783 34.76 -27.63 6.84
C THR A 783 35.42 -27.82 5.48
N PHE A 784 35.63 -29.06 5.03
CA PHE A 784 36.22 -29.34 3.71
C PHE A 784 35.36 -28.80 2.56
N GLU A 785 34.04 -28.98 2.62
CA GLU A 785 33.11 -28.48 1.61
C GLU A 785 33.17 -26.94 1.53
N SER A 786 33.14 -26.27 2.69
CA SER A 786 33.20 -24.81 2.77
C SER A 786 34.53 -24.25 2.26
N LEU A 787 35.66 -24.83 2.68
CA LEU A 787 37.00 -24.41 2.24
C LEU A 787 37.20 -24.58 0.73
N TYR A 788 36.63 -25.63 0.13
CA TYR A 788 36.64 -25.81 -1.32
C TYR A 788 35.91 -24.66 -2.02
N TRP A 789 34.69 -24.34 -1.57
CA TRP A 789 33.89 -23.27 -2.17
C TRP A 789 34.51 -21.89 -1.98
N TYR A 790 35.17 -21.60 -0.85
CA TYR A 790 35.87 -20.33 -0.69
C TYR A 790 36.94 -20.12 -1.76
N VAL A 791 37.68 -21.17 -2.13
CA VAL A 791 38.66 -21.11 -3.22
C VAL A 791 37.97 -20.92 -4.57
N GLN A 792 36.87 -21.63 -4.84
CA GLN A 792 36.11 -21.47 -6.09
C GLN A 792 35.45 -20.09 -6.22
N TRP A 793 35.10 -19.44 -5.10
CA TRP A 793 34.59 -18.07 -5.05
C TRP A 793 35.69 -17.00 -5.04
N ASN A 794 36.92 -17.35 -5.45
CA ASN A 794 38.05 -16.43 -5.57
C ASN A 794 38.39 -15.69 -4.25
N ILE A 795 38.42 -16.41 -3.13
CA ILE A 795 38.98 -15.87 -1.88
C ILE A 795 40.38 -15.29 -2.11
N GLY A 796 40.70 -14.18 -1.44
CA GLY A 796 41.97 -13.47 -1.63
C GLY A 796 43.18 -14.39 -1.45
N GLU A 797 44.19 -14.26 -2.33
CA GLU A 797 45.36 -15.16 -2.40
C GLU A 797 46.09 -15.33 -1.06
N GLN A 798 46.08 -14.29 -0.23
CA GLN A 798 46.63 -14.30 1.14
C GLN A 798 46.07 -15.42 2.04
N PHE A 799 44.82 -15.86 1.81
CA PHE A 799 44.15 -16.88 2.60
C PHE A 799 44.39 -18.32 2.10
N ILE A 800 44.81 -18.51 0.84
CA ILE A 800 45.00 -19.85 0.24
C ILE A 800 46.00 -20.68 1.05
N SER A 801 47.11 -20.06 1.46
CA SER A 801 48.13 -20.74 2.27
C SER A 801 47.62 -21.21 3.64
N GLN A 802 46.65 -20.49 4.22
CA GLN A 802 46.03 -20.85 5.49
C GLN A 802 45.02 -21.99 5.31
N ILE A 803 44.23 -21.95 4.23
CA ILE A 803 43.29 -23.03 3.87
C ILE A 803 44.01 -24.37 3.72
N GLU A 804 45.14 -24.40 3.01
CA GLU A 804 45.90 -25.64 2.82
C GLU A 804 46.51 -26.17 4.13
N ARG A 805 46.92 -25.29 5.05
CA ARG A 805 47.33 -25.72 6.40
C ARG A 805 46.18 -26.34 7.18
N ILE A 806 44.98 -25.74 7.14
CA ILE A 806 43.79 -26.29 7.80
C ILE A 806 43.45 -27.68 7.27
N LYS A 807 43.46 -27.88 5.94
CA LYS A 807 43.23 -29.18 5.32
C LYS A 807 44.23 -30.24 5.77
N GLY A 808 45.52 -29.87 5.85
CA GLY A 808 46.59 -30.77 6.28
C GLY A 808 46.50 -31.20 7.76
N LEU A 809 45.81 -30.44 8.61
CA LEU A 809 45.57 -30.81 10.01
C LEU A 809 44.46 -31.88 10.16
N MET A 810 43.68 -32.16 9.12
CA MET A 810 42.56 -33.12 9.09
C MET A 810 42.86 -34.37 8.23
N GLU A 811 43.97 -35.08 8.52
CA GLU A 811 44.30 -36.38 7.91
C GLU A 811 43.52 -37.55 8.55
N PRO A 812 43.03 -38.53 7.76
CA PRO A 812 42.13 -39.58 8.23
C PRO A 812 42.88 -40.62 9.07
N LYS A 813 42.22 -41.05 10.14
CA LYS A 813 42.70 -42.01 11.15
C LYS A 813 41.85 -43.28 11.17
N THR A 814 40.65 -43.26 10.59
CA THR A 814 39.72 -44.40 10.52
C THR A 814 39.16 -44.61 9.11
N LEU A 815 38.60 -45.80 8.85
CA LEU A 815 37.95 -46.12 7.58
C LEU A 815 36.73 -45.22 7.31
N ALA A 816 36.00 -44.81 8.37
CA ALA A 816 34.90 -43.86 8.26
C ALA A 816 35.37 -42.45 7.86
N GLU A 817 36.49 -41.96 8.41
CA GLU A 817 37.12 -40.69 8.00
C GLU A 817 37.66 -40.77 6.56
N GLU A 818 38.11 -41.95 6.12
CA GLU A 818 38.51 -42.17 4.73
C GLU A 818 37.30 -42.07 3.77
N LEU A 819 36.15 -42.65 4.15
CA LEU A 819 34.90 -42.53 3.40
C LEU A 819 34.42 -41.07 3.28
N VAL A 820 34.65 -40.21 4.30
CA VAL A 820 34.38 -38.75 4.19
C VAL A 820 35.21 -38.11 3.08
N ARG A 821 36.46 -38.51 2.89
CA ARG A 821 37.28 -38.04 1.76
C ARG A 821 36.80 -38.61 0.42
N THR A 822 36.32 -39.84 0.40
CA THR A 822 35.79 -40.49 -0.82
C THR A 822 34.46 -39.89 -1.28
N PHE A 823 33.63 -39.35 -0.38
CA PHE A 823 32.32 -38.78 -0.69
C PHE A 823 32.27 -37.24 -0.52
N ARG A 824 33.29 -36.54 -1.04
CA ARG A 824 33.31 -35.06 -1.11
C ARG A 824 32.28 -34.56 -2.13
N ASN A 825 31.10 -34.16 -1.67
CA ASN A 825 29.97 -33.81 -2.53
C ASN A 825 30.29 -32.73 -3.58
N SER A 826 31.06 -31.70 -3.24
CA SER A 826 31.38 -30.58 -4.13
C SER A 826 32.38 -30.92 -5.24
N GLU A 827 33.34 -31.82 -4.99
CA GLU A 827 34.32 -32.27 -5.99
C GLU A 827 33.78 -33.39 -6.89
N ILE A 828 32.82 -34.18 -6.39
CA ILE A 828 32.25 -35.35 -7.07
C ILE A 828 31.08 -34.99 -7.98
N GLY A 829 30.22 -34.05 -7.57
CA GLY A 829 29.09 -33.59 -8.38
C GLY A 829 29.47 -32.93 -9.70
N LEU A 830 30.74 -32.52 -9.86
CA LEU A 830 31.29 -31.91 -11.08
C LEU A 830 32.04 -32.91 -11.99
N ARG A 831 32.15 -34.19 -11.60
CA ARG A 831 32.86 -35.25 -12.34
C ARG A 831 31.90 -36.10 -13.18
N ASP A 832 32.42 -36.73 -14.24
CA ASP A 832 31.64 -37.66 -15.08
C ASP A 832 31.21 -38.92 -14.29
N SER A 833 29.94 -39.31 -14.40
CA SER A 833 29.35 -40.49 -13.73
C SER A 833 30.13 -41.79 -13.99
N ASN A 834 30.73 -41.95 -15.18
CA ASN A 834 31.49 -43.16 -15.52
C ASN A 834 32.84 -43.23 -14.82
N ASP A 835 33.50 -42.09 -14.60
CA ASP A 835 34.76 -42.03 -13.87
C ASP A 835 34.54 -42.25 -12.37
N MET A 836 33.46 -41.70 -11.82
CA MET A 836 33.03 -41.97 -10.45
C MET A 836 32.70 -43.45 -10.21
N LYS A 837 31.99 -44.10 -11.15
CA LYS A 837 31.70 -45.53 -11.03
C LYS A 837 32.97 -46.38 -11.00
N LYS A 838 34.00 -46.04 -11.79
CA LYS A 838 35.30 -46.74 -11.77
C LYS A 838 36.07 -46.50 -10.47
N GLU A 839 36.03 -45.28 -9.93
CA GLU A 839 36.65 -44.93 -8.66
C GLU A 839 36.00 -45.69 -7.50
N PHE A 840 34.66 -45.69 -7.44
CA PHE A 840 33.91 -46.51 -6.47
C PHE A 840 34.17 -47.99 -6.67
N GLU A 841 34.24 -48.47 -7.91
CA GLU A 841 34.56 -49.87 -8.17
C GLU A 841 35.94 -50.25 -7.67
N SER A 842 36.94 -49.39 -7.87
CA SER A 842 38.30 -49.56 -7.37
C SER A 842 38.33 -49.56 -5.83
N LYS A 843 37.64 -48.61 -5.20
CA LYS A 843 37.58 -48.50 -3.74
C LYS A 843 36.81 -49.66 -3.10
N ILE A 844 35.67 -50.08 -3.66
CA ILE A 844 34.94 -51.27 -3.22
C ILE A 844 35.83 -52.51 -3.34
N SER A 845 36.58 -52.64 -4.44
CA SER A 845 37.50 -53.77 -4.64
C SER A 845 38.71 -53.73 -3.69
N GLU A 846 39.03 -52.58 -3.09
CA GLU A 846 40.00 -52.46 -2.01
C GLU A 846 39.38 -52.87 -0.68
N LEU A 847 38.18 -52.37 -0.37
CA LEU A 847 37.44 -52.63 0.87
C LEU A 847 37.12 -54.12 1.05
N ILE A 848 36.71 -54.83 0.00
CA ILE A 848 36.27 -56.23 0.09
C ILE A 848 37.42 -57.26 0.11
N LYS A 849 38.70 -56.85 0.10
CA LYS A 849 39.84 -57.78 0.03
C LYS A 849 39.98 -58.69 1.24
N ASP A 850 39.52 -58.25 2.41
CA ASP A 850 39.80 -58.90 3.69
C ASP A 850 38.58 -59.62 4.34
N ASP A 851 37.47 -59.82 3.60
CA ASP A 851 36.24 -60.51 4.07
C ASP A 851 35.74 -60.07 5.47
N ASN A 852 35.95 -58.80 5.83
CA ASN A 852 35.61 -58.26 7.15
C ASN A 852 34.23 -57.59 7.16
N TYR A 853 33.17 -58.41 7.11
CA TYR A 853 31.78 -57.98 7.03
C TYR A 853 31.37 -56.97 8.13
N ASP A 854 31.84 -57.16 9.37
CA ASP A 854 31.50 -56.30 10.51
C ASP A 854 32.24 -54.95 10.49
N GLU A 855 33.52 -54.92 10.11
CA GLU A 855 34.29 -53.68 10.04
C GLU A 855 33.73 -52.72 8.98
N ILE A 856 33.40 -53.24 7.80
CA ILE A 856 32.83 -52.45 6.70
C ILE A 856 31.42 -51.98 7.07
N ALA A 857 30.58 -52.85 7.65
CA ALA A 857 29.25 -52.45 8.09
C ALA A 857 29.31 -51.35 9.17
N ASN A 858 30.23 -51.45 10.13
CA ASN A 858 30.43 -50.43 11.17
C ASN A 858 30.98 -49.12 10.58
N ALA A 859 31.92 -49.17 9.64
CA ALA A 859 32.44 -47.97 8.99
C ALA A 859 31.39 -47.26 8.13
N LEU A 860 30.57 -48.00 7.38
CA LEU A 860 29.43 -47.44 6.64
C LEU A 860 28.39 -46.82 7.58
N TYR A 861 28.13 -47.49 8.71
CA TYR A 861 27.24 -46.99 9.74
C TYR A 861 27.75 -45.69 10.35
N GLU A 862 29.01 -45.64 10.81
CA GLU A 862 29.64 -44.47 11.43
C GLU A 862 29.72 -43.29 10.45
N PHE A 863 30.07 -43.55 9.19
CA PHE A 863 30.08 -42.54 8.14
C PHE A 863 28.69 -41.94 7.90
N LEU A 864 27.64 -42.77 7.89
CA LEU A 864 26.27 -42.31 7.61
C LEU A 864 25.56 -41.74 8.85
N SER A 865 25.86 -42.24 10.05
CA SER A 865 25.22 -41.80 11.30
C SER A 865 25.51 -40.34 11.60
N ASP A 866 26.68 -39.88 11.18
CA ASP A 866 27.14 -38.51 11.37
C ASP A 866 26.66 -37.56 10.25
N GLN A 867 25.79 -38.05 9.33
CA GLN A 867 25.29 -37.26 8.21
C GLN A 867 23.79 -36.96 8.31
N GLU A 868 23.45 -35.71 7.99
CA GLU A 868 22.06 -35.24 7.99
C GLU A 868 21.29 -35.64 6.73
N TYR A 869 22.00 -35.73 5.60
CA TYR A 869 21.50 -36.08 4.28
C TYR A 869 22.29 -37.25 3.67
N PRO A 870 21.64 -38.11 2.88
CA PRO A 870 22.32 -39.17 2.12
C PRO A 870 23.44 -38.60 1.22
N PRO A 871 24.67 -39.14 1.30
CA PRO A 871 25.76 -38.69 0.43
C PRO A 871 25.45 -38.91 -1.06
N PHE A 872 25.93 -38.01 -1.92
CA PHE A 872 25.70 -38.09 -3.36
C PHE A 872 26.31 -39.37 -3.93
N HIS A 873 25.56 -40.07 -4.80
CA HIS A 873 25.88 -41.40 -5.33
C HIS A 873 26.07 -42.54 -4.31
N PHE A 874 25.71 -42.35 -3.03
CA PHE A 874 25.84 -43.44 -2.05
C PHE A 874 24.96 -44.65 -2.39
N HIS A 875 23.76 -44.46 -2.95
CA HIS A 875 22.93 -45.57 -3.42
C HIS A 875 23.58 -46.35 -4.58
N ASP A 876 24.34 -45.68 -5.45
CA ASP A 876 25.09 -46.35 -6.52
C ASP A 876 26.26 -47.16 -5.97
N PHE A 877 26.98 -46.60 -4.98
CA PHE A 877 28.02 -47.30 -4.24
C PHE A 877 27.47 -48.53 -3.51
N LEU A 878 26.37 -48.36 -2.77
CA LEU A 878 25.70 -49.43 -2.04
C LEU A 878 25.19 -50.52 -2.97
N ARG A 879 24.61 -50.17 -4.12
CA ARG A 879 24.18 -51.13 -5.14
C ARG A 879 25.36 -51.91 -5.73
N GLN A 880 26.48 -51.25 -6.02
CA GLN A 880 27.70 -51.92 -6.50
C GLN A 880 28.29 -52.85 -5.44
N LEU A 881 28.27 -52.44 -4.17
CA LEU A 881 28.71 -53.26 -3.04
C LEU A 881 27.86 -54.53 -2.92
N ILE A 882 26.52 -54.41 -2.97
CA ILE A 882 25.60 -55.56 -2.91
C ILE A 882 25.79 -56.47 -4.12
N ASN A 883 25.91 -55.90 -5.33
CA ASN A 883 26.12 -56.69 -6.55
C ASN A 883 27.45 -57.46 -6.55
N LYS A 884 28.51 -56.91 -5.94
CA LYS A 884 29.81 -57.60 -5.79
C LYS A 884 29.84 -58.56 -4.61
N SER A 885 29.14 -58.27 -3.53
CA SER A 885 29.07 -59.11 -2.33
C SER A 885 27.75 -58.91 -1.57
N PRO A 886 26.72 -59.74 -1.83
CA PRO A 886 25.43 -59.67 -1.15
C PRO A 886 25.54 -59.79 0.38
N GLY A 887 26.51 -60.59 0.86
CA GLY A 887 26.76 -60.78 2.29
C GLY A 887 27.15 -59.49 3.02
N HIS A 888 27.94 -58.60 2.41
CA HIS A 888 28.30 -57.31 3.00
C HIS A 888 27.09 -56.36 3.07
N GLY A 889 26.26 -56.36 2.03
CA GLY A 889 25.00 -55.60 2.02
C GLY A 889 23.98 -56.08 3.05
N LEU A 890 23.81 -57.40 3.17
CA LEU A 890 22.91 -58.01 4.16
C LEU A 890 23.41 -57.82 5.59
N ARG A 891 24.72 -57.92 5.85
CA ARG A 891 25.27 -57.61 7.18
C ARG A 891 25.03 -56.14 7.55
N PHE A 892 25.23 -55.23 6.60
CA PHE A 892 24.91 -53.82 6.81
C PHE A 892 23.42 -53.60 7.10
N HIS A 893 22.51 -54.23 6.35
CA HIS A 893 21.07 -54.23 6.67
C HIS A 893 20.79 -54.72 8.10
N ASP A 894 21.39 -55.83 8.51
CA ASP A 894 21.16 -56.42 9.82
C ASP A 894 21.69 -55.52 10.94
N LEU A 895 22.85 -54.88 10.74
CA LEU A 895 23.37 -53.87 11.67
C LEU A 895 22.40 -52.68 11.80
N LEU A 896 21.88 -52.15 10.69
CA LEU A 896 20.88 -51.07 10.73
C LEU A 896 19.62 -51.51 11.49
N LEU A 897 19.17 -52.75 11.30
CA LEU A 897 18.00 -53.31 12.01
C LEU A 897 18.27 -53.53 13.51
N GLU A 898 19.50 -53.89 13.88
CA GLU A 898 19.93 -54.00 15.29
C GLU A 898 19.93 -52.63 15.98
N LYS A 899 20.39 -51.58 15.28
CA LYS A 899 20.46 -50.21 15.79
C LYS A 899 19.09 -49.51 15.83
N ARG A 900 18.17 -49.87 14.92
CA ARG A 900 16.80 -49.32 14.80
C ARG A 900 16.74 -47.79 14.73
N ASP A 901 17.61 -47.19 13.94
CA ASP A 901 17.63 -45.73 13.76
C ASP A 901 17.14 -45.28 12.38
N ARG A 902 17.22 -43.98 12.11
CA ARG A 902 16.77 -43.33 10.86
C ARG A 902 17.39 -43.96 9.61
N LEU A 903 18.63 -44.44 9.68
CA LEU A 903 19.34 -45.01 8.53
C LEU A 903 18.69 -46.31 8.05
N TYR A 904 18.07 -47.07 8.96
CA TYR A 904 17.32 -48.26 8.59
C TYR A 904 16.21 -47.92 7.59
N TYR A 905 15.36 -46.96 7.94
CA TYR A 905 14.22 -46.56 7.09
C TYR A 905 14.66 -45.95 5.74
N GLN A 906 15.88 -45.39 5.65
CA GLN A 906 16.43 -44.82 4.43
C GLN A 906 16.97 -45.88 3.46
N TYR A 907 17.71 -46.87 3.96
CA TYR A 907 18.49 -47.78 3.11
C TYR A 907 17.95 -49.22 3.06
N ALA A 908 17.18 -49.66 4.05
CA ALA A 908 16.75 -51.06 4.15
C ALA A 908 15.91 -51.52 2.95
N SER A 909 14.97 -50.69 2.49
CA SER A 909 14.13 -51.03 1.33
C SER A 909 14.96 -51.19 0.05
N SER A 910 16.01 -50.37 -0.13
CA SER A 910 16.92 -50.48 -1.27
C SER A 910 17.72 -51.78 -1.22
N ILE A 911 18.28 -52.12 -0.05
CA ILE A 911 19.06 -53.35 0.14
C ILE A 911 18.17 -54.56 -0.14
N LEU A 912 17.01 -54.65 0.51
CA LEU A 912 16.08 -55.78 0.36
C LEU A 912 15.52 -55.87 -1.06
N SER A 913 15.25 -54.74 -1.73
CA SER A 913 14.76 -54.72 -3.11
C SER A 913 15.81 -55.22 -4.10
N ILE A 914 17.10 -54.89 -3.92
CA ILE A 914 18.19 -55.41 -4.75
C ILE A 914 18.38 -56.90 -4.50
N THR A 915 18.42 -57.32 -3.23
CA THR A 915 18.53 -58.74 -2.84
C THR A 915 17.42 -59.60 -3.44
N TYR A 916 16.16 -59.15 -3.36
CA TYR A 916 15.01 -59.94 -3.81
C TYR A 916 14.84 -59.93 -5.33
N PHE A 917 14.87 -58.76 -5.96
CA PHE A 917 14.52 -58.63 -7.38
C PHE A 917 15.72 -58.67 -8.34
N GLU A 918 16.93 -58.28 -7.91
CA GLU A 918 18.13 -58.29 -8.77
C GLU A 918 18.99 -59.53 -8.53
N MET A 919 19.25 -59.88 -7.26
CA MET A 919 20.07 -61.05 -6.91
C MET A 919 19.28 -62.37 -6.84
N LYS A 920 17.94 -62.29 -6.74
CA LYS A 920 17.02 -63.44 -6.64
C LYS A 920 17.20 -64.31 -5.38
N GLU A 921 17.64 -63.71 -4.27
CA GLU A 921 17.82 -64.41 -2.99
C GLU A 921 16.53 -64.42 -2.15
N GLY A 922 15.51 -65.14 -2.62
CA GLY A 922 14.18 -65.12 -2.00
C GLY A 922 14.14 -65.60 -0.54
N MET A 923 14.97 -66.56 -0.14
CA MET A 923 14.98 -67.08 1.23
C MET A 923 15.47 -66.02 2.24
N GLU A 924 16.56 -65.34 1.92
CA GLU A 924 17.15 -64.29 2.77
C GLU A 924 16.23 -63.05 2.88
N TYR A 925 15.51 -62.74 1.80
CA TYR A 925 14.48 -61.70 1.80
C TYR A 925 13.31 -62.05 2.75
N TRP A 926 12.66 -63.20 2.54
CA TRP A 926 11.46 -63.57 3.29
C TRP A 926 11.73 -63.79 4.78
N ASN A 927 12.92 -64.27 5.16
CA ASN A 927 13.33 -64.36 6.57
C ASN A 927 13.34 -62.99 7.25
N ARG A 928 13.79 -61.94 6.55
CA ARG A 928 13.81 -60.57 7.06
C ARG A 928 12.43 -59.93 7.05
N ILE A 929 11.63 -60.16 6.01
CA ILE A 929 10.23 -59.70 5.97
C ILE A 929 9.42 -60.25 7.14
N GLN A 930 9.51 -61.55 7.42
CA GLN A 930 8.82 -62.15 8.58
C GLN A 930 9.27 -61.53 9.91
N LYS A 931 10.56 -61.20 10.04
CA LYS A 931 11.08 -60.49 11.21
C LYS A 931 10.49 -59.08 11.31
N LEU A 932 10.33 -58.36 10.20
CA LEU A 932 9.72 -57.03 10.19
C LEU A 932 8.23 -57.06 10.52
N GLU A 933 7.47 -58.00 9.95
CA GLU A 933 6.05 -58.20 10.27
C GLU A 933 5.83 -58.47 11.76
N SER A 934 6.74 -59.20 12.42
CA SER A 934 6.66 -59.52 13.86
C SER A 934 6.71 -58.29 14.78
N PHE A 935 7.25 -57.16 14.31
CA PHE A 935 7.31 -55.93 15.10
C PHE A 935 6.03 -55.12 15.08
N ASN A 936 5.12 -55.36 14.12
CA ASN A 936 3.84 -54.66 13.95
C ASN A 936 3.95 -53.12 14.13
N ASN A 937 4.77 -52.47 13.29
CA ASN A 937 5.07 -51.05 13.36
C ASN A 937 4.94 -50.40 11.97
N SER A 938 4.27 -49.25 11.91
CA SER A 938 4.02 -48.47 10.69
C SER A 938 5.29 -48.14 9.89
N GLY A 939 6.40 -47.84 10.57
CA GLY A 939 7.69 -47.58 9.93
C GLY A 939 8.25 -48.79 9.20
N PHE A 940 8.13 -50.00 9.77
CA PHE A 940 8.56 -51.23 9.10
C PHE A 940 7.63 -51.60 7.95
N ASP A 941 6.32 -51.38 8.13
CA ASP A 941 5.34 -51.52 7.05
C ASP A 941 5.70 -50.57 5.88
N ASN A 942 6.11 -49.34 6.16
CA ASN A 942 6.58 -48.39 5.14
C ASN A 942 7.84 -48.88 4.41
N VAL A 943 8.81 -49.48 5.10
CA VAL A 943 10.00 -50.11 4.47
C VAL A 943 9.57 -51.20 3.51
N ILE A 944 8.62 -52.05 3.92
CA ILE A 944 8.08 -53.13 3.09
C ILE A 944 7.37 -52.55 1.85
N LEU A 945 6.47 -51.58 2.03
CA LEU A 945 5.73 -50.94 0.93
C LEU A 945 6.68 -50.26 -0.08
N SER A 946 7.75 -49.61 0.37
CA SER A 946 8.74 -48.97 -0.50
C SER A 946 9.50 -49.96 -1.40
N ILE A 947 9.67 -51.23 -0.98
CA ILE A 947 10.32 -52.28 -1.79
C ILE A 947 9.56 -52.49 -3.11
N TYR A 948 8.22 -52.45 -3.03
CA TYR A 948 7.31 -52.64 -4.16
C TYR A 948 7.04 -51.32 -4.91
N GLY A 949 6.88 -50.21 -4.18
CA GLY A 949 6.56 -48.89 -4.75
C GLY A 949 7.68 -48.22 -5.55
N ALA A 950 8.95 -48.60 -5.36
CA ALA A 950 10.10 -48.02 -6.05
C ALA A 950 10.37 -48.60 -7.46
N ARG A 951 9.63 -49.62 -7.89
CA ARG A 951 9.89 -50.34 -9.15
C ARG A 951 8.93 -49.91 -10.26
N VAL A 952 9.44 -49.90 -11.50
CA VAL A 952 8.63 -49.60 -12.69
C VAL A 952 7.61 -50.72 -12.91
N PRO A 953 6.32 -50.41 -13.16
CA PRO A 953 5.30 -51.40 -13.52
C PRO A 953 5.79 -52.38 -14.59
N ARG A 954 5.58 -53.70 -14.40
CA ARG A 954 6.08 -54.84 -15.21
C ARG A 954 7.58 -55.16 -15.16
N ALA A 955 8.43 -54.35 -14.53
CA ALA A 955 9.86 -54.70 -14.39
C ALA A 955 10.09 -55.91 -13.46
N VAL A 956 9.07 -56.28 -12.69
CA VAL A 956 9.13 -57.26 -11.61
C VAL A 956 7.84 -58.09 -11.59
N ILE A 957 7.96 -59.40 -11.35
CA ILE A 957 6.83 -60.33 -11.20
C ILE A 957 6.51 -60.44 -9.70
N LEU A 958 5.27 -60.10 -9.30
CA LEU A 958 4.80 -60.29 -7.93
C LEU A 958 4.16 -61.67 -7.75
N THR A 959 4.44 -62.30 -6.61
CA THR A 959 3.80 -63.55 -6.19
C THR A 959 2.51 -63.28 -5.40
N GLU A 960 1.67 -64.29 -5.22
CA GLU A 960 0.47 -64.18 -4.34
C GLU A 960 0.85 -63.72 -2.93
N ARG A 961 1.98 -64.20 -2.40
CA ARG A 961 2.52 -63.82 -1.10
C ARG A 961 2.90 -62.33 -1.01
N ASP A 962 3.35 -61.74 -2.11
CA ASP A 962 3.64 -60.30 -2.17
C ASP A 962 2.35 -59.46 -2.14
N ILE A 963 1.30 -59.92 -2.83
CA ILE A 963 -0.01 -59.26 -2.87
C ILE A 963 -0.66 -59.29 -1.48
N GLU A 964 -0.67 -60.45 -0.83
CA GLU A 964 -1.19 -60.60 0.54
C GLU A 964 -0.48 -59.67 1.52
N LEU A 965 0.83 -59.50 1.40
CA LEU A 965 1.61 -58.62 2.27
C LEU A 965 1.18 -57.14 2.13
N ILE A 966 1.00 -56.66 0.89
CA ILE A 966 0.52 -55.28 0.64
C ILE A 966 -0.90 -55.09 1.19
N LEU A 967 -1.79 -56.06 0.98
CA LEU A 967 -3.18 -56.01 1.45
C LEU A 967 -3.27 -56.05 2.98
N ASN A 968 -2.44 -56.88 3.63
CA ASN A 968 -2.37 -56.95 5.09
C ASN A 968 -1.99 -55.60 5.70
N ILE A 969 -1.03 -54.88 5.11
CA ILE A 969 -0.65 -53.53 5.54
C ILE A 969 -1.78 -52.53 5.25
N PHE A 970 -2.37 -52.55 4.05
CA PHE A 970 -3.49 -51.67 3.69
C PHE A 970 -4.68 -51.81 4.67
N ASN A 971 -4.99 -53.03 5.09
CA ASN A 971 -6.10 -53.35 6.00
C ASN A 971 -5.87 -52.88 7.44
N LYS A 972 -4.63 -52.53 7.83
CA LYS A 972 -4.36 -51.87 9.13
C LYS A 972 -4.98 -50.48 9.21
N LYS A 973 -5.26 -49.84 8.06
CA LYS A 973 -5.80 -48.47 7.94
C LYS A 973 -4.99 -47.42 8.73
N ASP A 974 -3.68 -47.62 8.84
CA ASP A 974 -2.78 -46.68 9.51
C ASP A 974 -2.48 -45.48 8.59
N PRO A 975 -2.83 -44.24 9.01
CA PRO A 975 -2.55 -43.04 8.22
C PRO A 975 -1.06 -42.83 7.92
N GLU A 976 -0.15 -43.27 8.79
CA GLU A 976 1.30 -43.12 8.59
C GLU A 976 1.84 -43.93 7.40
N ASN A 977 1.04 -44.87 6.87
CA ASN A 977 1.38 -45.67 5.70
C ASN A 977 0.85 -45.10 4.38
N ASN A 978 -0.06 -44.13 4.40
CA ASN A 978 -0.78 -43.69 3.20
C ASN A 978 0.15 -43.23 2.08
N PHE A 979 1.18 -42.44 2.40
CA PHE A 979 2.14 -41.97 1.41
C PHE A 979 2.87 -43.11 0.66
N GLN A 980 3.29 -44.16 1.37
CA GLN A 980 3.96 -45.32 0.75
C GLN A 980 2.95 -46.24 0.06
N LEU A 981 1.74 -46.37 0.62
CA LEU A 981 0.62 -47.08 -0.01
C LEU A 981 0.28 -46.49 -1.37
N ALA A 982 0.34 -45.16 -1.55
CA ALA A 982 0.13 -44.50 -2.83
C ALA A 982 0.95 -45.12 -3.97
N SER A 983 2.20 -45.49 -3.68
CA SER A 983 3.11 -46.12 -4.64
C SER A 983 2.93 -47.63 -4.70
N ALA A 984 2.75 -48.32 -3.57
CA ALA A 984 2.59 -49.78 -3.53
C ALA A 984 1.27 -50.27 -4.17
N LEU A 985 0.17 -49.51 -4.02
CA LEU A 985 -1.13 -49.84 -4.63
C LEU A 985 -1.07 -49.85 -6.17
N GLN A 986 -0.12 -49.15 -6.78
CA GLN A 986 0.12 -49.21 -8.23
C GLN A 986 0.57 -50.60 -8.69
N SER A 987 1.25 -51.33 -7.83
CA SER A 987 1.66 -52.69 -8.11
C SER A 987 0.46 -53.64 -8.18
N LEU A 988 -0.62 -53.39 -7.40
CA LEU A 988 -1.89 -54.13 -7.50
C LEU A 988 -2.61 -53.88 -8.82
N ILE A 989 -2.56 -52.65 -9.33
CA ILE A 989 -3.07 -52.31 -10.67
C ILE A 989 -2.27 -53.06 -11.74
N SER A 990 -0.95 -53.15 -11.58
CA SER A 990 -0.04 -53.77 -12.55
C SER A 990 -0.24 -55.29 -12.70
N VAL A 991 -0.81 -55.94 -11.68
CA VAL A 991 -1.12 -57.38 -11.66
C VAL A 991 -2.60 -57.68 -11.84
N GLU A 992 -3.42 -56.69 -12.21
CA GLU A 992 -4.85 -56.83 -12.49
C GLU A 992 -5.64 -57.46 -11.31
N TYR A 993 -5.35 -57.03 -10.07
CA TYR A 993 -6.05 -57.55 -8.89
C TYR A 993 -7.58 -57.26 -8.95
N PRO A 994 -8.48 -58.25 -8.73
CA PRO A 994 -9.92 -58.09 -8.97
C PRO A 994 -10.61 -56.93 -8.23
N ASP A 995 -10.25 -56.67 -6.97
CA ASP A 995 -10.92 -55.66 -6.13
C ASP A 995 -10.17 -54.31 -6.07
N VAL A 996 -9.26 -54.07 -7.02
CA VAL A 996 -8.34 -52.92 -6.98
C VAL A 996 -9.06 -51.56 -6.95
N TYR A 997 -10.19 -51.42 -7.64
CA TYR A 997 -10.97 -50.17 -7.64
C TYR A 997 -11.53 -49.85 -6.24
N SER A 998 -12.10 -50.85 -5.55
CA SER A 998 -12.68 -50.69 -4.21
C SER A 998 -11.60 -50.29 -3.19
N ILE A 999 -10.44 -50.97 -3.26
CA ILE A 999 -9.29 -50.69 -2.38
C ILE A 999 -8.76 -49.28 -2.57
N ILE A 1000 -8.58 -48.84 -3.82
CA ILE A 1000 -8.07 -47.49 -4.11
C ILE A 1000 -9.11 -46.42 -3.78
N SER A 1001 -10.40 -46.69 -3.96
CA SER A 1001 -11.48 -45.79 -3.54
C SER A 1001 -11.45 -45.55 -2.03
N ASP A 1002 -11.41 -46.61 -1.21
CA ASP A 1002 -11.31 -46.51 0.26
C ASP A 1002 -10.02 -45.79 0.69
N TYR A 1003 -8.93 -45.94 -0.07
CA TYR A 1003 -7.70 -45.17 0.14
C TYR A 1003 -7.89 -43.67 -0.15
N LEU A 1004 -8.46 -43.31 -1.30
CA LEU A 1004 -8.61 -41.89 -1.69
C LEU A 1004 -9.62 -41.14 -0.81
N GLU A 1005 -10.65 -41.81 -0.29
CA GLU A 1005 -11.62 -41.19 0.64
C GLU A 1005 -11.00 -40.77 1.98
N ARG A 1006 -9.89 -41.40 2.39
CA ARG A 1006 -9.18 -41.10 3.64
C ARG A 1006 -7.84 -40.38 3.43
N ALA A 1007 -7.42 -40.19 2.19
CA ALA A 1007 -6.16 -39.54 1.87
C ALA A 1007 -6.23 -38.03 2.09
N ASN A 1008 -5.12 -37.43 2.50
CA ASN A 1008 -4.95 -35.98 2.42
C ASN A 1008 -4.46 -35.56 1.02
N GLN A 1009 -4.35 -34.25 0.77
CA GLN A 1009 -3.89 -33.70 -0.51
C GLN A 1009 -2.55 -34.29 -0.96
N GLY A 1010 -1.54 -34.33 -0.09
CA GLY A 1010 -0.20 -34.81 -0.44
C GLY A 1010 -0.15 -36.29 -0.79
N ASP A 1011 -0.89 -37.11 -0.04
CA ASP A 1011 -1.01 -38.55 -0.27
C ASP A 1011 -1.76 -38.86 -1.58
N ALA A 1012 -2.80 -38.06 -1.90
CA ALA A 1012 -3.54 -38.17 -3.15
C ALA A 1012 -2.69 -37.74 -4.35
N ASP A 1013 -1.95 -36.64 -4.25
CA ASP A 1013 -1.05 -36.16 -5.30
C ASP A 1013 0.03 -37.18 -5.65
N MET A 1014 0.62 -37.84 -4.65
CA MET A 1014 1.57 -38.92 -4.88
C MET A 1014 0.94 -40.12 -5.58
N PHE A 1015 -0.29 -40.49 -5.22
CA PHE A 1015 -1.00 -41.57 -5.88
C PHE A 1015 -1.26 -41.22 -7.36
N PHE A 1016 -1.75 -40.03 -7.64
CA PHE A 1016 -2.04 -39.57 -9.00
C PHE A 1016 -0.76 -39.40 -9.83
N LEU A 1017 0.33 -38.88 -9.26
CA LEU A 1017 1.64 -38.86 -9.94
C LEU A 1017 2.03 -40.26 -10.42
N ARG A 1018 1.94 -41.26 -9.55
CA ARG A 1018 2.30 -42.65 -9.90
C ARG A 1018 1.30 -43.29 -10.86
N LEU A 1019 0.01 -43.02 -10.73
CA LEU A 1019 -1.02 -43.49 -11.65
C LEU A 1019 -0.81 -42.92 -13.06
N SER A 1020 -0.34 -41.68 -13.17
CA SER A 1020 0.04 -41.07 -14.44
C SER A 1020 1.24 -41.77 -15.08
N ASP A 1021 2.22 -42.24 -14.31
CA ASP A 1021 3.37 -42.97 -14.85
C ASP A 1021 3.06 -44.45 -15.11
N ASN A 1022 1.96 -44.97 -14.54
CA ASN A 1022 1.50 -46.33 -14.73
C ASN A 1022 0.86 -46.51 -16.12
N LYS A 1023 1.59 -47.15 -17.04
CA LYS A 1023 1.13 -47.41 -18.42
C LYS A 1023 0.20 -48.63 -18.54
N ILE A 1024 -0.10 -49.32 -17.44
CA ILE A 1024 -0.86 -50.58 -17.42
C ILE A 1024 -2.30 -50.38 -16.97
N ALA A 1025 -2.56 -49.34 -16.17
CA ALA A 1025 -3.91 -49.01 -15.72
C ALA A 1025 -4.86 -48.83 -16.92
N SER A 1026 -6.02 -49.49 -16.88
CA SER A 1026 -7.02 -49.34 -17.94
C SER A 1026 -7.57 -47.91 -17.95
N ALA A 1027 -7.88 -47.39 -19.14
CA ALA A 1027 -8.41 -46.05 -19.30
C ALA A 1027 -9.68 -45.82 -18.44
N ASP A 1028 -10.57 -46.82 -18.37
CA ASP A 1028 -11.79 -46.74 -17.55
C ASP A 1028 -11.51 -46.67 -16.05
N LEU A 1029 -10.55 -47.45 -15.54
CA LEU A 1029 -10.17 -47.40 -14.13
C LEU A 1029 -9.61 -46.01 -13.79
N VAL A 1030 -8.71 -45.49 -14.64
CA VAL A 1030 -8.12 -44.16 -14.48
C VAL A 1030 -9.20 -43.08 -14.47
N LYS A 1031 -10.12 -43.09 -15.43
CA LYS A 1031 -11.25 -42.16 -15.52
C LYS A 1031 -12.08 -42.17 -14.24
N HIS A 1032 -12.51 -43.35 -13.77
CA HIS A 1032 -13.37 -43.46 -12.60
C HIS A 1032 -12.69 -42.98 -11.31
N LEU A 1033 -11.40 -43.28 -11.14
CA LEU A 1033 -10.63 -42.82 -9.98
C LEU A 1033 -10.49 -41.30 -9.97
N VAL A 1034 -10.08 -40.70 -11.09
CA VAL A 1034 -9.83 -39.25 -11.14
C VAL A 1034 -11.13 -38.48 -11.03
N ILE A 1035 -12.13 -38.75 -11.85
CA ILE A 1035 -13.33 -37.90 -11.94
C ILE A 1035 -14.16 -37.93 -10.66
N ARG A 1036 -14.21 -39.06 -9.95
CA ARG A 1036 -15.05 -39.22 -8.75
C ARG A 1036 -14.32 -38.89 -7.47
N HIS A 1037 -13.06 -39.31 -7.34
CA HIS A 1037 -12.36 -39.27 -6.06
C HIS A 1037 -11.34 -38.13 -5.96
N SER A 1038 -11.14 -37.32 -7.02
CA SER A 1038 -10.29 -36.13 -6.94
C SER A 1038 -11.02 -34.81 -6.67
N ILE A 1039 -12.35 -34.80 -6.68
CA ILE A 1039 -13.17 -33.60 -6.43
C ILE A 1039 -12.84 -32.90 -5.10
N PRO A 1040 -12.64 -33.60 -3.96
CA PRO A 1040 -12.34 -32.94 -2.69
C PRO A 1040 -10.94 -32.31 -2.60
N PHE A 1041 -10.04 -32.64 -3.54
CA PHE A 1041 -8.65 -32.19 -3.57
C PHE A 1041 -8.49 -30.96 -4.48
N TYR A 1042 -7.48 -30.13 -4.24
CA TYR A 1042 -7.10 -29.06 -5.17
C TYR A 1042 -6.68 -29.65 -6.52
N LEU A 1043 -6.93 -28.92 -7.61
CA LEU A 1043 -6.58 -29.36 -8.95
C LEU A 1043 -5.08 -29.13 -9.20
N THR A 1044 -4.26 -30.11 -8.82
CA THR A 1044 -2.81 -30.01 -8.99
C THR A 1044 -2.36 -30.43 -10.39
N HIS A 1045 -1.13 -30.07 -10.75
CA HIS A 1045 -0.49 -30.53 -11.99
C HIS A 1045 -0.50 -32.06 -12.14
N GLN A 1046 -0.48 -32.83 -11.04
CA GLN A 1046 -0.51 -34.30 -11.10
C GLN A 1046 -1.87 -34.82 -11.54
N ILE A 1047 -2.95 -34.23 -11.02
CA ILE A 1047 -4.32 -34.56 -11.40
C ILE A 1047 -4.57 -34.11 -12.85
N GLU A 1048 -4.14 -32.90 -13.24
CA GLU A 1048 -4.23 -32.41 -14.62
C GLU A 1048 -3.55 -33.34 -15.62
N ARG A 1049 -2.35 -33.84 -15.30
CA ARG A 1049 -1.62 -34.77 -16.18
C ARG A 1049 -2.41 -36.04 -16.48
N ILE A 1050 -3.22 -36.51 -15.54
CA ILE A 1050 -4.11 -37.65 -15.77
C ILE A 1050 -5.36 -37.23 -16.54
N LEU A 1051 -5.93 -36.07 -16.24
CA LEU A 1051 -7.07 -35.54 -16.99
C LEU A 1051 -6.75 -35.37 -18.48
N ILE A 1052 -5.49 -35.10 -18.86
CA ILE A 1052 -5.05 -35.14 -20.27
C ILE A 1052 -5.29 -36.51 -20.89
N LYS A 1053 -4.98 -37.59 -20.18
CA LYS A 1053 -5.26 -38.96 -20.65
C LYS A 1053 -6.75 -39.22 -20.74
N VAL A 1054 -7.51 -38.81 -19.73
CA VAL A 1054 -8.97 -38.94 -19.73
C VAL A 1054 -9.59 -38.17 -20.91
N LEU A 1055 -9.10 -36.97 -21.19
CA LEU A 1055 -9.52 -36.18 -22.35
C LEU A 1055 -9.21 -36.90 -23.66
N ASN A 1056 -8.05 -37.56 -23.78
CA ASN A 1056 -7.68 -38.32 -24.98
C ASN A 1056 -8.61 -39.52 -25.21
N ASP A 1057 -8.95 -40.24 -24.14
CA ASP A 1057 -9.63 -41.53 -24.23
C ASP A 1057 -11.17 -41.40 -24.19
N PHE A 1058 -11.70 -40.36 -23.53
CA PHE A 1058 -13.14 -40.19 -23.27
C PHE A 1058 -13.73 -38.85 -23.74
N GLY A 1059 -12.91 -37.91 -24.20
CA GLY A 1059 -13.35 -36.65 -24.77
C GLY A 1059 -13.64 -35.54 -23.76
N ALA A 1060 -14.00 -34.37 -24.31
CA ALA A 1060 -14.12 -33.11 -23.58
C ALA A 1060 -15.35 -33.04 -22.65
N ASP A 1061 -16.45 -33.71 -23.00
CA ASP A 1061 -17.69 -33.70 -22.20
C ASP A 1061 -17.44 -34.18 -20.77
N VAL A 1062 -16.64 -35.23 -20.65
CA VAL A 1062 -16.27 -35.85 -19.39
C VAL A 1062 -15.43 -34.91 -18.51
N ILE A 1063 -14.58 -34.08 -19.13
CA ILE A 1063 -13.80 -33.05 -18.43
C ILE A 1063 -14.68 -31.89 -18.00
N PHE A 1064 -15.63 -31.48 -18.84
CA PHE A 1064 -16.59 -30.43 -18.50
C PHE A 1064 -17.42 -30.79 -17.27
N ASP A 1065 -18.04 -31.98 -17.28
CA ASP A 1065 -18.86 -32.44 -16.17
C ASP A 1065 -18.07 -32.53 -14.86
N TYR A 1066 -16.79 -32.90 -14.95
CA TYR A 1066 -15.87 -32.90 -13.82
C TYR A 1066 -15.60 -31.49 -13.26
N LEU A 1067 -15.33 -30.49 -14.12
CA LEU A 1067 -15.11 -29.10 -13.68
C LEU A 1067 -16.36 -28.51 -13.01
N ILE A 1068 -17.54 -28.79 -13.57
CA ILE A 1068 -18.82 -28.36 -12.99
C ILE A 1068 -19.08 -29.04 -11.64
N ALA A 1069 -18.80 -30.34 -11.51
CA ALA A 1069 -18.92 -31.03 -10.23
C ALA A 1069 -18.01 -30.41 -9.14
N ARG A 1070 -16.82 -29.94 -9.51
CA ARG A 1070 -15.91 -29.23 -8.60
C ARG A 1070 -16.43 -27.84 -8.23
N TYR A 1071 -17.03 -27.10 -9.16
CA TYR A 1071 -17.70 -25.82 -8.86
C TYR A 1071 -18.83 -26.01 -7.84
N TYR A 1072 -19.71 -27.00 -8.02
CA TYR A 1072 -20.77 -27.26 -7.05
C TYR A 1072 -20.23 -27.71 -5.69
N TYR A 1073 -19.11 -28.43 -5.67
CA TYR A 1073 -18.41 -28.73 -4.43
C TYR A 1073 -17.89 -27.45 -3.75
N LYS A 1074 -17.29 -26.51 -4.49
CA LYS A 1074 -16.89 -25.18 -3.97
C LYS A 1074 -18.08 -24.40 -3.41
N LYS A 1075 -19.19 -24.33 -4.15
CA LYS A 1075 -20.42 -23.67 -3.71
C LYS A 1075 -20.87 -24.22 -2.35
N LYS A 1076 -21.04 -25.55 -2.25
CA LYS A 1076 -21.42 -26.23 -1.01
C LYS A 1076 -20.42 -26.00 0.12
N TYR A 1077 -19.13 -25.98 -0.19
CA TYR A 1077 -18.07 -25.73 0.78
C TYR A 1077 -18.17 -24.32 1.37
N VAL A 1078 -18.30 -23.29 0.52
CA VAL A 1078 -18.48 -21.88 0.95
C VAL A 1078 -19.75 -21.71 1.79
N GLU A 1079 -20.87 -22.32 1.36
CA GLU A 1079 -22.13 -22.30 2.11
C GLU A 1079 -21.99 -22.93 3.50
N THR A 1080 -21.25 -24.03 3.61
CA THR A 1080 -21.08 -24.80 4.85
C THR A 1080 -20.16 -24.08 5.84
N TYR A 1081 -19.03 -23.57 5.35
CA TYR A 1081 -17.94 -23.08 6.21
C TYR A 1081 -17.86 -21.54 6.28
N ARG A 1082 -18.66 -20.82 5.48
CA ARG A 1082 -18.68 -19.34 5.40
C ARG A 1082 -17.31 -18.71 5.19
N THR A 1083 -16.43 -19.41 4.47
CA THR A 1083 -15.06 -19.02 4.14
C THR A 1083 -14.88 -19.11 2.64
N ILE A 1084 -14.17 -18.11 2.09
CA ILE A 1084 -13.95 -17.96 0.65
C ILE A 1084 -12.59 -18.56 0.26
N LEU A 1085 -11.66 -18.70 1.21
CA LEU A 1085 -10.23 -18.91 0.94
C LEU A 1085 -9.79 -20.38 0.94
N ASP A 1086 -10.57 -21.31 1.50
CA ASP A 1086 -10.02 -22.62 1.89
C ASP A 1086 -10.11 -23.73 0.82
N TYR A 1087 -10.81 -23.54 -0.30
CA TYR A 1087 -10.86 -24.52 -1.40
C TYR A 1087 -10.86 -23.84 -2.77
N GLU A 1088 -9.92 -24.18 -3.64
CA GLU A 1088 -9.85 -23.69 -5.02
C GLU A 1088 -10.21 -24.84 -5.96
N PHE A 1089 -11.28 -24.66 -6.73
CA PHE A 1089 -11.81 -25.73 -7.59
C PHE A 1089 -11.08 -25.79 -8.94
N VAL A 1090 -10.47 -24.68 -9.36
CA VAL A 1090 -9.49 -24.55 -10.45
C VAL A 1090 -8.34 -23.64 -9.99
N PRO A 1091 -7.13 -23.76 -10.55
CA PRO A 1091 -6.01 -22.87 -10.24
C PRO A 1091 -6.29 -21.43 -10.69
N ASN A 1092 -6.01 -20.45 -9.83
CA ASN A 1092 -6.18 -19.02 -10.14
C ASN A 1092 -5.04 -18.49 -11.02
N GLY A 1093 -5.37 -17.77 -12.10
CA GLY A 1093 -4.40 -17.04 -12.95
C GLY A 1093 -3.46 -17.90 -13.82
N ASP A 1094 -3.53 -19.23 -13.74
CA ASP A 1094 -2.75 -20.15 -14.57
C ASP A 1094 -3.62 -20.74 -15.69
N ARG A 1095 -3.11 -20.69 -16.93
CA ARG A 1095 -3.76 -21.38 -18.04
C ARG A 1095 -3.63 -22.88 -17.90
N SER A 1096 -4.74 -23.57 -18.15
CA SER A 1096 -4.75 -25.02 -18.15
C SER A 1096 -3.75 -25.58 -19.16
N ARG A 1097 -2.87 -26.48 -18.70
CA ARG A 1097 -1.99 -27.27 -19.59
C ARG A 1097 -2.73 -28.46 -20.20
N LEU A 1098 -3.98 -28.69 -19.80
CA LEU A 1098 -4.79 -29.85 -20.15
C LEU A 1098 -5.04 -29.96 -21.67
N PHE A 1099 -5.00 -28.82 -22.37
CA PHE A 1099 -5.31 -28.71 -23.80
C PHE A 1099 -4.12 -28.32 -24.69
N ASN A 1100 -2.89 -28.38 -24.20
CA ASN A 1100 -1.71 -28.04 -25.00
C ASN A 1100 -1.70 -28.80 -26.34
N GLY A 1101 -1.81 -28.08 -27.46
CA GLY A 1101 -1.87 -28.64 -28.82
C GLY A 1101 -3.27 -29.05 -29.31
N ARG A 1102 -4.35 -28.72 -28.59
CA ARG A 1102 -5.76 -28.95 -28.96
C ARG A 1102 -6.65 -27.74 -28.63
N GLU A 1103 -6.30 -26.61 -29.23
CA GLU A 1103 -6.97 -25.32 -29.01
C GLU A 1103 -8.45 -25.35 -29.44
N ASP A 1104 -8.81 -26.16 -30.43
CA ASP A 1104 -10.19 -26.36 -30.90
C ASP A 1104 -11.10 -26.99 -29.83
N VAL A 1105 -10.58 -27.99 -29.11
CA VAL A 1105 -11.28 -28.67 -28.03
C VAL A 1105 -11.42 -27.74 -26.81
N GLN A 1106 -10.36 -26.98 -26.51
CA GLN A 1106 -10.37 -25.98 -25.43
C GLN A 1106 -11.39 -24.88 -25.72
N GLU A 1107 -11.40 -24.36 -26.94
CA GLU A 1107 -12.36 -23.34 -27.36
C GLU A 1107 -13.80 -23.85 -27.30
N GLY A 1108 -14.03 -25.10 -27.70
CA GLY A 1108 -15.34 -25.76 -27.55
C GLY A 1108 -15.82 -25.79 -26.09
N LEU A 1109 -14.93 -26.11 -25.15
CA LEU A 1109 -15.24 -26.13 -23.73
C LEU A 1109 -15.42 -24.74 -23.13
N PHE A 1110 -14.62 -23.76 -23.56
CA PHE A 1110 -14.78 -22.37 -23.15
C PHE A 1110 -16.16 -21.80 -23.50
N PHE A 1111 -16.64 -22.06 -24.72
CA PHE A 1111 -17.99 -21.61 -25.09
C PHE A 1111 -19.08 -22.42 -24.38
N ARG A 1112 -18.83 -23.70 -24.07
CA ARG A 1112 -19.75 -24.49 -23.26
C ARG A 1112 -19.84 -23.98 -21.82
N SER A 1113 -18.73 -23.58 -21.21
CA SER A 1113 -18.75 -22.92 -19.90
C SER A 1113 -19.47 -21.58 -19.96
N LEU A 1114 -19.36 -20.84 -21.07
CA LEU A 1114 -20.11 -19.60 -21.25
C LEU A 1114 -21.62 -19.86 -21.30
N TYR A 1115 -22.08 -20.83 -22.08
CA TYR A 1115 -23.50 -21.19 -22.10
C TYR A 1115 -24.00 -21.66 -20.73
N TRP A 1116 -23.22 -22.45 -20.00
CA TRP A 1116 -23.55 -22.83 -18.63
C TRP A 1116 -23.64 -21.61 -17.69
N TYR A 1117 -22.63 -20.73 -17.71
CA TYR A 1117 -22.58 -19.53 -16.86
C TYR A 1117 -23.71 -18.54 -17.15
N LEU A 1118 -24.12 -18.45 -18.42
CA LEU A 1118 -25.28 -17.66 -18.79
C LEU A 1118 -26.53 -18.20 -18.12
N GLU A 1119 -26.76 -19.51 -18.11
CA GLU A 1119 -27.99 -20.14 -17.58
C GLU A 1119 -27.98 -20.41 -16.07
N GLU A 1120 -26.84 -20.32 -15.39
CA GLU A 1120 -26.73 -20.60 -13.95
C GLU A 1120 -27.36 -19.49 -13.09
N ASP A 1121 -27.95 -19.90 -11.97
CA ASP A 1121 -28.56 -19.01 -10.98
C ASP A 1121 -27.49 -18.28 -10.14
N ASP A 1122 -27.73 -17.00 -9.88
CA ASP A 1122 -26.85 -16.11 -9.10
C ASP A 1122 -27.38 -15.85 -7.67
N GLU A 1123 -28.42 -16.59 -7.24
CA GLU A 1123 -28.83 -16.59 -5.84
C GLU A 1123 -27.63 -16.87 -4.90
N GLY A 1124 -27.37 -15.92 -3.99
CA GLY A 1124 -26.28 -15.98 -3.02
C GLY A 1124 -24.92 -15.45 -3.51
N GLY A 1125 -24.82 -14.92 -4.74
CA GLY A 1125 -23.60 -14.29 -5.26
C GLY A 1125 -22.44 -15.26 -5.52
N HIS A 1126 -22.72 -16.56 -5.56
CA HIS A 1126 -21.71 -17.61 -5.73
C HIS A 1126 -21.24 -17.74 -7.19
N LEU A 1127 -22.02 -17.21 -8.14
CA LEU A 1127 -21.68 -17.28 -9.56
C LEU A 1127 -20.39 -16.52 -9.87
N TYR A 1128 -20.01 -15.57 -9.03
CA TYR A 1128 -18.70 -14.91 -9.06
C TYR A 1128 -17.52 -15.89 -9.24
N TYR A 1129 -17.54 -17.05 -8.56
CA TYR A 1129 -16.49 -18.07 -8.67
C TYR A 1129 -16.52 -18.83 -10.01
N GLY A 1130 -17.66 -18.82 -10.71
CA GLY A 1130 -17.80 -19.43 -12.03
C GLY A 1130 -16.88 -18.77 -13.07
N LYS A 1131 -16.45 -17.52 -12.83
CA LYS A 1131 -15.52 -16.80 -13.69
C LYS A 1131 -14.16 -17.50 -13.82
N ASP A 1132 -13.68 -18.14 -12.76
CA ASP A 1132 -12.37 -18.80 -12.74
C ASP A 1132 -12.26 -19.92 -13.79
N ILE A 1133 -13.40 -20.51 -14.19
CA ILE A 1133 -13.46 -21.50 -15.28
C ILE A 1133 -13.05 -20.88 -16.61
N PHE A 1134 -13.38 -19.62 -16.87
CA PHE A 1134 -13.04 -18.94 -18.12
C PHE A 1134 -11.55 -18.65 -18.23
N GLU A 1135 -10.92 -18.24 -17.13
CA GLU A 1135 -9.47 -18.02 -17.08
C GLU A 1135 -8.73 -19.35 -17.29
N TYR A 1136 -9.18 -20.39 -16.60
CA TYR A 1136 -8.60 -21.73 -16.72
C TYR A 1136 -8.77 -22.32 -18.14
N LEU A 1137 -9.94 -22.15 -18.77
CA LEU A 1137 -10.26 -22.66 -20.11
C LEU A 1137 -9.94 -21.70 -21.26
N GLN A 1138 -9.27 -20.57 -20.99
CA GLN A 1138 -9.00 -19.55 -21.99
C GLN A 1138 -8.27 -20.14 -23.22
N PRO A 1139 -8.86 -20.11 -24.43
CA PRO A 1139 -8.28 -20.75 -25.61
C PRO A 1139 -7.09 -19.98 -26.22
N ALA A 1140 -7.06 -18.65 -26.05
CA ALA A 1140 -6.00 -17.78 -26.57
C ALA A 1140 -5.90 -16.48 -25.77
N ASN A 1141 -4.74 -15.81 -25.82
CA ASN A 1141 -4.54 -14.51 -25.15
C ASN A 1141 -5.43 -13.40 -25.72
N SER A 1142 -5.78 -13.50 -26.99
CA SER A 1142 -6.53 -12.51 -27.76
C SER A 1142 -7.68 -13.15 -28.52
N VAL A 1143 -8.65 -12.33 -28.94
CA VAL A 1143 -9.85 -12.80 -29.66
C VAL A 1143 -9.50 -13.09 -31.12
N SER A 1144 -9.47 -14.37 -31.50
CA SER A 1144 -9.32 -14.79 -32.91
C SER A 1144 -10.60 -14.52 -33.73
N ASP A 1145 -10.52 -14.60 -35.05
CA ASP A 1145 -11.69 -14.42 -35.93
C ASP A 1145 -12.81 -15.44 -35.65
N HIS A 1146 -12.43 -16.68 -35.32
CA HIS A 1146 -13.40 -17.73 -34.99
C HIS A 1146 -14.08 -17.48 -33.64
N ILE A 1147 -13.32 -17.03 -32.62
CA ILE A 1147 -13.88 -16.63 -31.32
C ILE A 1147 -14.79 -15.41 -31.49
N TYR A 1148 -14.38 -14.45 -32.32
CA TYR A 1148 -15.17 -13.27 -32.68
C TYR A 1148 -16.54 -13.67 -33.24
N ASP A 1149 -16.58 -14.53 -34.27
CA ASP A 1149 -17.83 -14.95 -34.90
C ASP A 1149 -18.79 -15.65 -33.93
N LYS A 1150 -18.27 -16.41 -32.97
CA LYS A 1150 -19.10 -17.06 -31.93
C LYS A 1150 -19.65 -16.06 -30.93
N TYR A 1151 -18.81 -15.21 -30.35
CA TYR A 1151 -19.28 -14.15 -29.45
C TYR A 1151 -20.29 -13.22 -30.13
N ASN A 1152 -20.06 -12.90 -31.40
CA ASN A 1152 -20.95 -12.05 -32.19
C ASN A 1152 -22.37 -12.64 -32.27
N LYS A 1153 -22.49 -13.97 -32.51
CA LYS A 1153 -23.77 -14.68 -32.49
C LYS A 1153 -24.41 -14.74 -31.10
N ILE A 1154 -23.60 -14.91 -30.06
CA ILE A 1154 -24.09 -14.95 -28.67
C ILE A 1154 -24.64 -13.57 -28.26
N LEU A 1155 -23.91 -12.49 -28.56
CA LEU A 1155 -24.39 -11.11 -28.34
C LEU A 1155 -25.71 -10.85 -29.07
N ASP A 1156 -25.85 -11.27 -30.33
CA ASP A 1156 -27.11 -11.15 -31.07
C ASP A 1156 -28.26 -11.93 -30.43
N THR A 1157 -27.97 -13.11 -29.89
CA THR A 1157 -28.98 -13.98 -29.25
C THR A 1157 -29.51 -13.37 -27.96
N TYR A 1158 -28.65 -12.69 -27.18
CA TYR A 1158 -28.97 -12.12 -25.87
C TYR A 1158 -29.05 -10.59 -25.88
N ALA A 1159 -29.26 -9.96 -27.05
CA ALA A 1159 -29.29 -8.50 -27.19
C ALA A 1159 -30.35 -7.79 -26.33
N HIS A 1160 -31.38 -8.52 -25.87
CA HIS A 1160 -32.47 -8.00 -25.06
C HIS A 1160 -32.42 -8.43 -23.58
N ASP A 1161 -31.29 -8.97 -23.11
CA ASP A 1161 -31.10 -9.36 -21.71
C ASP A 1161 -29.83 -8.72 -21.13
N VAL A 1162 -30.01 -7.63 -20.38
CA VAL A 1162 -28.90 -6.84 -19.81
C VAL A 1162 -28.01 -7.65 -18.86
N ILE A 1163 -28.59 -8.61 -18.12
CA ILE A 1163 -27.83 -9.44 -17.17
C ILE A 1163 -26.94 -10.41 -17.95
N LYS A 1164 -27.48 -11.04 -18.99
CA LYS A 1164 -26.70 -11.93 -19.86
C LYS A 1164 -25.62 -11.15 -20.62
N LEU A 1165 -25.91 -9.92 -21.06
CA LEU A 1165 -24.92 -9.03 -21.68
C LEU A 1165 -23.77 -8.69 -20.74
N ALA A 1166 -24.04 -8.40 -19.47
CA ALA A 1166 -23.02 -8.18 -18.45
C ALA A 1166 -22.15 -9.43 -18.25
N ARG A 1167 -22.75 -10.62 -18.15
CA ARG A 1167 -22.04 -11.91 -18.04
C ARG A 1167 -21.19 -12.23 -19.28
N ILE A 1168 -21.68 -11.90 -20.47
CA ILE A 1168 -20.89 -12.02 -21.71
C ILE A 1168 -19.67 -11.10 -21.64
N ALA A 1169 -19.82 -9.86 -21.17
CA ALA A 1169 -18.73 -8.92 -20.99
C ALA A 1169 -17.68 -9.42 -19.97
N GLU A 1170 -18.10 -10.02 -18.86
CA GLU A 1170 -17.17 -10.66 -17.90
C GLU A 1170 -16.32 -11.75 -18.54
N SER A 1171 -16.92 -12.60 -19.38
CA SER A 1171 -16.16 -13.64 -20.09
C SER A 1171 -15.16 -13.08 -21.11
N LEU A 1172 -15.36 -11.85 -21.60
CA LEU A 1172 -14.42 -11.16 -22.50
C LEU A 1172 -13.21 -10.57 -21.73
N GLU A 1173 -13.32 -10.38 -20.42
CA GLU A 1173 -12.27 -9.84 -19.57
C GLU A 1173 -11.00 -10.72 -19.59
N VAL A 1174 -11.19 -12.04 -19.66
CA VAL A 1174 -10.08 -13.02 -19.58
C VAL A 1174 -9.07 -12.87 -20.72
N PHE A 1175 -9.44 -12.28 -21.87
CA PHE A 1175 -8.55 -12.03 -23.00
C PHE A 1175 -7.59 -10.86 -22.70
N HIS A 1176 -6.49 -11.15 -22.03
CA HIS A 1176 -5.51 -10.15 -21.58
C HIS A 1176 -4.84 -9.37 -22.72
N THR A 1177 -4.66 -9.96 -23.91
CA THR A 1177 -4.14 -9.26 -25.09
C THR A 1177 -5.31 -8.72 -25.91
N LYS A 1178 -5.54 -7.42 -25.80
CA LYS A 1178 -6.63 -6.73 -26.51
C LYS A 1178 -6.27 -6.56 -28.00
N ASN A 1179 -7.24 -6.75 -28.88
CA ASN A 1179 -7.09 -6.59 -30.33
C ASN A 1179 -8.38 -6.00 -30.95
N SER A 1180 -8.35 -5.67 -32.25
CA SER A 1180 -9.48 -5.02 -32.95
C SER A 1180 -10.78 -5.83 -32.87
N ASN A 1181 -10.70 -7.16 -32.90
CA ASN A 1181 -11.86 -8.05 -32.79
C ASN A 1181 -12.54 -7.92 -31.43
N LEU A 1182 -11.78 -7.89 -30.32
CA LEU A 1182 -12.33 -7.67 -28.99
C LEU A 1182 -12.97 -6.29 -28.86
N VAL A 1183 -12.31 -5.23 -29.35
CA VAL A 1183 -12.88 -3.87 -29.35
C VAL A 1183 -14.21 -3.84 -30.10
N SER A 1184 -14.31 -4.55 -31.23
CA SER A 1184 -15.54 -4.65 -32.02
C SER A 1184 -16.67 -5.37 -31.28
N LEU A 1185 -16.36 -6.46 -30.56
CA LEU A 1185 -17.34 -7.17 -29.72
C LEU A 1185 -17.85 -6.29 -28.58
N VAL A 1186 -16.95 -5.55 -27.91
CA VAL A 1186 -17.35 -4.64 -26.83
C VAL A 1186 -18.23 -3.52 -27.37
N LEU A 1187 -17.88 -2.90 -28.49
CA LEU A 1187 -18.70 -1.85 -29.10
C LEU A 1187 -20.11 -2.33 -29.45
N LYS A 1188 -20.22 -3.56 -29.96
CA LYS A 1188 -21.50 -4.17 -30.32
C LYS A 1188 -22.33 -4.53 -29.08
N GLY A 1189 -21.72 -5.18 -28.10
CA GLY A 1189 -22.40 -5.51 -26.85
C GLY A 1189 -22.86 -4.26 -26.10
N TYR A 1190 -22.00 -3.25 -26.03
CA TYR A 1190 -22.32 -1.97 -25.42
C TYR A 1190 -23.39 -1.18 -26.20
N SER A 1191 -23.46 -1.28 -27.53
CA SER A 1191 -24.59 -0.69 -28.26
C SER A 1191 -25.94 -1.30 -27.88
N PHE A 1192 -25.99 -2.62 -27.63
CA PHE A 1192 -27.22 -3.23 -27.14
C PHE A 1192 -27.59 -2.76 -25.73
N VAL A 1193 -26.60 -2.51 -24.85
CA VAL A 1193 -26.85 -1.92 -23.52
C VAL A 1193 -27.44 -0.51 -23.63
N LEU A 1194 -26.97 0.30 -24.58
CA LEU A 1194 -27.50 1.65 -24.82
C LEU A 1194 -28.93 1.65 -25.38
N ASP A 1195 -29.36 0.57 -26.03
CA ASP A 1195 -30.72 0.45 -26.56
C ASP A 1195 -31.80 0.21 -25.48
N PHE A 1196 -31.41 -0.04 -24.22
CA PHE A 1196 -32.35 -0.20 -23.10
C PHE A 1196 -32.82 1.16 -22.56
N GLU A 1197 -34.11 1.28 -22.30
CA GLU A 1197 -34.66 2.43 -21.57
C GLU A 1197 -34.31 2.33 -20.07
N GLU A 1198 -33.76 3.41 -19.52
CA GLU A 1198 -33.47 3.52 -18.09
C GLU A 1198 -34.78 3.57 -17.28
N SER A 1199 -34.88 2.70 -16.27
CA SER A 1199 -35.98 2.64 -15.30
C SER A 1199 -35.44 2.32 -13.90
N ASP A 1200 -36.20 2.63 -12.85
CA ASP A 1200 -35.79 2.37 -11.47
C ASP A 1200 -35.47 0.87 -11.21
N ASP A 1201 -36.10 -0.04 -11.94
CA ASP A 1201 -35.95 -1.49 -11.77
C ASP A 1201 -34.71 -2.09 -12.48
N ASN A 1202 -34.12 -1.39 -13.47
CA ASN A 1202 -33.00 -1.92 -14.28
C ASN A 1202 -31.73 -1.05 -14.25
N ILE A 1203 -31.76 0.11 -13.59
CA ILE A 1203 -30.64 1.06 -13.56
C ILE A 1203 -29.35 0.47 -12.97
N GLU A 1204 -29.44 -0.40 -11.97
CA GLU A 1204 -28.27 -1.08 -11.39
C GLU A 1204 -27.67 -2.09 -12.36
N ALA A 1205 -28.51 -2.86 -13.06
CA ALA A 1205 -28.08 -3.83 -14.06
C ALA A 1205 -27.44 -3.14 -15.28
N LEU A 1206 -27.96 -1.98 -15.70
CA LEU A 1206 -27.38 -1.17 -16.76
C LEU A 1206 -26.03 -0.59 -16.38
N LYS A 1207 -25.89 -0.09 -15.14
CA LYS A 1207 -24.61 0.39 -14.60
C LYS A 1207 -23.58 -0.73 -14.49
N ASP A 1208 -23.98 -1.91 -14.03
CA ASP A 1208 -23.11 -3.07 -13.97
C ASP A 1208 -22.67 -3.49 -15.38
N ALA A 1209 -23.59 -3.66 -16.32
CA ALA A 1209 -23.27 -3.99 -17.71
C ALA A 1209 -22.31 -2.97 -18.36
N HIS A 1210 -22.56 -1.68 -18.16
CA HIS A 1210 -21.64 -0.60 -18.59
C HIS A 1210 -20.23 -0.83 -18.03
N PHE A 1211 -20.13 -1.04 -16.72
CA PHE A 1211 -18.86 -1.26 -16.05
C PHE A 1211 -18.15 -2.53 -16.55
N LYS A 1212 -18.87 -3.64 -16.77
CA LYS A 1212 -18.27 -4.90 -17.27
C LYS A 1212 -17.73 -4.76 -18.69
N PHE A 1213 -18.43 -4.06 -19.59
CA PHE A 1213 -17.91 -3.79 -20.93
C PHE A 1213 -16.69 -2.85 -20.91
N TYR A 1214 -16.68 -1.87 -20.01
CA TYR A 1214 -15.52 -1.01 -19.80
C TYR A 1214 -14.33 -1.80 -19.25
N GLN A 1215 -14.58 -2.67 -18.27
CA GLN A 1215 -13.57 -3.56 -17.69
C GLN A 1215 -13.02 -4.54 -18.73
N ALA A 1216 -13.86 -5.11 -19.60
CA ALA A 1216 -13.39 -6.00 -20.67
C ALA A 1216 -12.37 -5.35 -21.62
N LEU A 1217 -12.42 -4.02 -21.81
CA LEU A 1217 -11.44 -3.26 -22.59
C LEU A 1217 -10.17 -2.93 -21.80
N THR A 1218 -10.30 -2.65 -20.50
CA THR A 1218 -9.24 -2.06 -19.66
C THR A 1218 -8.52 -3.08 -18.78
N SER A 1219 -9.10 -4.25 -18.55
CA SER A 1219 -8.51 -5.36 -17.81
C SER A 1219 -7.22 -5.81 -18.51
N MET A 1220 -6.12 -5.86 -17.79
CA MET A 1220 -4.81 -6.28 -18.27
C MET A 1220 -4.28 -7.40 -17.39
N GLY A 1221 -3.44 -8.29 -17.95
CA GLY A 1221 -2.69 -9.26 -17.15
C GLY A 1221 -1.67 -8.57 -16.23
N VAL A 1222 -0.84 -9.36 -15.54
CA VAL A 1222 0.22 -8.83 -14.66
C VAL A 1222 1.11 -7.84 -15.42
N LYS A 1223 1.06 -6.57 -15.02
CA LYS A 1223 1.90 -5.50 -15.58
C LYS A 1223 3.32 -5.68 -15.06
N SER A 1224 4.28 -5.92 -15.97
CA SER A 1224 5.71 -6.03 -15.64
C SER A 1224 6.51 -5.02 -16.46
N GLY A 1225 7.39 -4.25 -15.80
CA GLY A 1225 8.19 -3.22 -16.45
C GLY A 1225 9.14 -2.55 -15.47
N THR A 1226 10.11 -1.80 -16.01
CA THR A 1226 11.04 -0.99 -15.22
C THR A 1226 10.29 0.15 -14.55
N ALA A 1227 10.50 0.36 -13.25
CA ALA A 1227 9.88 1.48 -12.54
C ALA A 1227 10.19 2.81 -13.26
N GLY A 1228 9.15 3.65 -13.45
CA GLY A 1228 9.27 4.93 -14.15
C GLY A 1228 9.14 4.89 -15.67
N GLN A 1229 8.79 3.76 -16.30
CA GLN A 1229 8.42 3.71 -17.72
C GLN A 1229 6.97 3.25 -17.90
N PRO A 1230 6.21 3.83 -18.85
CA PRO A 1230 4.88 3.33 -19.17
C PRO A 1230 4.98 1.87 -19.59
N PHE A 1231 4.15 1.01 -19.01
CA PHE A 1231 4.20 -0.41 -19.33
C PHE A 1231 3.95 -0.60 -20.82
N GLN A 1232 4.75 -1.46 -21.44
CA GLN A 1232 4.65 -1.75 -22.87
C GLN A 1232 3.21 -2.14 -23.27
N VAL A 1233 2.51 -2.85 -22.39
CA VAL A 1233 1.12 -3.28 -22.60
C VAL A 1233 0.13 -2.11 -22.64
N ASP A 1234 0.37 -1.05 -21.86
CA ASP A 1234 -0.46 0.15 -21.85
C ASP A 1234 -0.26 0.97 -23.13
N LEU A 1235 1.00 1.06 -23.61
CA LEU A 1235 1.33 1.69 -24.89
C LEU A 1235 0.67 0.95 -26.06
N GLU A 1236 0.75 -0.38 -26.07
CA GLU A 1236 0.11 -1.22 -27.08
C GLU A 1236 -1.41 -1.08 -27.07
N LEU A 1237 -2.04 -1.04 -25.88
CA LEU A 1237 -3.48 -0.81 -25.77
C LEU A 1237 -3.86 0.60 -26.26
N ARG A 1238 -3.11 1.64 -25.86
CA ARG A 1238 -3.34 3.01 -26.34
C ARG A 1238 -3.30 3.05 -27.86
N ASP A 1239 -2.25 2.50 -28.46
CA ASP A 1239 -2.05 2.54 -29.91
C ASP A 1239 -3.17 1.78 -30.64
N LEU A 1240 -3.60 0.64 -30.10
CA LEU A 1240 -4.77 -0.09 -30.57
C LEU A 1240 -6.04 0.78 -30.52
N LEU A 1241 -6.40 1.31 -29.34
CA LEU A 1241 -7.63 2.08 -29.16
C LEU A 1241 -7.63 3.37 -30.00
N VAL A 1242 -6.48 4.04 -30.14
CA VAL A 1242 -6.33 5.20 -31.05
C VAL A 1242 -6.57 4.78 -32.50
N SER A 1243 -6.03 3.63 -32.92
CA SER A 1243 -6.21 3.14 -34.28
C SER A 1243 -7.67 2.76 -34.58
N GLU A 1244 -8.37 2.15 -33.61
CA GLU A 1244 -9.78 1.77 -33.75
C GLU A 1244 -10.70 2.99 -33.66
N LEU A 1245 -10.42 3.95 -32.78
CA LEU A 1245 -11.18 5.19 -32.65
C LEU A 1245 -11.21 6.02 -33.95
N LYS A 1246 -10.15 5.94 -34.77
CA LYS A 1246 -10.11 6.55 -36.12
C LYS A 1246 -11.03 5.86 -37.12
N LYS A 1247 -11.35 4.58 -36.93
CA LYS A 1247 -12.22 3.78 -37.81
C LYS A 1247 -13.70 3.88 -37.41
N ILE A 1248 -13.98 4.15 -36.14
CA ILE A 1248 -15.35 4.27 -35.60
C ILE A 1248 -15.93 5.64 -35.97
N PRO A 1249 -17.18 5.75 -36.45
CA PRO A 1249 -17.81 7.04 -36.73
C PRO A 1249 -18.07 7.87 -35.45
N GLU A 1250 -17.94 9.20 -35.52
CA GLU A 1250 -18.15 10.09 -34.37
C GLU A 1250 -19.58 10.08 -33.81
N HIS A 1251 -20.57 9.74 -34.64
CA HIS A 1251 -21.99 9.69 -34.26
C HIS A 1251 -22.42 8.39 -33.60
N MET A 1252 -21.54 7.38 -33.49
CA MET A 1252 -21.88 6.11 -32.85
C MET A 1252 -21.78 6.27 -31.33
N GLU A 1253 -22.89 6.16 -30.60
CA GLU A 1253 -22.91 6.43 -29.14
C GLU A 1253 -22.00 5.48 -28.35
N SER A 1254 -21.86 4.23 -28.78
CA SER A 1254 -20.95 3.26 -28.16
C SER A 1254 -19.47 3.65 -28.29
N ARG A 1255 -19.12 4.62 -29.15
CA ARG A 1255 -17.77 5.24 -29.21
C ARG A 1255 -17.33 5.80 -27.87
N SER A 1256 -18.27 6.26 -27.03
CA SER A 1256 -18.00 6.85 -25.71
C SER A 1256 -17.20 5.93 -24.78
N ILE A 1257 -17.39 4.61 -24.86
CA ILE A 1257 -16.68 3.64 -24.01
C ILE A 1257 -15.19 3.53 -24.39
N VAL A 1258 -14.88 3.60 -25.68
CA VAL A 1258 -13.49 3.58 -26.19
C VAL A 1258 -12.78 4.88 -25.86
N VAL A 1259 -13.48 6.02 -25.96
CA VAL A 1259 -12.95 7.33 -25.53
C VAL A 1259 -12.65 7.32 -24.04
N SER A 1260 -13.55 6.78 -23.22
CA SER A 1260 -13.37 6.68 -21.77
C SER A 1260 -12.20 5.77 -21.39
N ALA A 1261 -12.06 4.61 -22.05
CA ALA A 1261 -10.91 3.71 -21.86
C ALA A 1261 -9.60 4.39 -22.27
N LEU A 1262 -9.56 5.03 -23.44
CA LEU A 1262 -8.37 5.72 -23.96
C LEU A 1262 -7.93 6.87 -23.05
N ASN A 1263 -8.87 7.66 -22.51
CA ASN A 1263 -8.57 8.71 -21.54
C ASN A 1263 -7.94 8.14 -20.27
N SER A 1264 -8.46 7.02 -19.76
CA SER A 1264 -7.90 6.34 -18.58
C SER A 1264 -6.46 5.87 -18.82
N ILE A 1265 -6.20 5.23 -19.97
CA ILE A 1265 -4.87 4.70 -20.31
C ILE A 1265 -3.86 5.82 -20.57
N ASN A 1266 -4.27 6.90 -21.25
CA ASN A 1266 -3.42 8.05 -21.44
C ASN A 1266 -3.04 8.71 -20.11
N ASN A 1267 -3.96 8.74 -19.14
CA ASN A 1267 -3.65 9.22 -17.79
C ASN A 1267 -2.63 8.31 -17.09
N GLU A 1268 -2.70 6.99 -17.26
CA GLU A 1268 -1.70 6.05 -16.71
C GLU A 1268 -0.32 6.17 -17.39
N ILE A 1269 -0.28 6.32 -18.72
CA ILE A 1269 0.98 6.49 -19.47
C ILE A 1269 1.64 7.83 -19.12
N ASN A 1270 0.88 8.92 -19.12
CA ASN A 1270 1.39 10.25 -18.80
C ASN A 1270 1.90 10.33 -17.36
N ARG A 1271 1.32 9.57 -16.42
CA ARG A 1271 1.86 9.41 -15.05
C ARG A 1271 3.27 8.81 -15.02
N SER A 1272 3.59 7.93 -15.97
CA SER A 1272 4.88 7.23 -16.01
C SER A 1272 6.02 8.13 -16.54
N ASP A 1273 5.73 9.00 -17.51
CA ASP A 1273 6.71 9.93 -18.09
C ASP A 1273 7.05 11.09 -17.13
N PHE A 1274 6.09 11.56 -16.31
CA PHE A 1274 6.34 12.59 -15.30
C PHE A 1274 7.23 12.11 -14.14
N GLU A 1275 7.23 10.81 -13.81
CA GLU A 1275 8.12 10.27 -12.79
C GLU A 1275 9.60 10.29 -13.21
N ASN A 1276 9.92 10.25 -14.53
CA ASN A 1276 11.31 10.32 -15.04
C ASN A 1276 11.95 11.71 -14.97
N GLU A 1277 11.18 12.80 -14.99
CA GLU A 1277 11.75 14.16 -14.83
C GLU A 1277 12.03 14.51 -13.36
N THR A 1278 11.57 13.68 -12.42
CA THR A 1278 11.63 13.95 -10.98
C THR A 1278 12.59 13.03 -10.19
N TRP A 1279 13.20 12.04 -10.86
CA TRP A 1279 14.29 11.19 -10.34
C TRP A 1279 15.60 11.52 -11.05
#